data_AF-A0A0W8D6K9-F1
#
_entry.id   AF-A0A0W8D6K9-F1
#
_cell.length_a   1.000
_cell.length_b   1.000
_cell.length_c   1.000
_cell.angle_alpha   90.00
_cell.angle_beta   90.00
_cell.angle_gamma   90.00
#
_symmetry.space_group_name_H-M   'P 1'
#
loop_
_entity.id
_entity.type
_entity.pdbx_description
1 polymer ?
#
loop_
_entity_poly.entity_id
_entity_poly.type
_entity_poly.pdbx_seq_one_letter_code
_entity_poly.pdbx_strand_id
1 'polypeptide(L)'
;MASRYSTLRADDLETMLNGGLERFYKKYDHLSRKINLQLPTPEVRFENLSFSVQVPAEVGAHGTVGTHLASIFTPWEKVPMTTKHALHPMSGIIKPGSMTLILANPGAGKSTFLKALAGKLQDNKQTEIGGDILYSGLRGDEIDLVKLVGLVDQTDNHIPTLTVRETFKFADMCVNGRPEDQPEEMRDIAALRTELFLQILGLENCADTVVGDALLRGVSGGERKRVTVGEVLVGGQSLFLCDEISTGLDSAATFDIIKALRTWCKTLGGSVIVALLQPTPEVVEQFDDILMVNEGHMVYHGPRTEILDYFQGLGFTCPPRVDPADFLIEVTSGRGHSYSNGTVPNKDLAVTSEDFNNLFCQSSIYRKTHEAISKGFNEHQFESAEDFKKAKSVANLARSKEKSEFGLAFVPSTLLLLNRQKLIWLRDPPLLWGKVIEAIIVGLVLGMIYFDVSSTYYLRMIFFSIALFQRQAWQQITISFQLRKVFYKQRPRNFFRTTSYAIAESVVQIPVNLVVSFILGTFFYFMSGLTRTFEKYIVFFIVLVAFQHAISAYMTMLSSLSPSITVGQALASISVSFFLLFSGNIILADLIPDYWIWMYWFSPVSWALRSNMLSEFSSDRYTPVESASLLDSFSISEGTEFIWFGIIVLIAYYFLFTTLNGMALHYIRYEKYKGVSVKPLTDNAPDEDNVYVEVATPGAADGANKGRNSGGLPFTPSNLCIKDLEYFVTLPSGEEKQLLRGITAHFEPGRMVALMGATGAGKTTLMDVIAGRKTGGRIVGDIIVNGSGVLSQPASSPNFTKEQRMNLVHETLDLLELTSISGAMVGGLSVEQKKRVTIGVEVVANPSILFLDEPTSGLDARSALIVMRGVQSIARTGRTVLCTIHQPSISIFELFDGLLLLQRGGYTAYFGDLGVDSVKMLEYFASIPGTMEIRPQYNPATYMLEVIGAGIGRDVKDYSVEYKNSELYKSNRERTLKLAEVSSDFVCHSTLNYTPIATGFLNQLKELAKKQQLTYWRNPQYNFMRMFLFPLFGVIFGTTFYQLEADSVKRINSHIGLIYNSMDFIGVINLMTVLEVTCAERAVFYRERMSNYYGPLPYSLSLWFAEVPYLIIVIVLFVTIEYWLVGWSDNGGDFIFFMFVFYLYTSACTYVGQWMSALMPNEKVANVAVGALSCLFNLFSGYLLPRPAMKAGYKWFTYLMPSSYSLSALVGVQFGEVQDIISVTEGGVTTDMTVAQYIEDTYDFRPNRKYNFMVGLLVIWAVLQVAIYLTFKYVSHLKR
;
A
#
# COMPACT_ATOMS: atom_id res chain seq x y z
N MET A 1 0.59 60.51 -20.80
CA MET A 1 1.24 59.89 -19.63
C MET A 1 1.24 58.39 -19.83
N ALA A 2 2.41 57.83 -20.15
CA ALA A 2 2.60 56.41 -20.41
C ALA A 2 2.47 55.59 -19.11
N SER A 3 1.85 54.42 -19.23
CA SER A 3 1.64 53.41 -18.20
C SER A 3 2.85 53.21 -17.26
N ARG A 4 2.68 53.51 -15.98
CA ARG A 4 3.69 53.29 -14.92
C ARG A 4 3.72 51.86 -14.37
N TYR A 5 3.07 50.91 -15.02
CA TYR A 5 3.13 49.49 -14.64
C TYR A 5 3.82 48.68 -15.75
N SER A 6 5.13 48.49 -15.58
CA SER A 6 5.97 47.61 -16.39
C SER A 6 5.41 46.19 -16.44
N THR A 7 5.30 45.64 -17.65
CA THR A 7 5.09 44.22 -17.96
C THR A 7 6.00 43.35 -17.07
N LEU A 8 5.50 42.26 -16.50
CA LEU A 8 6.25 41.32 -15.66
C LEU A 8 7.30 40.52 -16.46
N ARG A 9 8.19 41.17 -17.21
CA ARG A 9 9.38 40.51 -17.76
C ARG A 9 10.36 40.29 -16.62
N ALA A 10 10.22 39.16 -15.93
CA ALA A 10 11.15 38.73 -14.90
C ALA A 10 11.78 37.41 -15.37
N ASP A 11 13.09 37.41 -15.52
CA ASP A 11 13.85 36.21 -15.92
C ASP A 11 13.94 35.18 -14.79
N ASP A 12 13.62 35.56 -13.54
CA ASP A 12 13.64 34.69 -12.36
C ASP A 12 12.60 35.09 -11.28
N LEU A 13 12.27 34.16 -10.37
CA LEU A 13 11.30 34.34 -9.29
C LEU A 13 11.73 35.43 -8.29
N GLU A 14 13.02 35.57 -8.00
CA GLU A 14 13.54 36.63 -7.11
C GLU A 14 13.24 38.03 -7.66
N THR A 15 13.30 38.22 -8.97
CA THR A 15 12.96 39.50 -9.61
C THR A 15 11.45 39.74 -9.65
N MET A 16 10.63 38.69 -9.75
CA MET A 16 9.17 38.81 -9.57
C MET A 16 8.77 39.20 -8.14
N LEU A 17 9.49 38.68 -7.16
CA LEU A 17 9.21 38.87 -5.73
C LEU A 17 9.88 40.11 -5.14
N ASN A 18 10.63 40.88 -5.94
CA ASN A 18 11.31 42.09 -5.49
C ASN A 18 10.29 43.13 -4.98
N GLY A 19 10.24 43.31 -3.66
CA GLY A 19 9.22 44.10 -2.95
C GLY A 19 8.23 43.28 -2.10
N GLY A 20 8.44 41.97 -1.96
CA GLY A 20 7.71 41.06 -1.08
C GLY A 20 6.49 40.39 -1.72
N LEU A 21 6.11 39.23 -1.17
CA LEU A 21 4.97 38.40 -1.60
C LEU A 21 3.69 39.23 -1.80
N GLU A 22 3.40 40.15 -0.88
CA GLU A 22 2.18 40.97 -0.89
C GLU A 22 2.10 41.91 -2.10
N ARG A 23 3.24 42.49 -2.52
CA ARG A 23 3.29 43.39 -3.68
C ARG A 23 3.16 42.62 -4.99
N PHE A 24 3.76 41.44 -5.05
CA PHE A 24 3.58 40.49 -6.16
C PHE A 24 2.10 40.11 -6.30
N TYR A 25 1.42 39.73 -5.21
CA TYR A 25 0.01 39.36 -5.26
C TYR A 25 -0.92 40.51 -5.66
N LYS A 26 -0.69 41.74 -5.16
CA LYS A 26 -1.46 42.91 -5.62
C LYS A 26 -1.29 43.14 -7.12
N LYS A 27 -0.10 42.87 -7.67
CA LYS A 27 0.18 42.96 -9.12
C LYS A 27 -0.47 41.80 -9.89
N TYR A 28 -0.43 40.59 -9.35
CA TYR A 28 -1.07 39.39 -9.90
C TYR A 28 -2.59 39.55 -9.94
N ASP A 29 -3.23 39.94 -8.84
CA ASP A 29 -4.67 40.20 -8.73
C ASP A 29 -5.11 41.34 -9.66
N HIS A 30 -4.30 42.38 -9.81
CA HIS A 30 -4.58 43.43 -10.80
C HIS A 30 -4.54 42.91 -12.25
N LEU A 31 -3.53 42.09 -12.61
CA LEU A 31 -3.41 41.49 -13.93
C LEU A 31 -4.49 40.43 -14.19
N SER A 32 -4.79 39.57 -13.22
CA SER A 32 -5.83 38.55 -13.33
C SER A 32 -7.20 39.18 -13.56
N ARG A 33 -7.50 40.29 -12.87
CA ARG A 33 -8.74 41.08 -13.05
C ARG A 33 -8.78 41.78 -14.39
N LYS A 34 -7.66 42.33 -14.86
CA LYS A 34 -7.57 43.01 -16.16
C LYS A 34 -7.81 42.04 -17.34
N ILE A 35 -7.42 40.77 -17.19
CA ILE A 35 -7.51 39.74 -18.24
C ILE A 35 -8.72 38.79 -17.99
N ASN A 36 -9.57 39.06 -16.99
CA ASN A 36 -10.77 38.27 -16.67
C ASN A 36 -10.48 36.77 -16.42
N LEU A 37 -9.34 36.45 -15.80
CA LEU A 37 -8.75 35.11 -15.79
C LEU A 37 -8.96 34.35 -14.47
N GLN A 38 -9.29 35.05 -13.38
CA GLN A 38 -9.56 34.43 -12.08
C GLN A 38 -11.04 34.07 -12.00
N LEU A 39 -11.34 32.77 -11.82
CA LEU A 39 -12.70 32.31 -11.52
C LEU A 39 -13.17 33.05 -10.26
N PRO A 40 -14.24 33.88 -10.33
CA PRO A 40 -14.76 34.50 -9.14
C PRO A 40 -15.24 33.39 -8.20
N THR A 41 -14.83 33.47 -6.94
CA THR A 41 -15.10 32.42 -5.96
C THR A 41 -16.60 32.27 -5.73
N PRO A 42 -17.17 31.06 -5.87
CA PRO A 42 -18.60 30.87 -5.76
C PRO A 42 -19.03 30.91 -4.29
N GLU A 43 -20.24 31.40 -4.04
CA GLU A 43 -20.93 31.13 -2.78
C GLU A 43 -21.53 29.72 -2.86
N VAL A 44 -21.26 28.86 -1.89
CA VAL A 44 -21.80 27.49 -1.88
C VAL A 44 -22.98 27.42 -0.92
N ARG A 45 -24.16 27.07 -1.42
CA ARG A 45 -25.37 26.83 -0.61
C ARG A 45 -25.73 25.36 -0.69
N PHE A 46 -26.00 24.73 0.44
CA PHE A 46 -26.54 23.38 0.48
C PHE A 46 -27.84 23.41 1.28
N GLU A 47 -28.85 22.69 0.81
CA GLU A 47 -30.18 22.67 1.41
C GLU A 47 -30.67 21.22 1.53
N ASN A 48 -31.00 20.81 2.76
CA ASN A 48 -31.43 19.45 3.11
C ASN A 48 -30.49 18.34 2.60
N LEU A 49 -29.20 18.64 2.51
CA LEU A 49 -28.18 17.70 2.01
C LEU A 49 -28.12 16.48 2.93
N SER A 50 -28.35 15.30 2.38
CA SER A 50 -28.32 14.02 3.09
C SER A 50 -27.71 12.93 2.21
N PHE A 51 -27.20 11.86 2.84
CA PHE A 51 -26.61 10.73 2.13
C PHE A 51 -26.82 9.43 2.88
N SER A 52 -27.38 8.44 2.21
CA SER A 52 -27.63 7.10 2.76
C SER A 52 -26.92 6.02 1.93
N VAL A 53 -26.50 4.94 2.60
CA VAL A 53 -25.75 3.81 1.99
C VAL A 53 -26.29 2.50 2.52
N GLN A 54 -26.46 1.50 1.65
CA GLN A 54 -26.75 0.13 2.06
C GLN A 54 -25.47 -0.63 2.42
N VAL A 55 -25.41 -1.17 3.64
CA VAL A 55 -24.29 -1.97 4.16
C VAL A 55 -24.77 -3.36 4.62
N PRO A 56 -23.92 -4.40 4.62
CA PRO A 56 -24.28 -5.71 5.17
C PRO A 56 -24.62 -5.64 6.67
N ALA A 57 -25.64 -6.38 7.11
CA ALA A 57 -26.16 -6.35 8.48
C ALA A 57 -25.24 -6.99 9.53
N GLU A 58 -24.43 -7.99 9.18
CA GLU A 58 -23.51 -8.68 10.10
C GLU A 58 -22.04 -8.58 9.65
N VAL A 59 -21.15 -8.24 10.58
CA VAL A 59 -19.70 -8.09 10.34
C VAL A 59 -18.94 -9.43 10.39
N GLY A 60 -19.58 -10.48 10.92
CA GLY A 60 -18.92 -11.66 11.50
C GLY A 60 -18.38 -12.74 10.54
N ALA A 61 -18.75 -12.76 9.26
CA ALA A 61 -18.38 -13.87 8.36
C ALA A 61 -17.63 -13.47 7.09
N HIS A 62 -17.67 -12.20 6.68
CA HIS A 62 -17.20 -11.77 5.37
C HIS A 62 -15.66 -11.75 5.27
N GLY A 63 -15.11 -12.42 4.25
CA GLY A 63 -13.67 -12.38 3.93
C GLY A 63 -12.90 -13.65 4.29
N THR A 64 -13.58 -14.78 4.48
CA THR A 64 -12.96 -16.10 4.64
C THR A 64 -13.08 -16.93 3.36
N VAL A 65 -12.24 -17.96 3.20
CA VAL A 65 -12.36 -18.91 2.06
C VAL A 65 -13.77 -19.51 1.98
N GLY A 66 -14.36 -19.89 3.12
CA GLY A 66 -15.70 -20.47 3.19
C GLY A 66 -16.84 -19.54 2.73
N THR A 67 -16.79 -18.26 3.07
CA THR A 67 -17.81 -17.30 2.62
C THR A 67 -17.72 -16.98 1.14
N HIS A 68 -16.52 -16.97 0.56
CA HIS A 68 -16.36 -16.88 -0.89
C HIS A 68 -16.87 -18.13 -1.63
N LEU A 69 -16.65 -19.33 -1.06
CA LEU A 69 -17.24 -20.57 -1.58
C LEU A 69 -18.76 -20.51 -1.55
N ALA A 70 -19.35 -20.14 -0.42
CA ALA A 70 -20.80 -19.96 -0.31
C ALA A 70 -21.32 -18.96 -1.35
N SER A 71 -20.66 -17.81 -1.57
CA SER A 71 -21.16 -16.82 -2.55
C SER A 71 -21.20 -17.31 -4.02
N ILE A 72 -20.42 -18.34 -4.38
CA ILE A 72 -20.47 -18.93 -5.73
C ILE A 72 -21.53 -20.03 -5.81
N PHE A 73 -21.66 -20.86 -4.77
CA PHE A 73 -22.59 -21.99 -4.78
C PHE A 73 -24.02 -21.63 -4.33
N THR A 74 -24.20 -20.50 -3.64
CA THR A 74 -25.51 -19.94 -3.27
C THR A 74 -25.66 -18.46 -3.70
N PRO A 75 -25.51 -18.12 -4.99
CA PRO A 75 -25.57 -16.73 -5.47
C PRO A 75 -26.98 -16.11 -5.33
N TRP A 76 -27.99 -16.92 -5.08
CA TRP A 76 -29.38 -16.53 -4.79
C TRP A 76 -29.60 -16.09 -3.34
N GLU A 77 -28.68 -16.41 -2.44
CA GLU A 77 -28.77 -16.06 -1.02
C GLU A 77 -28.24 -14.64 -0.80
N LYS A 78 -29.16 -13.66 -0.78
CA LYS A 78 -28.79 -12.25 -0.60
C LYS A 78 -28.38 -12.00 0.84
N VAL A 79 -27.19 -11.43 1.03
CA VAL A 79 -26.77 -10.93 2.34
C VAL A 79 -27.76 -9.86 2.80
N PRO A 80 -28.33 -9.94 4.01
CA PRO A 80 -29.23 -8.92 4.52
C PRO A 80 -28.49 -7.57 4.56
N MET A 81 -29.06 -6.57 3.90
CA MET A 81 -28.52 -5.21 3.83
C MET A 81 -29.33 -4.29 4.74
N THR A 82 -28.66 -3.40 5.46
CA THR A 82 -29.26 -2.33 6.25
C THR A 82 -28.90 -0.98 5.66
N THR A 83 -29.89 -0.08 5.56
CA THR A 83 -29.66 1.30 5.13
C THR A 83 -29.09 2.08 6.30
N LYS A 84 -27.94 2.72 6.10
CA LYS A 84 -27.32 3.60 7.08
C LYS A 84 -27.22 5.01 6.52
N HIS A 85 -27.72 5.98 7.28
CA HIS A 85 -27.54 7.40 6.97
C HIS A 85 -26.12 7.80 7.37
N ALA A 86 -25.33 8.21 6.39
CA ALA A 86 -24.00 8.75 6.62
C ALA A 86 -24.03 10.27 6.81
N LEU A 87 -25.03 10.94 6.23
CA LEU A 87 -25.36 12.35 6.46
C LEU A 87 -26.88 12.48 6.62
N HIS A 88 -27.30 13.20 7.66
CA HIS A 88 -28.67 13.62 7.87
C HIS A 88 -28.92 14.98 7.20
N PRO A 89 -30.18 15.35 6.90
CA PRO A 89 -30.48 16.59 6.21
C PRO A 89 -29.85 17.81 6.89
N MET A 90 -28.99 18.53 6.17
CA MET A 90 -28.32 19.74 6.65
C MET A 90 -28.40 20.88 5.63
N SER A 91 -28.48 22.12 6.13
CA SER A 91 -28.61 23.33 5.30
C SER A 91 -27.66 24.44 5.75
N GLY A 92 -26.97 25.09 4.82
CA GLY A 92 -25.99 26.12 5.15
C GLY A 92 -25.41 26.86 3.94
N ILE A 93 -24.64 27.92 4.22
CA ILE A 93 -24.00 28.78 3.22
C ILE A 93 -22.51 28.95 3.54
N ILE A 94 -21.63 28.65 2.58
CA ILE A 94 -20.20 28.96 2.62
C ILE A 94 -19.95 30.22 1.80
N LYS A 95 -19.42 31.26 2.46
CA LYS A 95 -19.16 32.56 1.84
C LYS A 95 -17.97 32.51 0.87
N PRO A 96 -17.96 33.35 -0.17
CA PRO A 96 -16.81 33.48 -1.06
C PRO A 96 -15.63 34.17 -0.35
N GLY A 97 -14.42 33.66 -0.57
CA GLY A 97 -13.19 34.20 0.02
C GLY A 97 -13.03 33.94 1.53
N SER A 98 -13.80 33.02 2.11
CA SER A 98 -13.68 32.63 3.52
C SER A 98 -12.99 31.28 3.69
N MET A 99 -12.47 31.07 4.90
CA MET A 99 -11.87 29.81 5.32
C MET A 99 -12.76 29.16 6.41
N THR A 100 -13.35 28.01 6.12
CA THR A 100 -14.27 27.29 7.01
C THR A 100 -13.61 26.03 7.58
N LEU A 101 -13.67 25.87 8.90
CA LEU A 101 -13.20 24.68 9.62
C LEU A 101 -14.35 23.69 9.82
N ILE A 102 -14.21 22.45 9.34
CA ILE A 102 -15.09 21.35 9.72
C ILE A 102 -14.53 20.67 10.96
N LEU A 103 -15.29 20.71 12.05
CA LEU A 103 -14.95 20.11 13.33
C LEU A 103 -15.94 18.97 13.62
N ALA A 104 -15.45 17.73 13.72
CA ALA A 104 -16.32 16.59 13.95
C ALA A 104 -15.55 15.38 14.49
N ASN A 105 -16.25 14.47 15.16
CA ASN A 105 -15.70 13.17 15.58
C ASN A 105 -15.35 12.27 14.37
N PRO A 106 -14.38 11.35 14.49
CA PRO A 106 -14.12 10.31 13.47
C PRO A 106 -15.41 9.56 13.10
N GLY A 107 -15.63 9.32 11.81
CA GLY A 107 -16.82 8.61 11.34
C GLY A 107 -18.13 9.43 11.32
N ALA A 108 -18.11 10.71 11.69
CA ALA A 108 -19.29 11.59 11.68
C ALA A 108 -19.74 12.06 10.28
N GLY A 109 -19.12 11.58 9.19
CA GLY A 109 -19.52 11.92 7.82
C GLY A 109 -18.71 13.05 7.14
N LYS A 110 -17.64 13.59 7.74
CA LYS A 110 -16.81 14.68 7.17
C LYS A 110 -16.39 14.45 5.72
N SER A 111 -15.72 13.33 5.45
CA SER A 111 -15.25 12.95 4.12
C SER A 111 -16.41 12.81 3.13
N THR A 112 -17.56 12.30 3.61
CA THR A 112 -18.79 12.18 2.82
C THR A 112 -19.32 13.56 2.45
N PHE A 113 -19.37 14.49 3.40
CA PHE A 113 -19.81 15.87 3.17
C PHE A 113 -18.92 16.61 2.18
N LEU A 114 -17.58 16.53 2.34
CA LEU A 114 -16.64 17.13 1.38
C LEU A 114 -16.76 16.52 -0.02
N LYS A 115 -16.99 15.20 -0.12
CA LYS A 115 -17.25 14.53 -1.41
C LYS A 115 -18.58 14.95 -2.03
N ALA A 116 -19.61 15.21 -1.23
CA ALA A 116 -20.88 15.75 -1.71
C ALA A 116 -20.66 17.15 -2.32
N LEU A 117 -19.98 18.05 -1.60
CA LEU A 117 -19.62 19.39 -2.10
C LEU A 117 -18.69 19.39 -3.30
N ALA A 118 -17.93 18.31 -3.52
CA ALA A 118 -17.08 18.14 -4.70
C ALA A 118 -17.82 17.50 -5.90
N GLY A 119 -19.11 17.18 -5.77
CA GLY A 119 -19.87 16.45 -6.78
C GLY A 119 -19.32 15.03 -7.04
N LYS A 120 -18.71 14.40 -6.03
CA LYS A 120 -18.09 13.06 -6.14
C LYS A 120 -19.00 11.92 -5.67
N LEU A 121 -20.06 12.22 -4.95
CA LEU A 121 -21.10 11.23 -4.63
C LEU A 121 -22.03 11.07 -5.83
N GLN A 122 -22.53 9.85 -6.05
CA GLN A 122 -23.49 9.55 -7.12
C GLN A 122 -24.60 8.66 -6.57
N ASP A 123 -25.82 8.90 -7.04
CA ASP A 123 -26.94 7.98 -6.80
C ASP A 123 -26.74 6.69 -7.57
N ASN A 124 -26.92 5.56 -6.89
CA ASN A 124 -26.92 4.24 -7.50
C ASN A 124 -27.83 3.29 -6.70
N LYS A 125 -27.86 1.99 -7.06
CA LYS A 125 -28.72 1.01 -6.38
C LYS A 125 -28.45 0.85 -4.87
N GLN A 126 -27.28 1.26 -4.38
CA GLN A 126 -26.83 1.09 -2.99
C GLN A 126 -26.62 2.43 -2.26
N THR A 127 -26.75 3.58 -2.95
CA THR A 127 -26.49 4.91 -2.37
C THR A 127 -27.50 5.94 -2.87
N GLU A 128 -27.95 6.80 -1.98
CA GLU A 128 -28.94 7.86 -2.26
C GLU A 128 -28.48 9.19 -1.64
N ILE A 129 -28.51 10.26 -2.43
CA ILE A 129 -28.23 11.64 -2.07
C ILE A 129 -29.56 12.40 -2.02
N GLY A 130 -29.86 13.03 -0.89
CA GLY A 130 -31.01 13.93 -0.75
C GLY A 130 -30.57 15.39 -0.67
N GLY A 131 -31.47 16.31 -1.01
CA GLY A 131 -31.23 17.76 -0.98
C GLY A 131 -30.55 18.32 -2.25
N ASP A 132 -30.26 19.62 -2.23
CA ASP A 132 -29.66 20.35 -3.36
C ASP A 132 -28.38 21.09 -2.93
N ILE A 133 -27.40 21.21 -3.83
CA ILE A 133 -26.19 22.02 -3.67
C ILE A 133 -26.10 23.03 -4.82
N LEU A 134 -26.03 24.31 -4.49
CA LEU A 134 -25.93 25.44 -5.41
C LEU A 134 -24.60 26.17 -5.27
N TYR A 135 -23.99 26.53 -6.39
CA TYR A 135 -22.75 27.29 -6.49
C TYR A 135 -23.06 28.62 -7.20
N SER A 136 -23.15 29.71 -6.42
CA SER A 136 -23.63 31.02 -6.87
C SER A 136 -24.98 30.96 -7.60
N GLY A 137 -25.90 30.14 -7.07
CA GLY A 137 -27.25 29.96 -7.60
C GLY A 137 -27.39 28.93 -8.73
N LEU A 138 -26.30 28.27 -9.13
CA LEU A 138 -26.30 27.23 -10.16
C LEU A 138 -26.14 25.84 -9.56
N ARG A 139 -26.77 24.84 -10.15
CA ARG A 139 -26.58 23.45 -9.71
C ARG A 139 -25.27 22.89 -10.23
N GLY A 140 -24.74 21.88 -9.53
CA GLY A 140 -23.47 21.24 -9.86
C GLY A 140 -23.40 20.60 -11.26
N ASP A 141 -24.55 20.23 -11.82
CA ASP A 141 -24.69 19.71 -13.19
C ASP A 141 -24.73 20.81 -14.28
N GLU A 142 -24.99 22.06 -13.89
CA GLU A 142 -25.02 23.23 -14.79
C GLU A 142 -23.64 23.89 -15.00
N ILE A 143 -22.63 23.48 -14.22
CA ILE A 143 -21.27 24.02 -14.23
C ILE A 143 -20.21 22.91 -14.22
N ASP A 144 -19.00 23.20 -14.70
CA ASP A 144 -17.87 22.27 -14.57
C ASP A 144 -17.27 22.35 -13.14
N LEU A 145 -17.88 21.58 -12.22
CA LEU A 145 -17.44 21.51 -10.82
C LEU A 145 -15.97 21.10 -10.66
N VAL A 146 -15.41 20.35 -11.60
CA VAL A 146 -14.04 19.83 -11.50
C VAL A 146 -13.01 20.96 -11.62
N LYS A 147 -13.30 21.99 -12.42
CA LYS A 147 -12.46 23.19 -12.54
C LYS A 147 -12.67 24.18 -11.39
N LEU A 148 -13.85 24.13 -10.77
CA LEU A 148 -14.22 25.02 -9.68
C LEU A 148 -13.70 24.54 -8.32
N VAL A 149 -13.72 23.21 -8.10
CA VAL A 149 -13.51 22.58 -6.79
C VAL A 149 -12.29 21.66 -6.79
N GLY A 150 -11.30 21.97 -5.95
CA GLY A 150 -10.16 21.11 -5.68
C GLY A 150 -10.36 20.29 -4.40
N LEU A 151 -10.48 18.97 -4.49
CA LEU A 151 -10.57 18.08 -3.32
C LEU A 151 -9.23 17.40 -3.02
N VAL A 152 -8.71 17.58 -1.81
CA VAL A 152 -7.54 16.88 -1.26
C VAL A 152 -8.02 15.72 -0.38
N ASP A 153 -7.79 14.49 -0.84
CA ASP A 153 -8.13 13.27 -0.09
C ASP A 153 -7.19 13.01 1.10
N GLN A 154 -7.64 12.17 2.03
CA GLN A 154 -6.86 11.72 3.18
C GLN A 154 -5.57 10.94 2.77
N THR A 155 -5.61 10.18 1.66
CA THR A 155 -4.49 9.31 1.23
C THR A 155 -3.52 9.98 0.25
N ASP A 156 -2.23 9.93 0.57
CA ASP A 156 -1.16 10.45 -0.28
C ASP A 156 -0.69 9.43 -1.32
N ASN A 157 -1.45 9.27 -2.41
CA ASN A 157 -1.04 8.43 -3.55
C ASN A 157 -0.28 9.27 -4.58
N HIS A 158 1.03 9.05 -4.67
CA HIS A 158 1.94 9.68 -5.64
C HIS A 158 2.78 8.63 -6.36
N ILE A 159 3.38 9.03 -7.48
CA ILE A 159 4.36 8.20 -8.18
C ILE A 159 5.70 8.36 -7.45
N PRO A 160 6.26 7.31 -6.83
CA PRO A 160 7.34 7.46 -5.88
C PRO A 160 8.67 7.89 -6.50
N THR A 161 8.87 7.67 -7.81
CA THR A 161 10.10 7.97 -8.56
C THR A 161 10.17 9.38 -9.13
N LEU A 162 9.07 10.15 -9.06
CA LEU A 162 9.03 11.55 -9.50
C LEU A 162 9.45 12.49 -8.38
N THR A 163 10.05 13.62 -8.74
CA THR A 163 10.37 14.70 -7.78
C THR A 163 9.13 15.52 -7.44
N VAL A 164 9.22 16.30 -6.37
CA VAL A 164 8.17 17.24 -5.97
C VAL A 164 7.87 18.24 -7.09
N ARG A 165 8.92 18.86 -7.67
CA ARG A 165 8.82 19.82 -8.79
C ARG A 165 8.18 19.19 -10.02
N GLU A 166 8.58 17.98 -10.39
CA GLU A 166 8.01 17.27 -11.54
C GLU A 166 6.52 16.95 -11.35
N THR A 167 6.13 16.59 -10.12
CA THR A 167 4.74 16.30 -9.77
C THR A 167 3.88 17.56 -9.94
N PHE A 168 4.36 18.71 -9.46
CA PHE A 168 3.65 19.99 -9.60
C PHE A 168 3.59 20.43 -11.05
N LYS A 169 4.71 20.40 -11.77
CA LYS A 169 4.78 20.81 -13.17
C LYS A 169 3.87 19.94 -14.05
N PHE A 170 3.78 18.64 -13.77
CA PHE A 170 2.87 17.75 -14.47
C PHE A 170 1.40 18.12 -14.22
N ALA A 171 1.01 18.37 -12.96
CA ALA A 171 -0.34 18.82 -12.62
C ALA A 171 -0.68 20.17 -13.27
N ASP A 172 0.25 21.12 -13.23
CA ASP A 172 0.13 22.44 -13.86
C ASP A 172 -0.18 22.35 -15.34
N MET A 173 0.68 21.63 -16.09
CA MET A 173 0.51 21.48 -17.53
C MET A 173 -0.80 20.76 -17.89
N CYS A 174 -1.23 19.79 -17.08
CA CYS A 174 -2.47 19.05 -17.31
C CYS A 174 -3.71 19.96 -17.21
N VAL A 175 -3.75 20.84 -16.20
CA VAL A 175 -4.92 21.65 -15.89
C VAL A 175 -4.90 22.99 -16.63
N ASN A 176 -3.74 23.67 -16.65
CA ASN A 176 -3.60 25.04 -17.13
C ASN A 176 -2.99 25.15 -18.55
N GLY A 177 -2.58 24.04 -19.16
CA GLY A 177 -1.95 24.03 -20.48
C GLY A 177 -0.48 24.46 -20.47
N ARG A 178 0.13 24.68 -21.65
CA ARG A 178 1.51 25.16 -21.73
C ARG A 178 1.57 26.67 -21.48
N PRO A 179 2.65 27.20 -20.86
CA PRO A 179 2.83 28.64 -20.72
C PRO A 179 2.74 29.39 -22.05
N GLU A 180 3.25 28.80 -23.13
CA GLU A 180 3.24 29.35 -24.50
C GLU A 180 1.81 29.56 -25.05
N ASP A 181 0.87 28.71 -24.63
CA ASP A 181 -0.53 28.74 -25.06
C ASP A 181 -1.34 29.83 -24.30
N GLN A 182 -0.77 30.42 -23.25
CA GLN A 182 -1.41 31.46 -22.45
C GLN A 182 -1.22 32.86 -23.08
N PRO A 183 -2.13 33.83 -22.76
CA PRO A 183 -1.99 35.21 -23.19
C PRO A 183 -0.62 35.79 -22.83
N GLU A 184 -0.05 36.63 -23.70
CA GLU A 184 1.31 37.17 -23.56
C GLU A 184 1.58 37.82 -22.19
N GLU A 185 0.58 38.52 -21.64
CA GLU A 185 0.65 39.16 -20.32
C GLU A 185 0.78 38.18 -19.13
N MET A 186 0.49 36.88 -19.32
CA MET A 186 0.47 35.83 -18.29
C MET A 186 1.53 34.73 -18.51
N ARG A 187 2.25 34.74 -19.62
CA ARG A 187 3.23 33.68 -19.97
C ARG A 187 4.29 33.50 -18.90
N ASP A 188 4.86 34.61 -18.42
CA ASP A 188 5.93 34.60 -17.42
C ASP A 188 5.41 34.04 -16.07
N ILE A 189 4.17 34.40 -15.71
CA ILE A 189 3.52 33.87 -14.51
C ILE A 189 3.19 32.37 -14.67
N ALA A 190 2.70 31.95 -15.83
CA ALA A 190 2.44 30.54 -16.12
C ALA A 190 3.73 29.71 -16.11
N ALA A 191 4.85 30.27 -16.56
CA ALA A 191 6.15 29.61 -16.53
C ALA A 191 6.69 29.43 -15.09
N LEU A 192 6.41 30.38 -14.19
CA LEU A 192 6.88 30.38 -12.81
C LEU A 192 5.84 29.89 -11.78
N ARG A 193 4.64 29.47 -12.22
CA ARG A 193 3.54 29.04 -11.33
C ARG A 193 3.96 27.90 -10.41
N THR A 194 4.65 26.90 -10.94
CA THR A 194 5.15 25.77 -10.16
C THR A 194 6.09 26.24 -9.04
N GLU A 195 7.02 27.15 -9.35
CA GLU A 195 7.96 27.71 -8.38
C GLU A 195 7.26 28.52 -7.29
N LEU A 196 6.27 29.32 -7.68
CA LEU A 196 5.44 30.07 -6.74
C LEU A 196 4.75 29.14 -5.72
N PHE A 197 4.15 28.04 -6.14
CA PHE A 197 3.48 27.11 -5.22
C PHE A 197 4.47 26.30 -4.38
N LEU A 198 5.66 25.98 -4.89
CA LEU A 198 6.74 25.38 -4.08
C LEU A 198 7.14 26.30 -2.94
N GLN A 199 7.23 27.60 -3.20
CA GLN A 199 7.54 28.60 -2.19
C GLN A 199 6.40 28.83 -1.19
N ILE A 200 5.15 28.98 -1.66
CA ILE A 200 3.96 29.15 -0.80
C ILE A 200 3.86 28.00 0.23
N LEU A 201 4.19 26.78 -0.20
CA LEU A 201 4.11 25.58 0.63
C LEU A 201 5.41 25.29 1.40
N GLY A 202 6.47 26.10 1.22
CA GLY A 202 7.76 25.90 1.87
C GLY A 202 8.43 24.57 1.49
N LEU A 203 8.37 24.20 0.22
CA LEU A 203 8.92 22.96 -0.36
C LEU A 203 10.21 23.18 -1.18
N GLU A 204 10.78 24.39 -1.17
CA GLU A 204 11.97 24.74 -1.96
C GLU A 204 13.15 23.79 -1.72
N ASN A 205 13.44 23.48 -0.44
CA ASN A 205 14.56 22.62 -0.04
C ASN A 205 14.42 21.17 -0.51
N CYS A 206 13.21 20.70 -0.82
CA CYS A 206 12.93 19.33 -1.26
C CYS A 206 12.30 19.26 -2.66
N ALA A 207 12.30 20.36 -3.41
CA ALA A 207 11.70 20.45 -4.74
C ALA A 207 12.24 19.40 -5.71
N ASP A 208 13.55 19.13 -5.67
CA ASP A 208 14.23 18.17 -6.54
C ASP A 208 14.43 16.78 -5.89
N THR A 209 13.84 16.57 -4.71
CA THR A 209 13.82 15.28 -4.02
C THR A 209 12.66 14.42 -4.51
N VAL A 210 12.88 13.11 -4.68
CA VAL A 210 11.81 12.16 -5.04
C VAL A 210 10.77 12.03 -3.93
N VAL A 211 9.49 11.88 -4.30
CA VAL A 211 8.40 11.78 -3.31
C VAL A 211 8.55 10.52 -2.44
N GLY A 212 8.95 9.39 -3.04
CA GLY A 212 9.16 8.12 -2.33
C GLY A 212 7.90 7.41 -1.84
N ASP A 213 8.09 6.24 -1.25
CA ASP A 213 7.07 5.39 -0.62
C ASP A 213 7.65 4.64 0.61
N ALA A 214 7.03 3.53 1.04
CA ALA A 214 7.48 2.74 2.19
C ALA A 214 8.83 2.01 1.96
N LEU A 215 9.22 1.75 0.72
CA LEU A 215 10.43 1.01 0.34
C LEU A 215 11.49 1.94 -0.31
N LEU A 216 11.04 2.96 -1.02
CA LEU A 216 11.86 4.02 -1.60
C LEU A 216 11.83 5.25 -0.70
N ARG A 217 12.95 5.53 -0.04
CA ARG A 217 13.11 6.75 0.77
C ARG A 217 12.96 7.98 -0.12
N GLY A 218 12.05 8.88 0.26
CA GLY A 218 11.84 10.17 -0.39
C GLY A 218 11.68 11.28 0.63
N VAL A 219 10.78 12.22 0.34
CA VAL A 219 10.42 13.31 1.27
C VAL A 219 9.77 12.79 2.56
N SER A 220 9.80 13.59 3.61
CA SER A 220 9.13 13.28 4.89
C SER A 220 7.61 13.16 4.73
N GLY A 221 6.93 12.56 5.71
CA GLY A 221 5.46 12.45 5.70
C GLY A 221 4.75 13.81 5.57
N GLY A 222 5.24 14.82 6.28
CA GLY A 222 4.68 16.18 6.22
C GLY A 222 4.98 16.95 4.95
N GLU A 223 6.16 16.76 4.37
CA GLU A 223 6.42 17.25 3.01
C GLU A 223 5.51 16.56 2.00
N ARG A 224 5.34 15.23 2.07
CA ARG A 224 4.46 14.49 1.15
C ARG A 224 3.01 14.97 1.20
N LYS A 225 2.49 15.31 2.38
CA LYS A 225 1.14 15.87 2.53
C LYS A 225 1.03 17.26 1.89
N ARG A 226 2.04 18.12 2.07
CA ARG A 226 2.16 19.40 1.36
C ARG A 226 2.24 19.24 -0.15
N VAL A 227 2.94 18.20 -0.63
CA VAL A 227 2.96 17.85 -2.06
C VAL A 227 1.56 17.47 -2.56
N THR A 228 0.78 16.70 -1.78
CA THR A 228 -0.62 16.38 -2.13
C THR A 228 -1.48 17.64 -2.21
N VAL A 229 -1.35 18.56 -1.25
CA VAL A 229 -2.07 19.84 -1.25
C VAL A 229 -1.67 20.69 -2.47
N GLY A 230 -0.37 20.81 -2.74
CA GLY A 230 0.15 21.59 -3.86
C GLY A 230 -0.20 21.04 -5.24
N GLU A 231 -0.21 19.72 -5.43
CA GLU A 231 -0.66 19.10 -6.69
C GLU A 231 -2.10 19.52 -7.06
N VAL A 232 -2.96 19.75 -6.05
CA VAL A 232 -4.32 20.25 -6.29
C VAL A 232 -4.31 21.76 -6.47
N LEU A 233 -3.66 22.53 -5.58
CA LEU A 233 -3.65 24.01 -5.62
C LEU A 233 -3.13 24.58 -6.94
N VAL A 234 -2.13 23.94 -7.53
CA VAL A 234 -1.56 24.33 -8.83
C VAL A 234 -2.61 24.29 -9.95
N GLY A 235 -3.70 23.52 -9.78
CA GLY A 235 -4.81 23.45 -10.72
C GLY A 235 -5.70 24.69 -10.80
N GLY A 236 -5.49 25.72 -9.96
CA GLY A 236 -6.17 27.01 -10.09
C GLY A 236 -7.65 27.02 -9.70
N GLN A 237 -8.13 26.04 -8.94
CA GLN A 237 -9.52 26.00 -8.44
C GLN A 237 -9.78 27.13 -7.44
N SER A 238 -11.00 27.68 -7.45
CA SER A 238 -11.40 28.77 -6.54
C SER A 238 -12.00 28.27 -5.22
N LEU A 239 -12.50 27.03 -5.17
CA LEU A 239 -12.97 26.37 -3.94
C LEU A 239 -12.05 25.19 -3.63
N PHE A 240 -11.49 25.17 -2.43
CA PHE A 240 -10.55 24.13 -2.01
C PHE A 240 -11.10 23.35 -0.82
N LEU A 241 -11.18 22.03 -0.94
CA LEU A 241 -11.74 21.11 0.05
C LEU A 241 -10.63 20.19 0.56
N CYS A 242 -10.32 20.26 1.84
CA CYS A 242 -9.23 19.52 2.45
C CYS A 242 -9.76 18.51 3.46
N ASP A 243 -9.62 17.21 3.15
CA ASP A 243 -10.05 16.13 4.04
C ASP A 243 -8.89 15.64 4.92
N GLU A 244 -8.96 15.92 6.22
CA GLU A 244 -8.03 15.45 7.25
C GLU A 244 -6.55 15.66 6.88
N ILE A 245 -6.21 16.89 6.50
CA ILE A 245 -4.86 17.21 6.04
C ILE A 245 -3.79 17.23 7.15
N SER A 246 -4.20 17.18 8.43
CA SER A 246 -3.31 17.15 9.59
C SER A 246 -2.93 15.76 10.08
N THR A 247 -3.52 14.68 9.54
CA THR A 247 -3.26 13.33 10.06
C THR A 247 -1.81 12.90 9.85
N GLY A 248 -1.12 12.55 10.94
CA GLY A 248 0.28 12.13 10.91
C GLY A 248 1.29 13.28 10.76
N LEU A 249 0.84 14.53 10.95
CA LEU A 249 1.67 15.73 11.01
C LEU A 249 1.81 16.23 12.45
N ASP A 250 2.86 17.01 12.69
CA ASP A 250 2.98 17.81 13.90
C ASP A 250 2.14 19.09 13.82
N SER A 251 1.89 19.73 14.96
CA SER A 251 1.05 20.95 14.99
C SER A 251 1.75 22.12 14.30
N ALA A 252 3.08 22.17 14.36
CA ALA A 252 3.88 23.16 13.63
C ALA A 252 3.70 23.04 12.10
N ALA A 253 3.90 21.85 11.49
CA ALA A 253 3.68 21.71 10.06
C ALA A 253 2.19 21.90 9.69
N THR A 254 1.26 21.49 10.56
CA THR A 254 -0.16 21.74 10.35
C THR A 254 -0.45 23.25 10.29
N PHE A 255 0.09 24.02 11.24
CA PHE A 255 -0.06 25.48 11.27
C PHE A 255 0.53 26.12 10.02
N ASP A 256 1.72 25.70 9.57
CA ASP A 256 2.34 26.22 8.35
C ASP A 256 1.47 25.96 7.11
N ILE A 257 0.89 24.76 6.99
CA ILE A 257 -0.03 24.41 5.89
C ILE A 257 -1.28 25.29 5.93
N ILE A 258 -1.91 25.42 7.09
CA ILE A 258 -3.13 26.21 7.27
C ILE A 258 -2.84 27.70 7.04
N LYS A 259 -1.72 28.21 7.51
CA LYS A 259 -1.27 29.59 7.27
C LYS A 259 -0.98 29.83 5.79
N ALA A 260 -0.40 28.87 5.07
CA ALA A 260 -0.22 28.96 3.63
C ALA A 260 -1.57 29.00 2.89
N LEU A 261 -2.52 28.14 3.25
CA LEU A 261 -3.88 28.15 2.71
C LEU A 261 -4.64 29.46 3.03
N ARG A 262 -4.46 29.99 4.25
CA ARG A 262 -5.03 31.28 4.67
C ARG A 262 -4.44 32.44 3.87
N THR A 263 -3.13 32.41 3.65
CA THR A 263 -2.44 33.41 2.83
C THR A 263 -2.97 33.36 1.40
N TRP A 264 -3.08 32.16 0.81
CA TRP A 264 -3.67 31.94 -0.51
C TRP A 264 -5.13 32.45 -0.59
N CYS A 265 -5.97 32.09 0.38
CA CYS A 265 -7.36 32.53 0.48
C CYS A 265 -7.48 34.06 0.51
N LYS A 266 -6.69 34.74 1.35
CA LYS A 266 -6.69 36.21 1.45
C LYS A 266 -6.13 36.92 0.23
N THR A 267 -5.11 36.36 -0.43
CA THR A 267 -4.42 37.03 -1.55
C THR A 267 -5.05 36.74 -2.91
N LEU A 268 -5.59 35.53 -3.10
CA LEU A 268 -6.16 35.08 -4.37
C LEU A 268 -7.69 34.96 -4.31
N GLY A 269 -8.31 35.28 -3.17
CA GLY A 269 -9.76 35.38 -3.02
C GLY A 269 -10.52 34.06 -3.06
N GLY A 270 -9.83 32.91 -3.08
CA GLY A 270 -10.45 31.58 -3.07
C GLY A 270 -11.03 31.21 -1.70
N SER A 271 -12.01 30.31 -1.67
CA SER A 271 -12.58 29.77 -0.43
C SER A 271 -11.93 28.43 -0.09
N VAL A 272 -11.72 28.16 1.19
CA VAL A 272 -11.09 26.92 1.66
C VAL A 272 -11.94 26.30 2.76
N ILE A 273 -12.33 25.04 2.61
CA ILE A 273 -13.00 24.24 3.64
C ILE A 273 -12.04 23.15 4.08
N VAL A 274 -11.69 23.12 5.36
CA VAL A 274 -10.74 22.15 5.91
C VAL A 274 -11.39 21.33 7.00
N ALA A 275 -11.43 20.02 6.83
CA ALA A 275 -11.72 19.09 7.91
C ALA A 275 -10.47 18.85 8.74
N LEU A 276 -10.48 19.29 9.99
CA LEU A 276 -9.43 19.00 10.96
C LEU A 276 -10.07 18.30 12.16
N LEU A 277 -9.37 17.27 12.63
CA LEU A 277 -9.89 16.41 13.68
C LEU A 277 -9.73 17.04 15.06
N GLN A 278 -8.62 17.78 15.30
CA GLN A 278 -8.33 18.55 16.51
C GLN A 278 -7.22 19.58 16.25
N PRO A 279 -7.56 20.75 15.70
CA PRO A 279 -6.61 21.83 15.50
C PRO A 279 -6.21 22.52 16.81
N THR A 280 -4.98 23.01 16.90
CA THR A 280 -4.56 23.90 18.01
C THR A 280 -5.28 25.24 17.95
N PRO A 281 -5.29 26.06 19.02
CA PRO A 281 -5.97 27.34 19.03
C PRO A 281 -5.45 28.27 17.93
N GLU A 282 -4.12 28.28 17.68
CA GLU A 282 -3.54 29.13 16.62
C GLU A 282 -4.03 28.72 15.23
N VAL A 283 -4.27 27.41 15.02
CA VAL A 283 -4.83 26.88 13.78
C VAL A 283 -6.29 27.28 13.65
N VAL A 284 -7.11 27.12 14.71
CA VAL A 284 -8.52 27.54 14.72
C VAL A 284 -8.66 29.05 14.44
N GLU A 285 -7.74 29.86 14.97
CA GLU A 285 -7.72 31.31 14.78
C GLU A 285 -7.55 31.74 13.31
N GLN A 286 -6.98 30.88 12.46
CA GLN A 286 -6.84 31.15 11.03
C GLN A 286 -8.16 31.08 10.27
N PHE A 287 -9.20 30.46 10.83
CA PHE A 287 -10.51 30.29 10.19
C PHE A 287 -11.47 31.45 10.47
N ASP A 288 -12.39 31.67 9.55
CA ASP A 288 -13.47 32.66 9.67
C ASP A 288 -14.73 32.03 10.29
N ASP A 289 -15.13 30.86 9.76
CA ASP A 289 -16.35 30.15 10.14
C ASP A 289 -16.03 28.71 10.62
N ILE A 290 -16.87 28.15 11.49
CA ILE A 290 -16.82 26.75 11.94
C ILE A 290 -18.11 26.04 11.53
N LEU A 291 -17.97 24.84 10.97
CA LEU A 291 -19.05 23.90 10.67
C LEU A 291 -18.84 22.63 11.49
N MET A 292 -19.78 22.36 12.39
CA MET A 292 -19.68 21.24 13.33
C MET A 292 -20.64 20.12 12.96
N VAL A 293 -20.11 18.90 12.84
CA VAL A 293 -20.88 17.70 12.47
C VAL A 293 -20.73 16.62 13.53
N ASN A 294 -21.82 15.95 13.90
CA ASN A 294 -21.80 14.81 14.80
C ASN A 294 -22.76 13.71 14.30
N GLU A 295 -22.25 12.49 14.08
CA GLU A 295 -23.01 11.35 13.54
C GLU A 295 -23.88 11.71 12.30
N GLY A 296 -23.35 12.54 11.41
CA GLY A 296 -24.06 12.98 10.19
C GLY A 296 -25.03 14.14 10.40
N HIS A 297 -25.28 14.57 11.64
CA HIS A 297 -26.09 15.75 11.97
C HIS A 297 -25.24 17.02 12.06
N MET A 298 -25.78 18.16 11.62
CA MET A 298 -25.14 19.45 11.76
C MET A 298 -25.49 20.07 13.12
N VAL A 299 -24.47 20.32 13.94
CA VAL A 299 -24.64 20.84 15.32
C VAL A 299 -24.49 22.36 15.38
N TYR A 300 -23.65 22.91 14.51
CA TYR A 300 -23.39 24.34 14.44
C TYR A 300 -22.83 24.72 13.07
N HIS A 301 -23.21 25.90 12.56
CA HIS A 301 -22.59 26.50 11.40
C HIS A 301 -22.66 28.03 11.50
N GLY A 302 -21.51 28.68 11.60
CA GLY A 302 -21.44 30.14 11.77
C GLY A 302 -20.04 30.67 12.10
N PRO A 303 -19.92 31.97 12.46
CA PRO A 303 -18.65 32.62 12.75
C PRO A 303 -17.95 31.99 13.95
N ARG A 304 -16.63 31.78 13.88
CA ARG A 304 -15.89 31.14 14.99
C ARG A 304 -15.99 31.91 16.31
N THR A 305 -16.26 33.21 16.27
CA THR A 305 -16.33 34.06 17.47
C THR A 305 -17.61 33.86 18.27
N GLU A 306 -18.68 33.35 17.65
CA GLU A 306 -20.00 33.18 18.29
C GLU A 306 -20.23 31.76 18.85
N ILE A 307 -19.35 30.81 18.53
CA ILE A 307 -19.58 29.38 18.85
C ILE A 307 -19.56 29.10 20.36
N LEU A 308 -18.66 29.72 21.13
CA LEU A 308 -18.57 29.50 22.57
C LEU A 308 -19.79 30.07 23.30
N ASP A 309 -20.25 31.26 22.89
CA ASP A 309 -21.46 31.89 23.42
C ASP A 309 -22.70 31.02 23.13
N TYR A 310 -22.77 30.40 21.95
CA TYR A 310 -23.83 29.46 21.59
C TYR A 310 -23.88 28.26 22.54
N PHE A 311 -22.75 27.57 22.76
CA PHE A 311 -22.70 26.42 23.68
C PHE A 311 -22.93 26.83 25.14
N GLN A 312 -22.50 28.02 25.54
CA GLN A 312 -22.80 28.57 26.87
C GLN A 312 -24.30 28.78 27.07
N GLY A 313 -25.01 29.24 26.05
CA GLY A 313 -26.48 29.33 26.03
C GLY A 313 -27.20 27.98 26.12
N LEU A 314 -26.54 26.90 25.68
CA LEU A 314 -27.04 25.52 25.80
C LEU A 314 -26.72 24.86 27.16
N GLY A 315 -26.06 25.57 28.07
CA GLY A 315 -25.69 25.06 29.40
C GLY A 315 -24.28 24.49 29.51
N PHE A 316 -23.41 24.69 28.51
CA PHE A 316 -22.03 24.18 28.51
C PHE A 316 -21.00 25.32 28.52
N THR A 317 -20.12 25.37 29.51
CA THR A 317 -19.07 26.41 29.58
C THR A 317 -17.69 25.80 29.38
N CYS A 318 -16.91 26.37 28.46
CA CYS A 318 -15.52 25.98 28.23
C CYS A 318 -14.63 26.41 29.42
N PRO A 319 -13.94 25.48 30.11
CA PRO A 319 -13.05 25.83 31.20
C PRO A 319 -11.80 26.59 30.70
N PRO A 320 -11.14 27.41 31.55
CA PRO A 320 -10.01 28.24 31.13
C PRO A 320 -8.76 27.48 30.65
N ARG A 321 -8.64 26.18 30.93
CA ARG A 321 -7.46 25.35 30.59
C ARG A 321 -7.75 24.28 29.54
N VAL A 322 -8.95 24.31 28.96
CA VAL A 322 -9.36 23.35 27.93
C VAL A 322 -9.33 24.07 26.58
N ASP A 323 -8.77 23.42 25.58
CA ASP A 323 -8.77 23.92 24.22
C ASP A 323 -10.23 24.03 23.70
N PRO A 324 -10.65 25.15 23.10
CA PRO A 324 -12.00 25.30 22.58
C PRO A 324 -12.44 24.20 21.60
N ALA A 325 -11.56 23.75 20.71
CA ALA A 325 -11.85 22.67 19.76
C ALA A 325 -12.06 21.33 20.47
N ASP A 326 -11.24 21.03 21.50
CA ASP A 326 -11.41 19.85 22.34
C ASP A 326 -12.73 19.90 23.12
N PHE A 327 -13.03 21.03 23.77
CA PHE A 327 -14.27 21.26 24.49
C PHE A 327 -15.50 20.98 23.61
N LEU A 328 -15.54 21.55 22.39
CA LEU A 328 -16.65 21.37 21.46
C LEU A 328 -16.83 19.89 21.08
N ILE A 329 -15.74 19.21 20.71
CA ILE A 329 -15.77 17.79 20.35
C ILE A 329 -16.24 16.94 21.54
N GLU A 330 -15.76 17.22 22.75
CA GLU A 330 -16.15 16.47 23.94
C GLU A 330 -17.62 16.64 24.29
N VAL A 331 -18.14 17.88 24.25
CA VAL A 331 -19.55 18.17 24.50
C VAL A 331 -20.46 17.37 23.57
N THR A 332 -20.17 17.40 22.27
CA THR A 332 -20.96 16.66 21.26
C THR A 332 -20.73 15.15 21.29
N SER A 333 -19.62 14.69 21.85
CA SER A 333 -19.32 13.25 21.96
C SER A 333 -20.02 12.51 23.12
N GLY A 334 -20.94 13.18 23.83
CA GLY A 334 -21.65 12.63 25.00
C GLY A 334 -20.92 12.85 26.34
N ARG A 335 -19.92 13.73 26.40
CA ARG A 335 -19.26 14.16 27.65
C ARG A 335 -19.63 15.57 28.09
N GLY A 336 -20.69 16.15 27.52
CA GLY A 336 -21.13 17.50 27.87
C GLY A 336 -21.41 17.72 29.36
N HIS A 337 -21.81 16.69 30.10
CA HIS A 337 -22.12 16.81 31.53
C HIS A 337 -20.98 17.35 32.39
N SER A 338 -19.71 17.03 32.08
CA SER A 338 -18.55 17.56 32.82
C SER A 338 -18.34 19.06 32.61
N TYR A 339 -19.00 19.62 31.60
CA TYR A 339 -18.94 21.03 31.24
C TYR A 339 -20.23 21.79 31.55
N SER A 340 -21.16 21.14 32.27
CA SER A 340 -22.42 21.76 32.70
C SER A 340 -22.13 22.97 33.58
N ASN A 341 -22.70 24.11 33.22
CA ASN A 341 -22.56 25.36 33.98
C ASN A 341 -23.72 25.59 34.96
N GLY A 342 -24.66 24.64 35.05
CA GLY A 342 -25.82 24.69 35.94
C GLY A 342 -26.92 25.68 35.55
N THR A 343 -26.82 26.39 34.42
CA THR A 343 -27.89 27.28 33.94
C THR A 343 -29.08 26.51 33.37
N VAL A 344 -28.83 25.31 32.85
CA VAL A 344 -29.84 24.36 32.36
C VAL A 344 -29.83 23.15 33.30
N PRO A 345 -30.99 22.65 33.76
CA PRO A 345 -31.05 21.43 34.55
C PRO A 345 -30.40 20.25 33.83
N ASN A 346 -29.62 19.43 34.52
CA ASN A 346 -28.86 18.32 33.90
C ASN A 346 -29.72 17.33 33.09
N LYS A 347 -31.02 17.23 33.37
CA LYS A 347 -31.96 16.39 32.61
C LYS A 347 -32.34 16.95 31.23
N ASP A 348 -32.21 18.26 31.06
CA ASP A 348 -32.62 18.98 29.85
C ASP A 348 -31.41 19.35 28.96
N LEU A 349 -30.20 18.93 29.36
CA LEU A 349 -28.99 19.07 28.53
C LEU A 349 -29.07 18.16 27.31
N ALA A 350 -28.63 18.67 26.16
CA ALA A 350 -28.52 17.87 24.95
C ALA A 350 -27.49 16.75 25.12
N VAL A 351 -27.90 15.52 24.82
CA VAL A 351 -27.03 14.33 24.92
C VAL A 351 -26.81 13.70 23.55
N THR A 352 -27.85 13.58 22.74
CA THR A 352 -27.76 12.92 21.43
C THR A 352 -27.41 13.89 20.31
N SER A 353 -26.84 13.38 19.23
CA SER A 353 -26.53 14.14 18.00
C SER A 353 -27.78 14.82 17.42
N GLU A 354 -28.94 14.19 17.55
CA GLU A 354 -30.23 14.70 17.09
C GLU A 354 -30.73 15.86 17.96
N ASP A 355 -30.58 15.78 19.29
CA ASP A 355 -30.94 16.88 20.21
C ASP A 355 -30.18 18.17 19.87
N PHE A 356 -28.87 18.05 19.67
CA PHE A 356 -28.02 19.18 19.29
C PHE A 356 -28.44 19.80 17.95
N ASN A 357 -28.82 18.98 16.96
CA ASN A 357 -29.34 19.44 15.67
C ASN A 357 -30.67 20.19 15.82
N ASN A 358 -31.60 19.65 16.61
CA ASN A 358 -32.90 20.27 16.87
C ASN A 358 -32.74 21.65 17.54
N LEU A 359 -31.84 21.76 18.52
CA LEU A 359 -31.51 23.02 19.18
C LEU A 359 -30.85 24.02 18.21
N PHE A 360 -29.95 23.54 17.35
CA PHE A 360 -29.35 24.40 16.33
C PHE A 360 -30.40 24.94 15.34
N CYS A 361 -31.33 24.10 14.89
CA CYS A 361 -32.41 24.50 14.00
C CYS A 361 -33.34 25.56 14.62
N GLN A 362 -33.45 25.62 15.94
CA GLN A 362 -34.21 26.63 16.69
C GLN A 362 -33.40 27.91 16.97
N SER A 363 -32.08 27.90 16.74
CA SER A 363 -31.19 29.01 17.06
C SER A 363 -31.39 30.22 16.12
N SER A 364 -31.06 31.40 16.63
CA SER A 364 -31.06 32.64 15.82
C SER A 364 -30.03 32.58 14.67
N ILE A 365 -28.94 31.83 14.86
CA ILE A 365 -27.87 31.62 13.87
C ILE A 365 -28.40 30.84 12.67
N TYR A 366 -29.09 29.71 12.93
CA TYR A 366 -29.73 28.92 11.87
C TYR A 366 -30.82 29.73 11.18
N ARG A 367 -31.67 30.45 11.93
CA ARG A 367 -32.73 31.28 11.35
C ARG A 367 -32.19 32.35 10.40
N LYS A 368 -31.11 33.05 10.76
CA LYS A 368 -30.43 34.00 9.85
C LYS A 368 -29.94 33.33 8.57
N THR A 369 -29.35 32.14 8.70
CA THR A 369 -28.85 31.36 7.56
C THR A 369 -30.01 30.91 6.67
N HIS A 370 -31.09 30.39 7.25
CA HIS A 370 -32.28 29.95 6.53
C HIS A 370 -33.02 31.12 5.86
N GLU A 371 -33.08 32.29 6.50
CA GLU A 371 -33.57 33.54 5.89
C GLU A 371 -32.68 33.98 4.71
N ALA A 372 -31.37 33.78 4.78
CA ALA A 372 -30.45 34.05 3.68
C ALA A 372 -30.59 33.04 2.52
N ILE A 373 -30.82 31.76 2.84
CA ILE A 373 -31.09 30.70 1.84
C ILE A 373 -32.41 31.02 1.12
N SER A 374 -33.49 31.27 1.86
CA SER A 374 -34.84 31.54 1.32
C SER A 374 -34.94 32.84 0.50
N LYS A 375 -34.09 33.84 0.79
CA LYS A 375 -33.96 35.05 -0.05
C LYS A 375 -33.41 34.76 -1.45
N GLY A 376 -32.84 33.58 -1.71
CA GLY A 376 -32.29 33.22 -3.01
C GLY A 376 -31.05 34.04 -3.39
N PHE A 377 -30.57 33.87 -4.63
CA PHE A 377 -29.48 34.67 -5.20
C PHE A 377 -30.10 35.89 -5.91
N ASN A 378 -30.36 36.98 -5.19
CA ASN A 378 -31.11 38.13 -5.72
C ASN A 378 -30.21 39.14 -6.46
N GLU A 379 -30.61 39.52 -7.68
CA GLU A 379 -30.00 40.56 -8.54
C GLU A 379 -29.77 41.91 -7.84
N HIS A 380 -30.61 42.24 -6.85
CA HIS A 380 -30.66 43.57 -6.21
C HIS A 380 -29.75 43.74 -4.98
N GLN A 381 -29.00 42.71 -4.56
CA GLN A 381 -28.07 42.79 -3.41
C GLN A 381 -26.64 43.19 -3.79
N PHE A 382 -26.33 43.28 -5.09
CA PHE A 382 -25.04 43.79 -5.55
C PHE A 382 -25.08 45.32 -5.55
N GLU A 383 -24.15 45.96 -4.84
CA GLU A 383 -24.02 47.43 -4.82
C GLU A 383 -23.73 48.02 -6.21
N SER A 384 -23.26 47.18 -7.17
CA SER A 384 -23.03 47.56 -8.56
C SER A 384 -23.54 46.51 -9.58
N ALA A 385 -24.00 46.98 -10.75
CA ALA A 385 -24.35 46.12 -11.89
C ALA A 385 -23.16 45.31 -12.46
N GLU A 386 -21.93 45.68 -12.10
CA GLU A 386 -20.71 44.94 -12.46
C GLU A 386 -20.54 43.67 -11.63
N ASP A 387 -20.90 43.68 -10.34
CA ASP A 387 -20.71 42.51 -9.47
C ASP A 387 -21.73 41.40 -9.76
N PHE A 388 -22.94 41.77 -10.16
CA PHE A 388 -23.90 40.82 -10.72
C PHE A 388 -23.42 40.20 -12.05
N LYS A 389 -22.83 41.02 -12.95
CA LYS A 389 -22.17 40.53 -14.17
C LYS A 389 -20.98 39.61 -13.86
N LYS A 390 -20.23 39.85 -12.78
CA LYS A 390 -19.12 38.98 -12.32
C LYS A 390 -19.61 37.65 -11.75
N ALA A 391 -20.66 37.63 -10.93
CA ALA A 391 -21.27 36.38 -10.46
C ALA A 391 -21.79 35.53 -11.64
N LYS A 392 -22.41 36.19 -12.63
CA LYS A 392 -22.84 35.56 -13.90
C LYS A 392 -21.66 35.22 -14.83
N SER A 393 -20.50 35.86 -14.69
CA SER A 393 -19.28 35.47 -15.41
C SER A 393 -18.62 34.23 -14.83
N VAL A 394 -18.78 33.92 -13.53
CA VAL A 394 -18.46 32.58 -12.95
C VAL A 394 -19.23 31.51 -13.72
N ALA A 395 -20.53 31.74 -13.90
CA ALA A 395 -21.42 30.86 -14.64
C ALA A 395 -20.94 30.67 -16.09
N ASN A 396 -20.57 31.76 -16.78
CA ASN A 396 -20.14 31.70 -18.18
C ASN A 396 -18.72 31.12 -18.36
N LEU A 397 -17.82 31.29 -17.39
CA LEU A 397 -16.47 30.70 -17.41
C LEU A 397 -16.50 29.21 -17.04
N ALA A 398 -17.34 28.81 -16.08
CA ALA A 398 -17.61 27.41 -15.76
C ALA A 398 -18.48 26.71 -16.83
N ARG A 399 -19.28 27.47 -17.60
CA ARG A 399 -20.01 27.02 -18.81
C ARG A 399 -19.19 27.14 -20.09
N SER A 400 -17.90 27.51 -20.04
CA SER A 400 -16.99 27.53 -21.20
C SER A 400 -16.74 26.11 -21.72
N LYS A 401 -17.80 25.53 -22.27
CA LYS A 401 -17.97 24.16 -22.73
C LYS A 401 -17.83 24.08 -24.25
N GLU A 402 -17.51 25.18 -24.93
CA GLU A 402 -17.53 25.18 -26.39
C GLU A 402 -16.31 24.52 -27.05
N LYS A 403 -15.21 24.19 -26.32
CA LYS A 403 -14.02 23.59 -26.98
C LYS A 403 -13.32 22.38 -26.33
N SER A 404 -13.18 22.22 -24.99
CA SER A 404 -12.51 21.02 -24.39
C SER A 404 -12.63 20.94 -22.86
N GLU A 405 -12.92 19.75 -22.32
CA GLU A 405 -12.90 19.42 -20.87
C GLU A 405 -11.48 19.40 -20.27
N PHE A 406 -10.46 19.24 -21.11
CA PHE A 406 -9.04 19.09 -20.72
C PHE A 406 -8.24 20.35 -21.06
N GLY A 407 -7.30 20.74 -20.19
CA GLY A 407 -6.44 21.91 -20.37
C GLY A 407 -5.48 21.80 -21.56
N LEU A 408 -5.11 20.57 -21.95
CA LEU A 408 -4.31 20.29 -23.14
C LEU A 408 -5.13 19.62 -24.24
N ALA A 409 -4.82 19.96 -25.50
CA ALA A 409 -5.27 19.21 -26.66
C ALA A 409 -4.77 17.76 -26.63
N PHE A 410 -5.39 16.88 -27.43
CA PHE A 410 -5.12 15.44 -27.40
C PHE A 410 -3.63 15.10 -27.59
N VAL A 411 -2.97 15.68 -28.61
CA VAL A 411 -1.56 15.37 -28.92
C VAL A 411 -0.60 15.90 -27.83
N PRO A 412 -0.65 17.19 -27.41
CA PRO A 412 0.18 17.67 -26.31
C PRO A 412 -0.03 16.92 -24.99
N SER A 413 -1.27 16.57 -24.66
CA SER A 413 -1.61 15.78 -23.46
C SER A 413 -0.98 14.37 -23.53
N THR A 414 -1.08 13.71 -24.68
CA THR A 414 -0.50 12.39 -24.90
C THR A 414 1.03 12.42 -24.85
N LEU A 415 1.67 13.44 -25.44
CA LEU A 415 3.12 13.64 -25.37
C LEU A 415 3.61 13.94 -23.95
N LEU A 416 2.86 14.74 -23.18
CA LEU A 416 3.16 15.01 -21.78
C LEU A 416 3.13 13.74 -20.94
N LEU A 417 2.09 12.93 -21.10
CA LEU A 417 1.98 11.63 -20.45
C LEU A 417 3.09 10.68 -20.88
N LEU A 418 3.42 10.64 -22.16
CA LEU A 418 4.50 9.82 -22.69
C LEU A 418 5.85 10.20 -22.05
N ASN A 419 6.14 11.50 -21.94
CA ASN A 419 7.35 11.98 -21.26
C ASN A 419 7.38 11.59 -19.78
N ARG A 420 6.24 11.69 -19.07
CA ARG A 420 6.13 11.22 -17.68
C ARG A 420 6.38 9.73 -17.58
N GLN A 421 5.74 8.92 -18.42
CA GLN A 421 5.92 7.46 -18.40
C GLN A 421 7.35 7.06 -18.74
N LYS A 422 7.98 7.75 -19.71
CA LYS A 422 9.39 7.57 -20.05
C LYS A 422 10.29 7.81 -18.84
N LEU A 423 10.07 8.89 -18.08
CA LEU A 423 10.85 9.20 -16.88
C LEU A 423 10.69 8.12 -15.80
N ILE A 424 9.46 7.63 -15.57
CA ILE A 424 9.18 6.57 -14.60
C ILE A 424 9.96 5.31 -14.94
N TRP A 425 9.96 4.90 -16.21
CA TRP A 425 10.71 3.73 -16.68
C TRP A 425 12.23 3.91 -16.56
N LEU A 426 12.75 5.07 -16.98
CA LEU A 426 14.20 5.35 -16.89
C LEU A 426 14.70 5.44 -15.44
N ARG A 427 13.83 5.76 -14.49
CA ARG A 427 14.14 5.86 -13.05
C ARG A 427 13.81 4.61 -12.24
N ASP A 428 13.44 3.51 -12.89
CA ASP A 428 13.36 2.17 -12.26
C ASP A 428 14.51 1.27 -12.79
N PRO A 429 15.79 1.55 -12.44
CA PRO A 429 16.93 0.80 -12.97
C PRO A 429 16.90 -0.70 -12.65
N PRO A 430 16.43 -1.17 -11.46
CA PRO A 430 16.32 -2.61 -11.21
C PRO A 430 15.41 -3.32 -12.22
N LEU A 431 14.30 -2.69 -12.62
CA LEU A 431 13.40 -3.27 -13.61
C LEU A 431 14.00 -3.24 -15.02
N LEU A 432 14.56 -2.10 -15.43
CA LEU A 432 15.11 -1.93 -16.79
C LEU A 432 16.34 -2.82 -17.03
N TRP A 433 17.33 -2.76 -16.14
CA TRP A 433 18.51 -3.62 -16.22
C TRP A 433 18.16 -5.08 -15.99
N GLY A 434 17.19 -5.37 -15.10
CA GLY A 434 16.67 -6.72 -14.89
C GLY A 434 16.20 -7.37 -16.18
N LYS A 435 15.35 -6.67 -16.97
CA LYS A 435 14.86 -7.18 -18.26
C LYS A 435 15.96 -7.38 -19.30
N VAL A 436 16.92 -6.46 -19.38
CA VAL A 436 18.04 -6.57 -20.34
C VAL A 436 18.96 -7.73 -19.97
N ILE A 437 19.33 -7.86 -18.70
CA ILE A 437 20.16 -8.96 -18.20
C ILE A 437 19.44 -10.30 -18.40
N GLU A 438 18.15 -10.36 -18.08
CA GLU A 438 17.31 -11.54 -18.34
C GLU A 438 17.33 -11.91 -19.83
N ALA A 439 17.13 -10.94 -20.74
CA ALA A 439 17.15 -11.18 -22.18
C ALA A 439 18.50 -11.73 -22.68
N ILE A 440 19.62 -11.20 -22.18
CA ILE A 440 20.97 -11.68 -22.51
C ILE A 440 21.15 -13.11 -22.02
N ILE A 441 20.86 -13.37 -20.75
CA ILE A 441 21.07 -14.69 -20.13
C ILE A 441 20.18 -15.72 -20.83
N VAL A 442 18.88 -15.44 -20.95
CA VAL A 442 17.91 -16.37 -21.57
C VAL A 442 18.24 -16.58 -23.05
N GLY A 443 18.53 -15.52 -23.81
CA GLY A 443 18.91 -15.63 -25.23
C GLY A 443 20.15 -16.48 -25.46
N LEU A 444 21.21 -16.27 -24.66
CA LEU A 444 22.43 -17.09 -24.71
C LEU A 444 22.17 -18.54 -24.30
N VAL A 445 21.44 -18.75 -23.21
CA VAL A 445 21.12 -20.10 -22.71
C VAL A 445 20.32 -20.88 -23.76
N LEU A 446 19.29 -20.27 -24.35
CA LEU A 446 18.53 -20.88 -25.44
C LEU A 446 19.40 -21.19 -26.65
N GLY A 447 20.21 -20.22 -27.09
CA GLY A 447 21.11 -20.38 -28.22
C GLY A 447 22.12 -21.51 -28.01
N MET A 448 22.65 -21.66 -26.78
CA MET A 448 23.57 -22.76 -26.43
C MET A 448 22.87 -24.12 -26.41
N ILE A 449 21.64 -24.18 -25.88
CA ILE A 449 20.90 -25.42 -25.71
C ILE A 449 20.43 -25.96 -27.06
N TYR A 450 19.88 -25.09 -27.90
CA TYR A 450 19.44 -25.45 -29.25
C TYR A 450 20.53 -25.34 -30.31
N PHE A 451 21.81 -25.23 -29.91
CA PHE A 451 22.90 -25.08 -30.85
C PHE A 451 22.94 -26.27 -31.82
N ASP A 452 22.68 -26.02 -33.11
CA ASP A 452 22.76 -27.00 -34.19
C ASP A 452 21.93 -28.27 -33.91
N VAL A 453 20.66 -28.07 -33.54
CA VAL A 453 19.70 -29.14 -33.27
C VAL A 453 18.96 -29.56 -34.55
N SER A 454 18.50 -30.82 -34.62
CA SER A 454 17.72 -31.33 -35.75
C SER A 454 16.43 -30.53 -36.01
N SER A 455 16.03 -30.43 -37.28
CA SER A 455 14.80 -29.74 -37.70
C SER A 455 13.53 -30.35 -37.09
N THR A 456 13.58 -31.60 -36.64
CA THR A 456 12.48 -32.28 -35.92
C THR A 456 12.08 -31.57 -34.61
N TYR A 457 12.98 -30.78 -34.00
CA TYR A 457 12.71 -30.03 -32.77
C TYR A 457 12.34 -28.55 -33.02
N TYR A 458 12.30 -28.08 -34.27
CA TYR A 458 12.12 -26.65 -34.57
C TYR A 458 10.75 -26.12 -34.10
N LEU A 459 9.69 -26.93 -34.16
CA LEU A 459 8.37 -26.55 -33.63
C LEU A 459 8.45 -26.21 -32.13
N ARG A 460 9.00 -27.13 -31.31
CA ARG A 460 9.15 -26.96 -29.86
C ARG A 460 10.09 -25.80 -29.50
N MET A 461 11.17 -25.68 -30.26
CA MET A 461 12.17 -24.64 -30.11
C MET A 461 11.59 -23.23 -30.35
N ILE A 462 10.88 -23.03 -31.48
CA ILE A 462 10.27 -21.74 -31.82
C ILE A 462 9.09 -21.46 -30.89
N PHE A 463 8.26 -22.45 -30.56
CA PHE A 463 7.19 -22.32 -29.57
C PHE A 463 7.71 -21.78 -28.25
N PHE A 464 8.79 -22.36 -27.73
CA PHE A 464 9.36 -21.92 -26.47
C PHE A 464 9.89 -20.49 -26.53
N SER A 465 10.53 -20.09 -27.64
CA SER A 465 11.00 -18.71 -27.83
C SER A 465 9.84 -17.68 -27.74
N ILE A 466 8.66 -18.03 -28.26
CA ILE A 466 7.46 -17.20 -28.21
C ILE A 466 6.85 -17.21 -26.79
N ALA A 467 6.72 -18.39 -26.18
CA ALA A 467 6.15 -18.56 -24.83
C ALA A 467 6.91 -17.76 -23.75
N LEU A 468 8.22 -17.55 -23.92
CA LEU A 468 9.02 -16.71 -23.01
C LEU A 468 8.55 -15.25 -22.95
N PHE A 469 8.19 -14.65 -24.09
CA PHE A 469 7.67 -13.28 -24.11
C PHE A 469 6.29 -13.17 -23.46
N GLN A 470 5.45 -14.20 -23.59
CA GLN A 470 4.17 -14.29 -22.88
C GLN A 470 4.37 -14.37 -21.37
N ARG A 471 5.40 -15.10 -20.91
CA ARG A 471 5.75 -15.17 -19.49
C ARG A 471 6.28 -13.83 -18.96
N GLN A 472 7.12 -13.13 -19.73
CA GLN A 472 7.59 -11.79 -19.36
C GLN A 472 6.45 -10.77 -19.26
N ALA A 473 5.44 -10.87 -20.13
CA ALA A 473 4.28 -9.98 -20.12
C ALA A 473 3.42 -10.10 -18.86
N TRP A 474 3.50 -11.22 -18.13
CA TRP A 474 2.73 -11.45 -16.90
C TRP A 474 2.98 -10.38 -15.83
N GLN A 475 4.22 -9.91 -15.70
CA GLN A 475 4.63 -8.90 -14.71
C GLN A 475 3.88 -7.57 -14.88
N GLN A 476 3.32 -7.32 -16.07
CA GLN A 476 2.61 -6.10 -16.40
C GLN A 476 1.34 -5.92 -15.55
N ILE A 477 0.73 -7.03 -15.08
CA ILE A 477 -0.46 -6.99 -14.21
C ILE A 477 -0.12 -6.24 -12.91
N THR A 478 0.91 -6.68 -12.19
CA THR A 478 1.29 -6.09 -10.90
C THR A 478 1.69 -4.61 -11.05
N ILE A 479 2.43 -4.26 -12.11
CA ILE A 479 2.84 -2.88 -12.40
C ILE A 479 1.61 -1.99 -12.69
N SER A 480 0.71 -2.46 -13.55
CA SER A 480 -0.50 -1.73 -13.93
C SER A 480 -1.41 -1.45 -12.71
N PHE A 481 -1.58 -2.41 -11.81
CA PHE A 481 -2.35 -2.23 -10.57
C PHE A 481 -1.75 -1.17 -9.62
N GLN A 482 -0.42 -1.07 -9.54
CA GLN A 482 0.25 -0.05 -8.72
C GLN A 482 -0.01 1.35 -9.28
N LEU A 483 0.11 1.53 -10.60
CA LEU A 483 -0.13 2.81 -11.27
C LEU A 483 -1.62 3.20 -11.29
N ARG A 484 -2.53 2.22 -11.31
CA ARG A 484 -3.98 2.45 -11.32
C ARG A 484 -4.47 3.29 -10.14
N LYS A 485 -3.81 3.19 -8.97
CA LYS A 485 -4.16 4.00 -7.78
C LYS A 485 -3.99 5.50 -8.05
N VAL A 486 -2.90 5.88 -8.72
CA VAL A 486 -2.64 7.29 -9.10
C VAL A 486 -3.57 7.70 -10.23
N PHE A 487 -3.84 6.80 -11.19
CA PHE A 487 -4.80 7.06 -12.26
C PHE A 487 -6.20 7.37 -11.72
N TYR A 488 -6.72 6.60 -10.76
CA TYR A 488 -8.04 6.85 -10.14
C TYR A 488 -8.09 8.17 -9.35
N LYS A 489 -6.96 8.64 -8.81
CA LYS A 489 -6.85 9.96 -8.19
C LYS A 489 -6.89 11.10 -9.23
N GLN A 490 -6.19 10.94 -10.35
CA GLN A 490 -6.02 12.01 -11.36
C GLN A 490 -7.16 12.11 -12.37
N ARG A 491 -7.79 10.98 -12.73
CA ARG A 491 -8.86 10.91 -13.73
C ARG A 491 -10.08 11.79 -13.39
N PRO A 492 -10.66 11.74 -12.17
CA PRO A 492 -11.83 12.56 -11.82
C PRO A 492 -11.55 14.06 -11.80
N ARG A 493 -10.28 14.48 -11.96
CA ARG A 493 -9.84 15.86 -12.04
C ARG A 493 -9.60 16.32 -13.49
N ASN A 494 -9.91 15.49 -14.48
CA ASN A 494 -9.66 15.76 -15.90
C ASN A 494 -8.21 16.18 -16.19
N PHE A 495 -7.22 15.65 -15.44
CA PHE A 495 -5.81 15.92 -15.72
C PHE A 495 -5.45 15.50 -17.16
N PHE A 496 -5.98 14.37 -17.61
CA PHE A 496 -5.76 13.85 -18.95
C PHE A 496 -6.87 12.90 -19.37
N ARG A 497 -6.99 12.69 -20.68
CA ARG A 497 -7.92 11.73 -21.27
C ARG A 497 -7.48 10.31 -20.95
N THR A 498 -8.43 9.42 -20.68
CA THR A 498 -8.15 7.99 -20.49
C THR A 498 -7.45 7.37 -21.71
N THR A 499 -7.84 7.78 -22.92
CA THR A 499 -7.22 7.32 -24.17
C THR A 499 -5.78 7.79 -24.30
N SER A 500 -5.48 9.06 -23.96
CA SER A 500 -4.11 9.58 -23.94
C SER A 500 -3.23 8.80 -22.95
N TYR A 501 -3.76 8.43 -21.79
CA TYR A 501 -3.04 7.59 -20.81
C TYR A 501 -2.75 6.19 -21.38
N ALA A 502 -3.76 5.52 -21.92
CA ALA A 502 -3.60 4.17 -22.49
C ALA A 502 -2.60 4.15 -23.66
N ILE A 503 -2.63 5.17 -24.52
CA ILE A 503 -1.66 5.30 -25.63
C ILE A 503 -0.25 5.55 -25.08
N ALA A 504 -0.07 6.50 -24.16
CA ALA A 504 1.24 6.81 -23.59
C ALA A 504 1.85 5.60 -22.85
N GLU A 505 1.03 4.87 -22.09
CA GLU A 505 1.42 3.65 -21.38
C GLU A 505 1.80 2.51 -22.35
N SER A 506 1.14 2.43 -23.50
CA SER A 506 1.44 1.42 -24.52
C SER A 506 2.71 1.77 -25.31
N VAL A 507 2.86 3.03 -25.74
CA VAL A 507 3.98 3.49 -26.57
C VAL A 507 5.31 3.51 -25.81
N VAL A 508 5.31 3.86 -24.52
CA VAL A 508 6.55 3.92 -23.72
C VAL A 508 7.28 2.56 -23.65
N GLN A 509 6.55 1.46 -23.82
CA GLN A 509 7.11 0.11 -23.73
C GLN A 509 7.81 -0.33 -25.02
N ILE A 510 7.49 0.29 -26.17
CA ILE A 510 8.01 -0.09 -27.50
C ILE A 510 9.55 -0.12 -27.53
N PRO A 511 10.28 0.93 -27.10
CA PRO A 511 11.74 0.92 -27.17
C PRO A 511 12.37 -0.21 -26.34
N VAL A 512 11.86 -0.45 -25.13
CA VAL A 512 12.41 -1.48 -24.23
C VAL A 512 12.09 -2.87 -24.76
N ASN A 513 10.85 -3.10 -25.22
CA ASN A 513 10.45 -4.38 -25.79
C ASN A 513 11.22 -4.70 -27.07
N LEU A 514 11.46 -3.71 -27.94
CA LEU A 514 12.32 -3.86 -29.12
C LEU A 514 13.74 -4.30 -28.76
N VAL A 515 14.36 -3.67 -27.75
CA VAL A 515 15.70 -4.03 -27.29
C VAL A 515 15.72 -5.45 -26.71
N VAL A 516 14.76 -5.80 -25.87
CA VAL A 516 14.64 -7.13 -25.26
C VAL A 516 14.43 -8.21 -26.33
N SER A 517 13.50 -7.99 -27.26
CA SER A 517 13.26 -8.87 -28.40
C SER A 517 14.48 -9.01 -29.29
N PHE A 518 15.19 -7.91 -29.55
CA PHE A 518 16.37 -7.90 -30.41
C PHE A 518 17.50 -8.71 -29.77
N ILE A 519 17.81 -8.46 -28.50
CA ILE A 519 18.89 -9.17 -27.79
C ILE A 519 18.59 -10.66 -27.73
N LEU A 520 17.44 -11.04 -27.18
CA LEU A 520 17.07 -12.45 -27.00
C LEU A 520 16.94 -13.15 -28.35
N GLY A 521 16.21 -12.54 -29.28
CA GLY A 521 15.94 -13.08 -30.62
C GLY A 521 17.21 -13.25 -31.46
N THR A 522 18.16 -12.29 -31.41
CA THR A 522 19.42 -12.39 -32.15
C THR A 522 20.25 -13.57 -31.67
N PHE A 523 20.52 -13.66 -30.36
CA PHE A 523 21.31 -14.77 -29.81
C PHE A 523 20.67 -16.12 -30.10
N PHE A 524 19.37 -16.23 -29.85
CA PHE A 524 18.62 -17.45 -30.12
C PHE A 524 18.65 -17.85 -31.61
N TYR A 525 18.31 -16.93 -32.52
CA TYR A 525 18.15 -17.23 -33.95
C TYR A 525 19.45 -17.71 -34.61
N PHE A 526 20.54 -16.97 -34.42
CA PHE A 526 21.81 -17.30 -35.07
C PHE A 526 22.52 -18.50 -34.46
N MET A 527 22.37 -18.73 -33.14
CA MET A 527 22.99 -19.87 -32.47
C MET A 527 22.21 -21.17 -32.67
N SER A 528 20.88 -21.12 -32.76
CA SER A 528 20.03 -22.31 -32.97
C SER A 528 20.19 -22.97 -34.34
N GLY A 529 20.82 -22.27 -35.29
CA GLY A 529 21.07 -22.79 -36.63
C GLY A 529 19.89 -22.65 -37.59
N LEU A 530 18.98 -21.71 -37.34
CA LEU A 530 17.94 -21.28 -38.30
C LEU A 530 18.55 -20.65 -39.56
N THR A 531 17.73 -20.46 -40.59
CA THR A 531 18.18 -19.96 -41.89
C THR A 531 18.84 -18.59 -41.79
N ARG A 532 20.07 -18.45 -42.28
CA ARG A 532 20.92 -17.24 -42.07
C ARG A 532 20.67 -16.08 -43.06
N THR A 533 19.57 -16.10 -43.81
CA THR A 533 19.26 -15.00 -44.73
C THR A 533 18.67 -13.81 -43.98
N PHE A 534 19.03 -12.60 -44.41
CA PHE A 534 18.59 -11.36 -43.78
C PHE A 534 17.06 -11.24 -43.74
N GLU A 535 16.39 -11.61 -44.83
CA GLU A 535 14.94 -11.53 -44.97
C GLU A 535 14.20 -12.40 -43.93
N LYS A 536 14.62 -13.65 -43.76
CA LYS A 536 13.98 -14.60 -42.83
C LYS A 536 14.19 -14.20 -41.37
N TYR A 537 15.38 -13.68 -41.05
CA TYR A 537 15.66 -13.12 -39.73
C TYR A 537 14.77 -11.92 -39.40
N ILE A 538 14.56 -11.00 -40.36
CA ILE A 538 13.69 -9.85 -40.16
C ILE A 538 12.23 -10.27 -39.95
N VAL A 539 11.75 -11.27 -40.70
CA VAL A 539 10.40 -11.83 -40.48
C VAL A 539 10.27 -12.40 -39.08
N PHE A 540 11.25 -13.22 -38.64
CA PHE A 540 11.26 -13.78 -37.28
C PHE A 540 11.23 -12.70 -36.21
N PHE A 541 12.06 -11.65 -36.37
CA PHE A 541 12.11 -10.53 -35.44
C PHE A 541 10.79 -9.74 -35.40
N ILE A 542 10.17 -9.45 -36.54
CA ILE A 542 8.89 -8.74 -36.61
C ILE A 542 7.78 -9.55 -35.92
N VAL A 543 7.74 -10.87 -36.14
CA VAL A 543 6.76 -11.76 -35.48
C VAL A 543 6.92 -11.72 -33.97
N LEU A 544 8.15 -11.83 -33.45
CA LEU A 544 8.42 -11.76 -32.01
C LEU A 544 7.97 -10.42 -31.41
N VAL A 545 8.32 -9.31 -32.05
CA VAL A 545 7.95 -7.96 -31.59
C VAL A 545 6.43 -7.77 -31.60
N ALA A 546 5.77 -8.16 -32.69
CA ALA A 546 4.30 -8.05 -32.81
C ALA A 546 3.60 -8.89 -31.74
N PHE A 547 4.06 -10.13 -31.52
CA PHE A 547 3.54 -11.01 -30.47
C PHE A 547 3.76 -10.41 -29.07
N GLN A 548 4.96 -9.96 -28.76
CA GLN A 548 5.30 -9.38 -27.44
C GLN A 548 4.41 -8.18 -27.11
N HIS A 549 4.14 -7.32 -28.10
CA HIS A 549 3.24 -6.17 -27.92
C HIS A 549 1.78 -6.58 -27.75
N ALA A 550 1.29 -7.51 -28.56
CA ALA A 550 -0.08 -8.02 -28.45
C ALA A 550 -0.36 -8.61 -27.06
N ILE A 551 0.53 -9.49 -26.58
CA ILE A 551 0.34 -10.15 -25.28
C ILE A 551 0.52 -9.18 -24.10
N SER A 552 1.42 -8.20 -24.20
CA SER A 552 1.58 -7.16 -23.16
C SER A 552 0.35 -6.26 -23.05
N ALA A 553 -0.27 -5.90 -24.19
CA ALA A 553 -1.52 -5.16 -24.21
C ALA A 553 -2.67 -5.99 -23.61
N TYR A 554 -2.73 -7.28 -23.92
CA TYR A 554 -3.69 -8.22 -23.35
C TYR A 554 -3.58 -8.31 -21.81
N MET A 555 -2.37 -8.45 -21.26
CA MET A 555 -2.13 -8.49 -19.81
C MET A 555 -2.53 -7.19 -19.11
N THR A 556 -2.25 -6.04 -19.74
CA THR A 556 -2.65 -4.73 -19.22
C THR A 556 -4.17 -4.58 -19.22
N MET A 557 -4.85 -5.05 -20.27
CA MET A 557 -6.31 -5.06 -20.34
C MET A 557 -6.91 -5.89 -19.20
N LEU A 558 -6.40 -7.10 -18.92
CA LEU A 558 -6.89 -7.92 -17.79
C LEU A 558 -6.71 -7.23 -16.44
N SER A 559 -5.62 -6.47 -16.24
CA SER A 559 -5.42 -5.65 -15.04
C SER A 559 -6.50 -4.57 -14.88
N SER A 560 -6.88 -3.90 -15.97
CA SER A 560 -7.93 -2.88 -15.94
C SER A 560 -9.32 -3.46 -15.65
N LEU A 561 -9.61 -4.66 -16.18
CA LEU A 561 -10.88 -5.38 -16.01
C LEU A 561 -11.04 -6.05 -14.63
N SER A 562 -9.97 -6.15 -13.82
CA SER A 562 -10.00 -6.94 -12.59
C SER A 562 -10.04 -6.08 -11.31
N PRO A 563 -10.81 -6.47 -10.27
CA PRO A 563 -10.93 -5.70 -9.03
C PRO A 563 -9.65 -5.74 -8.17
N SER A 564 -8.90 -6.84 -8.22
CA SER A 564 -7.66 -7.06 -7.46
C SER A 564 -6.61 -7.77 -8.31
N ILE A 565 -5.34 -7.64 -7.89
CA ILE A 565 -4.18 -8.29 -8.54
C ILE A 565 -4.41 -9.79 -8.67
N THR A 566 -4.88 -10.43 -7.61
CA THR A 566 -5.16 -11.87 -7.58
C THR A 566 -6.19 -12.31 -8.62
N VAL A 567 -7.28 -11.53 -8.81
CA VAL A 567 -8.28 -11.85 -9.84
C VAL A 567 -7.71 -11.63 -11.24
N GLY A 568 -6.92 -10.56 -11.44
CA GLY A 568 -6.24 -10.32 -12.71
C GLY A 568 -5.28 -11.45 -13.08
N GLN A 569 -4.48 -11.92 -12.12
CA GLN A 569 -3.58 -13.06 -12.28
C GLN A 569 -4.33 -14.37 -12.57
N ALA A 570 -5.49 -14.58 -11.95
CA ALA A 570 -6.35 -15.75 -12.22
C ALA A 570 -6.90 -15.73 -13.66
N LEU A 571 -7.37 -14.59 -14.15
CA LEU A 571 -7.84 -14.49 -15.55
C LEU A 571 -6.70 -14.64 -16.55
N ALA A 572 -5.53 -14.06 -16.23
CA ALA A 572 -4.33 -14.22 -17.03
C ALA A 572 -3.87 -15.68 -17.08
N SER A 573 -3.97 -16.39 -15.96
CA SER A 573 -3.62 -17.81 -15.92
C SER A 573 -4.54 -18.62 -16.83
N ILE A 574 -5.86 -18.46 -16.70
CA ILE A 574 -6.82 -19.17 -17.55
C ILE A 574 -6.48 -18.97 -19.02
N SER A 575 -6.34 -17.72 -19.44
CA SER A 575 -6.08 -17.39 -20.85
C SER A 575 -4.70 -17.82 -21.36
N VAL A 576 -3.65 -17.70 -20.55
CA VAL A 576 -2.30 -18.19 -20.93
C VAL A 576 -2.30 -19.69 -21.13
N SER A 577 -2.98 -20.44 -20.25
CA SER A 577 -3.14 -21.88 -20.38
C SER A 577 -3.78 -22.25 -21.72
N PHE A 578 -4.89 -21.60 -22.07
CA PHE A 578 -5.56 -21.79 -23.36
C PHE A 578 -4.64 -21.47 -24.54
N PHE A 579 -3.93 -20.35 -24.51
CA PHE A 579 -3.05 -19.96 -25.62
C PHE A 579 -1.89 -20.92 -25.85
N LEU A 580 -1.32 -21.48 -24.77
CA LEU A 580 -0.25 -22.47 -24.86
C LEU A 580 -0.77 -23.83 -25.32
N LEU A 581 -1.86 -24.32 -24.70
CA LEU A 581 -2.48 -25.60 -25.03
C LEU A 581 -2.85 -25.66 -26.51
N PHE A 582 -3.59 -24.67 -27.00
CA PHE A 582 -4.05 -24.56 -28.38
C PHE A 582 -3.08 -23.79 -29.28
N SER A 583 -1.76 -23.85 -28.99
CA SER A 583 -0.73 -23.21 -29.83
C SER A 583 -0.38 -24.00 -31.09
N GLY A 584 -0.74 -25.29 -31.16
CA GLY A 584 -0.29 -26.22 -32.19
C GLY A 584 1.00 -26.98 -31.84
N ASN A 585 1.62 -26.72 -30.68
CA ASN A 585 2.80 -27.47 -30.20
C ASN A 585 2.45 -28.60 -29.21
N ILE A 586 1.59 -28.33 -28.21
CA ILE A 586 1.24 -29.32 -27.17
C ILE A 586 0.27 -30.37 -27.74
N ILE A 587 -0.79 -29.90 -28.39
CA ILE A 587 -1.66 -30.68 -29.24
C ILE A 587 -1.57 -30.11 -30.65
N LEU A 588 -1.37 -30.98 -31.65
CA LEU A 588 -1.32 -30.57 -33.05
C LEU A 588 -2.72 -30.18 -33.56
N ALA A 589 -2.78 -29.31 -34.57
CA ALA A 589 -4.02 -28.69 -35.03
C ALA A 589 -5.09 -29.69 -35.50
N ASP A 590 -4.67 -30.81 -36.09
CA ASP A 590 -5.50 -31.91 -36.57
C ASP A 590 -6.01 -32.84 -35.44
N LEU A 591 -5.37 -32.82 -34.28
CA LEU A 591 -5.75 -33.63 -33.12
C LEU A 591 -6.71 -32.88 -32.17
N ILE A 592 -6.91 -31.57 -32.35
CA ILE A 592 -7.82 -30.79 -31.52
C ILE A 592 -9.26 -31.19 -31.84
N PRO A 593 -10.10 -31.52 -30.82
CA PRO A 593 -11.50 -31.81 -31.06
C PRO A 593 -12.25 -30.64 -31.73
N ASP A 594 -13.21 -30.94 -32.60
CA ASP A 594 -13.96 -29.93 -33.38
C ASP A 594 -14.60 -28.83 -32.52
N TYR A 595 -15.03 -29.15 -31.30
CA TYR A 595 -15.62 -28.17 -30.38
C TYR A 595 -14.59 -27.20 -29.77
N TRP A 596 -13.29 -27.52 -29.82
CA TRP A 596 -12.20 -26.69 -29.31
C TRP A 596 -11.37 -25.99 -30.40
N ILE A 597 -11.48 -26.38 -31.67
CA ILE A 597 -10.60 -25.89 -32.76
C ILE A 597 -10.63 -24.37 -32.95
N TRP A 598 -11.74 -23.69 -32.62
CA TRP A 598 -11.82 -22.22 -32.70
C TRP A 598 -10.80 -21.52 -31.79
N MET A 599 -10.40 -22.15 -30.68
CA MET A 599 -9.41 -21.60 -29.76
C MET A 599 -8.00 -21.55 -30.38
N TYR A 600 -7.68 -22.50 -31.27
CA TYR A 600 -6.43 -22.50 -32.03
C TYR A 600 -6.30 -21.27 -32.93
N TRP A 601 -7.41 -20.84 -33.55
CA TRP A 601 -7.46 -19.63 -34.39
C TRP A 601 -7.54 -18.33 -33.59
N PHE A 602 -8.06 -18.38 -32.37
CA PHE A 602 -8.04 -17.24 -31.46
C PHE A 602 -6.65 -17.01 -30.84
N SER A 603 -5.88 -18.07 -30.61
CA SER A 603 -4.58 -17.99 -29.93
C SER A 603 -3.54 -17.13 -30.66
N PRO A 604 -3.03 -16.04 -30.05
CA PRO A 604 -1.91 -15.27 -30.62
C PRO A 604 -0.63 -16.10 -30.76
N VAL A 605 -0.43 -17.11 -29.92
CA VAL A 605 0.75 -17.99 -29.95
C VAL A 605 0.74 -18.85 -31.20
N SER A 606 -0.44 -19.37 -31.59
CA SER A 606 -0.61 -20.17 -32.81
C SER A 606 -0.22 -19.39 -34.06
N TRP A 607 -0.68 -18.13 -34.18
CA TRP A 607 -0.32 -17.25 -35.30
C TRP A 607 1.18 -16.93 -35.36
N ALA A 608 1.80 -16.64 -34.22
CA ALA A 608 3.23 -16.36 -34.15
C ALA A 608 4.07 -17.60 -34.50
N LEU A 609 3.71 -18.76 -33.94
CA LEU A 609 4.39 -20.03 -34.18
C LEU A 609 4.30 -20.41 -35.66
N ARG A 610 3.10 -20.40 -36.22
CA ARG A 610 2.86 -20.74 -37.63
C ARG A 610 3.62 -19.84 -38.58
N SER A 611 3.61 -18.52 -38.35
CA SER A 611 4.30 -17.55 -39.22
C SER A 611 5.81 -17.81 -39.25
N ASN A 612 6.41 -18.12 -38.11
CA ASN A 612 7.85 -18.43 -38.03
C ASN A 612 8.19 -19.79 -38.67
N MET A 613 7.35 -20.81 -38.47
CA MET A 613 7.54 -22.13 -39.09
C MET A 613 7.44 -22.05 -40.62
N LEU A 614 6.42 -21.39 -41.16
CA LEU A 614 6.26 -21.17 -42.60
C LEU A 614 7.42 -20.35 -43.18
N SER A 615 7.94 -19.35 -42.43
CA SER A 615 9.09 -18.57 -42.86
C SER A 615 10.36 -19.42 -42.99
N GLU A 616 10.67 -20.25 -41.99
CA GLU A 616 11.87 -21.11 -41.98
C GLU A 616 11.84 -22.17 -43.08
N PHE A 617 10.73 -22.92 -43.21
CA PHE A 617 10.64 -24.02 -44.17
C PHE A 617 10.37 -23.56 -45.61
N SER A 618 10.11 -22.28 -45.84
CA SER A 618 10.08 -21.67 -47.19
C SER A 618 11.43 -21.09 -47.61
N SER A 619 12.53 -21.46 -46.94
CA SER A 619 13.89 -21.07 -47.34
C SER A 619 14.48 -22.05 -48.35
N ASP A 620 15.49 -21.59 -49.10
CA ASP A 620 16.23 -22.41 -50.08
C ASP A 620 17.05 -23.55 -49.45
N ARG A 621 17.03 -23.68 -48.10
CA ARG A 621 17.72 -24.74 -47.36
C ARG A 621 17.03 -26.10 -47.52
N TYR A 622 15.72 -26.10 -47.75
CA TYR A 622 14.90 -27.31 -47.81
C TYR A 622 14.44 -27.57 -49.24
N THR A 623 14.46 -28.84 -49.67
CA THR A 623 13.79 -29.18 -50.93
C THR A 623 12.27 -29.02 -50.79
N PRO A 624 11.51 -28.75 -51.87
CA PRO A 624 10.06 -28.61 -51.78
C PRO A 624 9.36 -29.83 -51.16
N VAL A 625 9.89 -31.03 -51.39
CA VAL A 625 9.36 -32.29 -50.84
C VAL A 625 9.66 -32.42 -49.34
N GLU A 626 10.88 -32.09 -48.91
CA GLU A 626 11.24 -32.08 -47.49
C GLU A 626 10.45 -31.03 -46.72
N SER A 627 10.28 -29.83 -47.28
CA SER A 627 9.51 -28.74 -46.69
C SER A 627 8.05 -29.15 -46.47
N ALA A 628 7.40 -29.72 -47.49
CA ALA A 628 6.03 -30.21 -47.39
C ALA A 628 5.89 -31.34 -46.34
N SER A 629 6.84 -32.28 -46.31
CA SER A 629 6.86 -33.39 -45.34
C SER A 629 7.02 -32.90 -43.89
N LEU A 630 7.94 -31.94 -43.66
CA LEU A 630 8.15 -31.37 -42.33
C LEU A 630 6.94 -30.55 -41.88
N LEU A 631 6.36 -29.72 -42.74
CA LEU A 631 5.17 -28.94 -42.42
C LEU A 631 3.95 -29.82 -42.11
N ASP A 632 3.74 -30.91 -42.85
CA ASP A 632 2.69 -31.90 -42.59
C ASP A 632 2.90 -32.66 -41.27
N SER A 633 4.17 -32.93 -40.92
CA SER A 633 4.50 -33.52 -39.61
C SER A 633 4.09 -32.61 -38.44
N PHE A 634 4.05 -31.29 -38.66
CA PHE A 634 3.59 -30.28 -37.71
C PHE A 634 2.11 -29.88 -37.90
N SER A 635 1.39 -30.55 -38.79
CA SER A 635 -0.01 -30.26 -39.13
C SER A 635 -0.24 -28.83 -39.62
N ILE A 636 0.72 -28.30 -40.40
CA ILE A 636 0.64 -27.01 -41.09
C ILE A 636 0.50 -27.29 -42.59
N SER A 637 -0.63 -26.88 -43.19
CA SER A 637 -0.94 -27.17 -44.60
C SER A 637 -1.08 -25.93 -45.48
N GLU A 638 -1.03 -24.74 -44.88
CA GLU A 638 -1.25 -23.47 -45.56
C GLU A 638 0.00 -22.95 -46.29
N GLY A 639 -0.22 -22.08 -47.29
CA GLY A 639 0.84 -21.44 -48.06
C GLY A 639 1.56 -20.29 -47.35
N THR A 640 2.64 -19.79 -47.96
CA THR A 640 3.50 -18.71 -47.41
C THR A 640 2.80 -17.36 -47.23
N GLU A 641 1.65 -17.14 -47.89
CA GLU A 641 0.81 -15.95 -47.70
C GLU A 641 0.37 -15.76 -46.23
N PHE A 642 0.22 -16.86 -45.49
CA PHE A 642 -0.18 -16.86 -44.08
C PHE A 642 0.87 -16.26 -43.14
N ILE A 643 2.12 -16.08 -43.58
CA ILE A 643 3.17 -15.39 -42.81
C ILE A 643 2.75 -13.93 -42.56
N TRP A 644 2.40 -13.21 -43.63
CA TRP A 644 2.00 -11.80 -43.54
C TRP A 644 0.63 -11.66 -42.88
N PHE A 645 -0.28 -12.60 -43.14
CA PHE A 645 -1.58 -12.64 -42.46
C PHE A 645 -1.42 -12.75 -40.93
N GLY A 646 -0.57 -13.66 -40.45
CA GLY A 646 -0.28 -13.82 -39.03
C GLY A 646 0.29 -12.55 -38.38
N ILE A 647 1.23 -11.87 -39.05
CA ILE A 647 1.78 -10.58 -38.59
C ILE A 647 0.68 -9.51 -38.47
N ILE A 648 -0.19 -9.40 -39.47
CA ILE A 648 -1.31 -8.44 -39.46
C ILE A 648 -2.28 -8.74 -38.31
N VAL A 649 -2.60 -10.01 -38.08
CA VAL A 649 -3.46 -10.44 -36.96
C VAL A 649 -2.85 -10.06 -35.60
N LEU A 650 -1.55 -10.29 -35.39
CA LEU A 650 -0.86 -9.92 -34.15
C LEU A 650 -0.87 -8.39 -33.92
N ILE A 651 -0.63 -7.60 -34.96
CA ILE A 651 -0.71 -6.14 -34.88
C ILE A 651 -2.15 -5.69 -34.59
N ALA A 652 -3.15 -6.33 -35.21
CA ALA A 652 -4.56 -6.06 -34.93
C ALA A 652 -4.92 -6.36 -33.47
N TYR A 653 -4.42 -7.47 -32.90
CA TYR A 653 -4.59 -7.78 -31.48
C TYR A 653 -4.00 -6.71 -30.56
N TYR A 654 -2.81 -6.20 -30.89
CA TYR A 654 -2.20 -5.12 -30.11
C TYR A 654 -3.09 -3.87 -30.04
N PHE A 655 -3.63 -3.41 -31.18
CA PHE A 655 -4.53 -2.26 -31.21
C PHE A 655 -5.87 -2.56 -30.54
N LEU A 656 -6.43 -3.75 -30.74
CA LEU A 656 -7.69 -4.19 -30.12
C LEU A 656 -7.57 -4.17 -28.59
N PHE A 657 -6.58 -4.87 -28.02
CA PHE A 657 -6.41 -4.95 -26.56
C PHE A 657 -6.03 -3.61 -25.93
N THR A 658 -5.24 -2.78 -26.63
CA THR A 658 -4.95 -1.41 -26.15
C THR A 658 -6.23 -0.56 -26.10
N THR A 659 -7.11 -0.70 -27.10
CA THR A 659 -8.41 0.01 -27.13
C THR A 659 -9.33 -0.48 -26.03
N LEU A 660 -9.45 -1.80 -25.85
CA LEU A 660 -10.24 -2.41 -24.78
C LEU A 660 -9.72 -2.03 -23.39
N ASN A 661 -8.40 -1.95 -23.19
CA ASN A 661 -7.80 -1.44 -21.96
C ASN A 661 -8.21 0.02 -21.70
N GLY A 662 -8.15 0.87 -22.72
CA GLY A 662 -8.63 2.26 -22.63
C GLY A 662 -10.11 2.36 -22.29
N MET A 663 -10.95 1.52 -22.89
CA MET A 663 -12.39 1.43 -22.59
C MET A 663 -12.65 0.91 -21.17
N ALA A 664 -11.95 -0.13 -20.74
CA ALA A 664 -12.07 -0.69 -19.40
C ALA A 664 -11.68 0.34 -18.33
N LEU A 665 -10.55 1.04 -18.49
CA LEU A 665 -10.16 2.15 -17.61
C LEU A 665 -11.16 3.31 -17.61
N HIS A 666 -11.95 3.45 -18.67
CA HIS A 666 -12.97 4.49 -18.80
C HIS A 666 -14.30 4.07 -18.15
N TYR A 667 -14.81 2.88 -18.41
CA TYR A 667 -16.14 2.46 -17.97
C TYR A 667 -16.15 1.68 -16.65
N ILE A 668 -15.05 1.05 -16.27
CA ILE A 668 -14.97 0.22 -15.07
C ILE A 668 -14.16 0.95 -14.00
N ARG A 669 -14.72 1.07 -12.81
CA ARG A 669 -14.08 1.69 -11.64
C ARG A 669 -14.30 0.84 -10.41
N TYR A 670 -13.20 0.49 -9.74
CA TYR A 670 -13.22 -0.28 -8.49
C TYR A 670 -12.83 0.64 -7.34
N GLU A 671 -13.83 1.14 -6.60
CA GLU A 671 -13.63 1.90 -5.37
C GLU A 671 -14.17 1.13 -4.17
N LYS A 672 -13.35 1.01 -3.12
CA LYS A 672 -13.83 0.57 -1.82
C LYS A 672 -14.21 1.80 -1.02
N TYR A 673 -15.49 1.96 -0.69
CA TYR A 673 -15.95 2.96 0.26
C TYR A 673 -15.43 2.59 1.67
N LYS A 674 -14.27 3.14 2.05
CA LYS A 674 -13.80 3.13 3.44
C LYS A 674 -14.43 4.33 4.14
N GLY A 675 -15.22 4.11 5.18
CA GLY A 675 -15.72 5.24 5.98
C GLY A 675 -16.97 5.00 6.84
N VAL A 676 -17.74 3.95 6.60
CA VAL A 676 -18.93 3.66 7.42
C VAL A 676 -18.58 2.51 8.38
N SER A 677 -18.06 2.83 9.57
CA SER A 677 -17.92 1.79 10.60
C SER A 677 -19.31 1.38 11.09
N VAL A 678 -19.50 0.08 11.29
CA VAL A 678 -20.69 -0.48 11.91
C VAL A 678 -20.53 -0.27 13.42
N LYS A 679 -21.32 0.64 14.01
CA LYS A 679 -21.70 0.49 15.43
C LYS A 679 -22.87 -0.49 15.41
N PRO A 680 -22.84 -1.61 16.14
CA PRO A 680 -23.98 -2.51 16.22
C PRO A 680 -25.15 -1.77 16.89
N LEU A 681 -26.24 -1.60 16.14
CA LEU A 681 -27.55 -1.23 16.68
C LEU A 681 -28.22 -2.53 17.13
N THR A 682 -28.12 -2.85 18.42
CA THR A 682 -29.11 -3.71 19.06
C THR A 682 -29.96 -2.82 19.95
N ASP A 683 -30.89 -2.12 19.31
CA ASP A 683 -32.08 -1.59 19.97
C ASP A 683 -32.94 -2.79 20.40
N ASN A 684 -33.39 -2.81 21.65
CA ASN A 684 -34.30 -3.77 22.32
C ASN A 684 -33.72 -4.58 23.50
N ALA A 685 -32.65 -4.12 24.15
CA ALA A 685 -32.41 -4.44 25.56
C ALA A 685 -32.55 -3.14 26.38
N PRO A 686 -33.26 -3.14 27.53
CA PRO A 686 -33.55 -1.92 28.27
C PRO A 686 -32.26 -1.25 28.75
N ASP A 687 -32.27 0.09 28.67
CA ASP A 687 -31.24 1.03 29.09
C ASP A 687 -30.80 0.82 30.55
N GLU A 688 -29.79 -0.02 30.78
CA GLU A 688 -28.96 0.01 31.99
C GLU A 688 -27.54 -0.42 31.63
N ASP A 689 -26.70 0.52 31.16
CA ASP A 689 -25.25 0.58 31.47
C ASP A 689 -24.59 1.80 30.80
N ASN A 690 -25.03 2.99 31.17
CA ASN A 690 -24.18 4.19 31.16
C ASN A 690 -24.19 4.79 32.57
N VAL A 691 -23.59 4.07 33.52
CA VAL A 691 -23.19 4.67 34.79
C VAL A 691 -21.79 5.22 34.62
N TYR A 692 -21.70 6.54 34.43
CA TYR A 692 -20.47 7.28 34.63
C TYR A 692 -20.06 7.15 36.10
N VAL A 693 -18.91 6.55 36.36
CA VAL A 693 -18.24 6.69 37.65
C VAL A 693 -17.26 7.86 37.52
N GLU A 694 -17.59 8.98 38.15
CA GLU A 694 -16.59 9.96 38.55
C GLU A 694 -15.57 9.27 39.46
N VAL A 695 -14.32 9.18 39.01
CA VAL A 695 -13.22 8.86 39.91
C VAL A 695 -12.81 10.17 40.58
N ALA A 696 -13.44 10.47 41.71
CA ALA A 696 -12.99 11.51 42.61
C ALA A 696 -11.62 11.10 43.22
N THR A 697 -10.66 12.00 43.12
CA THR A 697 -9.36 11.92 43.81
C THR A 697 -9.57 11.97 45.33
N PRO A 698 -9.12 10.98 46.12
CA PRO A 698 -9.00 11.17 47.55
C PRO A 698 -7.60 11.67 47.87
N GLY A 699 -7.53 12.91 48.35
CA GLY A 699 -6.45 13.33 49.23
C GLY A 699 -6.40 12.42 50.48
N ALA A 700 -5.21 12.32 51.05
CA ALA A 700 -4.85 11.44 52.16
C ALA A 700 -5.82 11.52 53.37
N ALA A 701 -6.30 10.37 53.82
CA ALA A 701 -6.45 10.01 55.24
C ALA A 701 -6.60 8.48 55.40
N ASP A 702 -5.98 7.96 56.44
CA ASP A 702 -5.76 6.56 56.81
C ASP A 702 -7.00 5.65 56.90
N GLY A 703 -6.80 4.35 56.66
CA GLY A 703 -7.52 3.30 57.39
C GLY A 703 -7.99 2.08 56.59
N ALA A 704 -7.31 0.95 56.83
CA ALA A 704 -7.81 -0.43 56.78
C ALA A 704 -8.03 -1.13 55.41
N ASN A 705 -6.95 -1.81 54.98
CA ASN A 705 -6.90 -3.15 54.39
C ASN A 705 -8.24 -3.87 54.15
N LYS A 706 -8.59 -4.07 52.86
CA LYS A 706 -9.12 -5.33 52.32
C LYS A 706 -8.68 -5.46 50.85
N GLY A 707 -7.62 -6.23 50.63
CA GLY A 707 -7.03 -6.49 49.32
C GLY A 707 -7.98 -7.24 48.40
N ARG A 708 -8.28 -6.63 47.26
CA ARG A 708 -8.76 -7.31 46.06
C ARG A 708 -7.50 -7.62 45.25
N ASN A 709 -7.08 -8.89 45.22
CA ASN A 709 -5.94 -9.34 44.43
C ASN A 709 -6.20 -9.01 42.95
N SER A 710 -5.56 -7.96 42.42
CA SER A 710 -5.39 -7.77 40.98
C SER A 710 -4.45 -8.88 40.49
N GLY A 711 -5.02 -9.90 39.85
CA GLY A 711 -4.35 -11.12 39.41
C GLY A 711 -3.43 -10.94 38.19
N GLY A 712 -2.64 -9.86 38.14
CA GLY A 712 -1.61 -9.67 37.13
C GLY A 712 -0.38 -10.54 37.42
N LEU A 713 0.28 -11.03 36.37
CA LEU A 713 1.50 -11.82 36.52
C LEU A 713 2.58 -11.01 37.26
N PRO A 714 3.37 -11.63 38.15
CA PRO A 714 4.49 -10.95 38.79
C PRO A 714 5.51 -10.56 37.71
N PHE A 715 5.79 -9.27 37.59
CA PHE A 715 6.94 -8.74 36.87
C PHE A 715 7.81 -8.00 37.87
N THR A 716 9.13 -7.93 37.63
CA THR A 716 10.05 -7.22 38.49
C THR A 716 10.10 -5.76 38.05
N PRO A 717 9.62 -4.79 38.86
CA PRO A 717 9.75 -3.37 38.54
C PRO A 717 11.23 -3.05 38.33
N SER A 718 11.57 -2.33 37.25
CA SER A 718 12.98 -2.10 36.88
C SER A 718 13.24 -0.63 36.59
N ASN A 719 14.25 -0.05 37.25
CA ASN A 719 14.73 1.28 36.94
C ASN A 719 15.68 1.24 35.72
N LEU A 720 15.68 2.29 34.91
CA LEU A 720 16.58 2.47 33.77
C LEU A 720 17.38 3.74 33.98
N CYS A 721 18.70 3.64 34.04
CA CYS A 721 19.60 4.78 34.19
C CYS A 721 20.51 4.90 32.97
N ILE A 722 20.73 6.14 32.53
CA ILE A 722 21.61 6.51 31.43
C ILE A 722 22.64 7.46 32.02
N LYS A 723 23.93 7.17 31.81
CA LYS A 723 25.04 7.97 32.33
C LYS A 723 25.95 8.40 31.18
N ASP A 724 25.99 9.71 30.96
CA ASP A 724 26.88 10.39 30.03
C ASP A 724 26.88 9.78 28.61
N LEU A 725 25.70 9.43 28.11
CA LEU A 725 25.52 8.72 26.84
C LEU A 725 25.81 9.63 25.63
N GLU A 726 26.69 9.17 24.75
CA GLU A 726 27.01 9.76 23.46
C GLU A 726 26.91 8.73 22.34
N TYR A 727 26.54 9.18 21.14
CA TYR A 727 26.41 8.31 19.98
C TYR A 727 26.97 8.97 18.71
N PHE A 728 27.81 8.23 17.99
CA PHE A 728 28.51 8.66 16.79
C PHE A 728 28.17 7.74 15.61
N VAL A 729 27.90 8.33 14.44
CA VAL A 729 27.61 7.60 13.19
C VAL A 729 28.61 7.99 12.11
N THR A 730 29.16 6.99 11.41
CA THR A 730 30.02 7.20 10.25
C THR A 730 29.17 7.42 8.99
N LEU A 731 29.33 8.56 8.33
CA LEU A 731 28.68 8.88 7.06
C LEU A 731 29.34 8.11 5.90
N PRO A 732 28.67 7.94 4.75
CA PRO A 732 29.27 7.32 3.56
C PRO A 732 30.54 8.02 3.06
N SER A 733 30.71 9.30 3.40
CA SER A 733 31.93 10.09 3.15
C SER A 733 33.12 9.69 4.04
N GLY A 734 32.91 8.86 5.07
CA GLY A 734 33.90 8.49 6.08
C GLY A 734 33.94 9.41 7.31
N GLU A 735 33.21 10.53 7.30
CA GLU A 735 33.16 11.48 8.42
C GLU A 735 32.28 10.96 9.58
N GLU A 736 32.75 11.06 10.83
CA GLU A 736 31.93 10.74 12.01
C GLU A 736 31.08 11.93 12.44
N LYS A 737 29.76 11.74 12.45
CA LYS A 737 28.78 12.70 12.96
C LYS A 737 28.26 12.28 14.32
N GLN A 738 28.48 13.11 15.33
CA GLN A 738 27.92 12.91 16.68
C GLN A 738 26.45 13.33 16.71
N LEU A 739 25.57 12.43 17.14
CA LEU A 739 24.12 12.62 17.18
C LEU A 739 23.54 12.80 18.59
N LEU A 740 24.18 12.23 19.62
CA LEU A 740 23.80 12.37 21.04
C LEU A 740 25.01 12.81 21.85
N ARG A 741 24.81 13.69 22.83
CA ARG A 741 25.89 14.39 23.54
C ARG A 741 25.64 14.47 25.05
N GLY A 742 26.27 13.56 25.80
CA GLY A 742 26.37 13.59 27.26
C GLY A 742 25.04 13.44 27.98
N ILE A 743 24.14 12.60 27.46
CA ILE A 743 22.79 12.45 28.02
C ILE A 743 22.86 11.64 29.31
N THR A 744 22.41 12.23 30.42
CA THR A 744 22.26 11.57 31.73
C THR A 744 20.81 11.70 32.19
N ALA A 745 20.16 10.57 32.45
CA ALA A 745 18.75 10.50 32.84
C ALA A 745 18.44 9.20 33.61
N HIS A 746 17.36 9.16 34.38
CA HIS A 746 16.86 7.94 35.04
C HIS A 746 15.35 7.79 34.85
N PHE A 747 14.85 6.56 34.87
CA PHE A 747 13.44 6.25 34.71
C PHE A 747 13.07 5.22 35.78
N GLU A 748 12.07 5.55 36.60
CA GLU A 748 11.68 4.75 37.76
C GLU A 748 10.44 3.90 37.47
N PRO A 749 10.27 2.74 38.13
CA PRO A 749 9.10 1.90 37.95
C PRO A 749 7.81 2.60 38.38
N GLY A 750 6.71 2.28 37.69
CA GLY A 750 5.41 2.89 37.94
C GLY A 750 5.21 4.25 37.28
N ARG A 751 6.25 4.78 36.60
CA ARG A 751 6.24 6.11 36.01
C ARG A 751 6.20 6.07 34.48
N MET A 752 5.50 7.04 33.92
CA MET A 752 5.39 7.31 32.50
C MET A 752 6.13 8.61 32.16
N VAL A 753 7.21 8.51 31.39
CA VAL A 753 8.08 9.65 31.04
C VAL A 753 7.96 9.98 29.56
N ALA A 754 7.76 11.25 29.24
CA ALA A 754 7.75 11.77 27.88
C ALA A 754 9.17 12.07 27.39
N LEU A 755 9.52 11.61 26.18
CA LEU A 755 10.72 12.01 25.45
C LEU A 755 10.33 12.97 24.34
N MET A 756 10.64 14.26 24.51
CA MET A 756 10.24 15.31 23.58
C MET A 756 11.44 16.14 23.10
N GLY A 757 11.24 16.96 22.08
CA GLY A 757 12.29 17.79 21.48
C GLY A 757 12.02 18.08 20.00
N ALA A 758 12.79 18.99 19.40
CA ALA A 758 12.64 19.36 18.00
C ALA A 758 12.86 18.16 17.03
N THR A 759 12.35 18.28 15.80
CA THR A 759 12.67 17.33 14.72
C THR A 759 14.17 17.35 14.47
N GLY A 760 14.81 16.18 14.47
CA GLY A 760 16.27 16.05 14.37
C GLY A 760 17.05 16.27 15.67
N ALA A 761 16.38 16.42 16.82
CA ALA A 761 17.06 16.52 18.14
C ALA A 761 17.66 15.19 18.66
N GLY A 762 17.42 14.07 17.97
CA GLY A 762 17.97 12.76 18.35
C GLY A 762 17.03 11.89 19.20
N LYS A 763 15.73 12.20 19.30
CA LYS A 763 14.73 11.41 20.08
C LYS A 763 14.71 9.92 19.70
N THR A 764 14.43 9.62 18.44
CA THR A 764 14.40 8.24 17.92
C THR A 764 15.78 7.60 18.01
N THR A 765 16.85 8.38 17.80
CA THR A 765 18.23 7.89 17.96
C THR A 765 18.51 7.46 19.39
N LEU A 766 18.13 8.27 20.39
CA LEU A 766 18.25 7.92 21.81
C LEU A 766 17.44 6.67 22.12
N MET A 767 16.18 6.61 21.68
CA MET A 767 15.30 5.46 21.90
C MET A 767 15.85 4.17 21.27
N ASP A 768 16.41 4.24 20.07
CA ASP A 768 17.01 3.08 19.43
C ASP A 768 18.32 2.63 20.13
N VAL A 769 19.12 3.57 20.65
CA VAL A 769 20.37 3.26 21.38
C VAL A 769 20.04 2.61 22.72
N ILE A 770 19.11 3.16 23.50
CA ILE A 770 18.74 2.59 24.82
C ILE A 770 18.00 1.26 24.70
N ALA A 771 17.23 1.06 23.63
CA ALA A 771 16.58 -0.22 23.34
C ALA A 771 17.53 -1.26 22.71
N GLY A 772 18.81 -0.91 22.48
CA GLY A 772 19.81 -1.80 21.87
C GLY A 772 19.56 -2.11 20.38
N ARG A 773 18.73 -1.32 19.69
CA ARG A 773 18.42 -1.51 18.26
C ARG A 773 19.52 -1.01 17.33
N LYS A 774 20.35 -0.05 17.76
CA LYS A 774 21.50 0.44 16.98
C LYS A 774 22.76 -0.37 17.27
N THR A 775 23.22 -1.11 16.25
CA THR A 775 24.46 -1.90 16.28
C THR A 775 25.58 -1.30 15.41
N GLY A 776 25.28 -0.26 14.63
CA GLY A 776 26.26 0.51 13.87
C GLY A 776 26.55 1.84 14.55
N GLY A 777 27.79 2.30 14.50
CA GLY A 777 28.25 3.51 15.19
C GLY A 777 28.89 3.23 16.55
N ARG A 778 29.50 4.26 17.14
CA ARG A 778 30.19 4.18 18.43
C ARG A 778 29.28 4.74 19.53
N ILE A 779 29.01 3.94 20.55
CA ILE A 779 28.27 4.33 21.76
C ILE A 779 29.30 4.57 22.88
N VAL A 780 29.19 5.69 23.59
CA VAL A 780 30.02 6.05 24.75
C VAL A 780 29.10 6.34 25.93
N GLY A 781 29.48 5.97 27.14
CA GLY A 781 28.65 6.10 28.34
C GLY A 781 27.98 4.77 28.73
N ASP A 782 27.22 4.79 29.81
CA ASP A 782 26.64 3.60 30.41
C ASP A 782 25.11 3.63 30.34
N ILE A 783 24.50 2.51 29.95
CA ILE A 783 23.08 2.23 30.15
C ILE A 783 23.02 1.17 31.24
N ILE A 784 22.20 1.37 32.25
CA ILE A 784 22.18 0.58 33.50
C ILE A 784 20.72 0.25 33.83
N VAL A 785 20.44 -1.01 34.18
CA VAL A 785 19.09 -1.47 34.59
C VAL A 785 19.21 -2.13 35.96
N ASN A 786 18.50 -1.64 36.97
CA ASN A 786 18.59 -2.11 38.37
C ASN A 786 20.01 -2.15 38.94
N GLY A 787 20.82 -1.15 38.60
CA GLY A 787 22.20 -1.03 39.06
C GLY A 787 23.21 -1.96 38.38
N SER A 788 22.80 -2.92 37.55
CA SER A 788 23.74 -3.71 36.74
C SER A 788 24.04 -3.02 35.40
N GLY A 789 25.33 -2.96 35.04
CA GLY A 789 25.76 -2.55 33.70
C GLY A 789 25.10 -3.46 32.64
N VAL A 790 24.61 -2.87 31.56
CA VAL A 790 23.81 -3.58 30.55
C VAL A 790 24.50 -4.84 30.04
N LEU A 791 23.93 -5.99 30.43
CA LEU A 791 23.67 -7.23 29.67
C LEU A 791 23.27 -8.42 30.57
N SER A 792 22.99 -8.23 31.87
CA SER A 792 22.36 -9.29 32.69
C SER A 792 20.83 -9.24 32.55
N GLN A 793 20.31 -10.19 31.76
CA GLN A 793 18.88 -10.39 31.46
C GLN A 793 18.10 -10.83 32.72
N PRO A 794 16.81 -10.46 32.84
CA PRO A 794 15.99 -10.81 33.99
C PRO A 794 15.80 -12.32 34.14
N ALA A 795 15.59 -12.73 35.39
CA ALA A 795 15.40 -14.11 35.83
C ALA A 795 14.35 -14.87 35.00
N SER A 796 14.58 -16.19 34.88
CA SER A 796 13.72 -17.20 34.26
C SER A 796 12.24 -16.82 34.14
N SER A 797 11.68 -16.86 32.92
CA SER A 797 10.24 -16.79 32.73
C SER A 797 9.56 -17.82 33.64
N PRO A 798 8.62 -17.41 34.51
CA PRO A 798 7.86 -18.35 35.31
C PRO A 798 7.14 -19.34 34.39
N ASN A 799 7.08 -20.62 34.79
CA ASN A 799 6.24 -21.61 34.10
C ASN A 799 4.76 -21.28 34.36
N PHE A 800 4.21 -20.32 33.62
CA PHE A 800 2.82 -19.94 33.70
C PHE A 800 1.90 -21.03 33.13
N THR A 801 0.81 -21.32 33.83
CA THR A 801 -0.24 -22.19 33.31
C THR A 801 -0.94 -21.54 32.11
N LYS A 802 -1.60 -22.35 31.26
CA LYS A 802 -2.37 -21.84 30.12
C LYS A 802 -3.43 -20.83 30.56
N GLU A 803 -4.07 -21.08 31.70
CA GLU A 803 -5.08 -20.21 32.30
C GLU A 803 -4.49 -18.86 32.72
N GLN A 804 -3.35 -18.85 33.42
CA GLN A 804 -2.66 -17.61 33.79
C GLN A 804 -2.26 -16.76 32.56
N ARG A 805 -1.80 -17.41 31.47
CA ARG A 805 -1.48 -16.71 30.22
C ARG A 805 -2.72 -16.13 29.55
N MET A 806 -3.83 -16.88 29.55
CA MET A 806 -5.09 -16.40 28.98
C MET A 806 -5.68 -15.26 29.81
N ASN A 807 -5.56 -15.33 31.13
CA ASN A 807 -5.96 -14.26 32.04
C ASN A 807 -5.15 -12.99 31.77
N LEU A 808 -3.83 -13.09 31.53
CA LEU A 808 -3.03 -11.93 31.11
C LEU A 808 -3.53 -11.34 29.78
N VAL A 809 -3.90 -12.18 28.81
CA VAL A 809 -4.45 -11.71 27.53
C VAL A 809 -5.77 -10.96 27.76
N HIS A 810 -6.68 -11.53 28.55
CA HIS A 810 -7.95 -10.87 28.88
C HIS A 810 -7.74 -9.56 29.66
N GLU A 811 -6.86 -9.57 30.66
CA GLU A 811 -6.49 -8.37 31.41
C GLU A 811 -5.87 -7.32 30.49
N THR A 812 -5.03 -7.71 29.53
CA THR A 812 -4.46 -6.76 28.55
C THR A 812 -5.53 -6.21 27.61
N LEU A 813 -6.51 -7.03 27.20
CA LEU A 813 -7.65 -6.57 26.43
C LEU A 813 -8.49 -5.57 27.24
N ASP A 814 -8.71 -5.83 28.52
CA ASP A 814 -9.46 -4.93 29.41
C ASP A 814 -8.68 -3.62 29.68
N LEU A 815 -7.38 -3.71 29.99
CA LEU A 815 -6.49 -2.56 30.21
C LEU A 815 -6.42 -1.61 29.02
N LEU A 816 -6.60 -2.14 27.81
CA LEU A 816 -6.58 -1.38 26.56
C LEU A 816 -7.99 -1.16 25.98
N GLU A 817 -9.05 -1.48 26.72
CA GLU A 817 -10.45 -1.31 26.30
C GLU A 817 -10.77 -1.98 24.93
N LEU A 818 -10.20 -3.16 24.69
CA LEU A 818 -10.33 -3.94 23.44
C LEU A 818 -11.35 -5.08 23.52
N THR A 819 -11.98 -5.31 24.67
CA THR A 819 -12.81 -6.48 24.96
C THR A 819 -13.99 -6.62 23.99
N SER A 820 -14.65 -5.51 23.66
CA SER A 820 -15.79 -5.45 22.73
C SER A 820 -15.44 -5.83 21.28
N ILE A 821 -14.17 -5.72 20.89
CA ILE A 821 -13.68 -6.00 19.52
C ILE A 821 -12.72 -7.19 19.46
N SER A 822 -12.59 -7.95 20.55
CA SER A 822 -11.66 -9.07 20.67
C SER A 822 -11.82 -10.15 19.58
N GLY A 823 -13.03 -10.32 19.03
CA GLY A 823 -13.33 -11.24 17.93
C GLY A 823 -13.16 -10.67 16.51
N ALA A 824 -12.91 -9.36 16.36
CA ALA A 824 -12.88 -8.69 15.07
C ALA A 824 -11.58 -8.94 14.28
N MET A 825 -11.66 -8.94 12.95
CA MET A 825 -10.46 -9.05 12.09
C MET A 825 -9.64 -7.76 12.10
N VAL A 826 -8.35 -7.86 12.40
CA VAL A 826 -7.42 -6.71 12.48
C VAL A 826 -7.46 -5.83 11.23
N GLY A 827 -7.63 -6.40 10.03
CA GLY A 827 -7.72 -5.64 8.78
C GLY A 827 -8.84 -4.58 8.78
N GLY A 828 -9.97 -4.88 9.44
CA GLY A 828 -11.16 -4.02 9.52
C GLY A 828 -11.17 -3.03 10.69
N LEU A 829 -10.21 -3.10 11.61
CA LEU A 829 -10.13 -2.21 12.77
C LEU A 829 -9.78 -0.76 12.39
N SER A 830 -10.22 0.20 13.20
CA SER A 830 -9.81 1.61 13.11
C SER A 830 -8.30 1.78 13.36
N VAL A 831 -7.73 2.93 13.01
CA VAL A 831 -6.31 3.22 13.25
C VAL A 831 -5.98 3.19 14.74
N GLU A 832 -6.87 3.76 15.56
CA GLU A 832 -6.78 3.77 17.02
C GLU A 832 -6.81 2.36 17.61
N GLN A 833 -7.79 1.53 17.21
CA GLN A 833 -7.89 0.13 17.63
C GLN A 833 -6.64 -0.67 17.24
N LYS A 834 -6.10 -0.44 16.03
CA LYS A 834 -4.85 -1.09 15.57
C LYS A 834 -3.64 -0.69 16.43
N LYS A 835 -3.55 0.58 16.84
CA LYS A 835 -2.49 1.07 17.75
C LYS A 835 -2.59 0.40 19.11
N ARG A 836 -3.80 0.35 19.71
CA ARG A 836 -4.04 -0.37 20.97
C ARG A 836 -3.69 -1.85 20.87
N VAL A 837 -4.13 -2.55 19.82
CA VAL A 837 -3.76 -3.96 19.58
C VAL A 837 -2.24 -4.12 19.48
N THR A 838 -1.54 -3.20 18.81
CA THR A 838 -0.07 -3.25 18.69
C THR A 838 0.62 -3.09 20.05
N ILE A 839 0.15 -2.15 20.88
CA ILE A 839 0.64 -1.98 22.26
C ILE A 839 0.33 -3.23 23.09
N GLY A 840 -0.88 -3.77 22.97
CA GLY A 840 -1.32 -4.98 23.68
C GLY A 840 -0.46 -6.20 23.38
N VAL A 841 -0.05 -6.38 22.12
CA VAL A 841 0.86 -7.46 21.73
C VAL A 841 2.19 -7.37 22.49
N GLU A 842 2.75 -6.18 22.68
CA GLU A 842 3.99 -5.99 23.45
C GLU A 842 3.76 -6.10 24.97
N VAL A 843 2.60 -5.69 25.48
CA VAL A 843 2.26 -5.77 26.91
C VAL A 843 2.04 -7.22 27.36
N VAL A 844 1.47 -8.07 26.50
CA VAL A 844 1.30 -9.52 26.75
C VAL A 844 2.64 -10.23 26.92
N ALA A 845 3.74 -9.68 26.40
CA ALA A 845 5.09 -10.20 26.67
C ALA A 845 5.57 -9.92 28.12
N ASN A 846 4.76 -9.23 28.92
CA ASN A 846 5.02 -8.86 30.32
C ASN A 846 6.34 -8.09 30.55
N PRO A 847 6.65 -7.02 29.77
CA PRO A 847 7.89 -6.28 29.92
C PRO A 847 7.90 -5.42 31.20
N SER A 848 9.05 -5.29 31.85
CA SER A 848 9.26 -4.35 32.97
C SER A 848 9.49 -2.91 32.52
N ILE A 849 10.05 -2.73 31.32
CA ILE A 849 10.31 -1.43 30.69
C ILE A 849 9.66 -1.45 29.31
N LEU A 850 8.83 -0.45 29.00
CA LEU A 850 8.14 -0.32 27.72
C LEU A 850 8.58 0.96 27.01
N PHE A 851 9.11 0.82 25.79
CA PHE A 851 9.44 1.93 24.90
C PHE A 851 8.35 2.07 23.84
N LEU A 852 7.75 3.27 23.74
CA LEU A 852 6.71 3.56 22.75
C LEU A 852 7.17 4.71 21.86
N ASP A 853 7.29 4.45 20.56
CA ASP A 853 7.64 5.49 19.58
C ASP A 853 6.36 6.05 18.96
N GLU A 854 6.04 7.31 19.29
CA GLU A 854 4.87 8.06 18.82
C GLU A 854 3.55 7.26 18.80
N PRO A 855 3.06 6.77 19.96
CA PRO A 855 1.85 5.95 20.02
C PRO A 855 0.59 6.71 19.60
N THR A 856 0.61 8.05 19.65
CA THR A 856 -0.50 8.94 19.29
C THR A 856 -0.49 9.39 17.82
N SER A 857 0.56 9.05 17.05
CA SER A 857 0.69 9.52 15.67
C SER A 857 -0.42 8.98 14.76
N GLY A 858 -1.04 9.90 14.00
CA GLY A 858 -2.14 9.59 13.07
C GLY A 858 -3.51 9.40 13.74
N LEU A 859 -3.66 9.77 15.02
CA LEU A 859 -4.90 9.70 15.78
C LEU A 859 -5.44 11.11 16.11
N ASP A 860 -6.75 11.27 16.29
CA ASP A 860 -7.30 12.40 17.04
C ASP A 860 -6.80 12.41 18.48
N ALA A 861 -6.82 13.58 19.12
CA ALA A 861 -6.64 13.74 20.57
C ALA A 861 -7.61 12.87 21.39
N ARG A 862 -8.86 12.60 20.97
CA ARG A 862 -9.72 11.64 21.71
C ARG A 862 -9.17 10.21 21.61
N SER A 863 -8.99 9.70 20.40
CA SER A 863 -8.37 8.39 20.14
C SER A 863 -6.99 8.25 20.79
N ALA A 864 -6.17 9.29 20.72
CA ALA A 864 -4.86 9.37 21.34
C ALA A 864 -4.98 9.37 22.86
N LEU A 865 -5.93 10.09 23.45
CA LEU A 865 -6.19 10.08 24.89
C LEU A 865 -6.61 8.69 25.37
N ILE A 866 -7.45 7.97 24.61
CA ILE A 866 -7.81 6.58 24.93
C ILE A 866 -6.57 5.69 24.92
N VAL A 867 -5.76 5.76 23.87
CA VAL A 867 -4.49 5.02 23.78
C VAL A 867 -3.58 5.35 24.96
N MET A 868 -3.40 6.64 25.26
CA MET A 868 -2.48 7.13 26.30
C MET A 868 -2.98 6.83 27.71
N ARG A 869 -4.29 6.81 27.95
CA ARG A 869 -4.88 6.29 29.18
C ARG A 869 -4.58 4.80 29.35
N GLY A 870 -4.70 4.01 28.28
CA GLY A 870 -4.27 2.61 28.29
C GLY A 870 -2.78 2.46 28.65
N VAL A 871 -1.92 3.29 28.06
CA VAL A 871 -0.48 3.33 28.38
C VAL A 871 -0.22 3.76 29.83
N GLN A 872 -0.94 4.75 30.35
CA GLN A 872 -0.82 5.18 31.74
C GLN A 872 -1.28 4.08 32.70
N SER A 873 -2.37 3.37 32.39
CA SER A 873 -2.82 2.20 33.14
C SER A 873 -1.74 1.12 33.16
N ILE A 874 -1.04 0.88 32.05
CA ILE A 874 0.11 -0.03 31.98
C ILE A 874 1.25 0.47 32.89
N ALA A 875 1.60 1.75 32.88
CA ALA A 875 2.63 2.30 33.76
C ALA A 875 2.27 2.09 35.24
N ARG A 876 1.02 2.41 35.63
CA ARG A 876 0.50 2.29 37.00
C ARG A 876 0.52 0.88 37.59
N THR A 877 0.60 -0.15 36.74
CA THR A 877 0.84 -1.51 37.23
C THR A 877 2.22 -1.69 37.88
N GLY A 878 3.13 -0.71 37.75
CA GLY A 878 4.51 -0.72 38.27
C GLY A 878 5.58 -0.78 37.17
N ARG A 879 5.21 -0.67 35.89
CA ARG A 879 6.13 -0.72 34.74
C ARG A 879 6.75 0.64 34.47
N THR A 880 7.99 0.65 33.99
CA THR A 880 8.67 1.88 33.53
C THR A 880 8.28 2.13 32.08
N VAL A 881 7.65 3.26 31.77
CA VAL A 881 7.22 3.58 30.41
C VAL A 881 7.94 4.82 29.91
N LEU A 882 8.64 4.71 28.77
CA LEU A 882 9.24 5.84 28.08
C LEU A 882 8.63 5.97 26.69
N CYS A 883 8.03 7.13 26.42
CA CYS A 883 7.28 7.36 25.21
C CYS A 883 7.78 8.61 24.48
N THR A 884 8.08 8.53 23.18
CA THR A 884 8.23 9.74 22.37
C THR A 884 6.85 10.27 22.02
N ILE A 885 6.67 11.59 22.08
CA ILE A 885 5.43 12.23 21.67
C ILE A 885 5.72 13.58 21.01
N HIS A 886 4.99 13.87 19.93
CA HIS A 886 5.12 15.11 19.18
C HIS A 886 3.93 16.00 19.53
N GLN A 887 4.19 17.10 20.27
CA GLN A 887 3.19 18.13 20.63
C GLN A 887 1.82 17.57 21.10
N PRO A 888 1.75 16.90 22.26
CA PRO A 888 0.48 16.43 22.83
C PRO A 888 -0.45 17.58 23.22
N SER A 889 -1.76 17.30 23.29
CA SER A 889 -2.71 18.15 24.00
C SER A 889 -2.35 18.26 25.48
N ILE A 890 -2.87 19.30 26.16
CA ILE A 890 -2.66 19.49 27.60
C ILE A 890 -3.08 18.24 28.38
N SER A 891 -4.26 17.70 28.06
CA SER A 891 -4.80 16.51 28.70
C SER A 891 -3.93 15.26 28.54
N ILE A 892 -3.23 15.10 27.42
CA ILE A 892 -2.29 13.98 27.20
C ILE A 892 -0.94 14.27 27.85
N PHE A 893 -0.46 15.51 27.77
CA PHE A 893 0.81 15.92 28.36
C PHE A 893 0.82 15.74 29.88
N GLU A 894 -0.29 16.05 30.52
CA GLU A 894 -0.48 15.89 31.97
C GLU A 894 -0.68 14.42 32.41
N LEU A 895 -0.81 13.46 31.49
CA LEU A 895 -0.77 12.04 31.83
C LEU A 895 0.64 11.56 32.17
N PHE A 896 1.68 12.30 31.77
CA PHE A 896 3.07 11.96 32.03
C PHE A 896 3.50 12.40 33.42
N ASP A 897 4.28 11.56 34.10
CA ASP A 897 4.85 11.88 35.40
C ASP A 897 6.13 12.71 35.30
N GLY A 898 6.83 12.65 34.16
CA GLY A 898 8.09 13.32 33.93
C GLY A 898 8.39 13.54 32.46
N LEU A 899 9.40 14.37 32.19
CA LEU A 899 9.79 14.80 30.86
C LEU A 899 11.30 14.75 30.70
N LEU A 900 11.77 14.19 29.59
CA LEU A 900 13.11 14.35 29.04
C LEU A 900 13.01 15.16 27.74
N LEU A 901 13.47 16.41 27.76
CA LEU A 901 13.42 17.33 26.64
C LEU A 901 14.80 17.46 26.00
N LEU A 902 14.89 17.14 24.70
CA LEU A 902 16.11 17.26 23.90
C LEU A 902 16.08 18.49 23.00
N GLN A 903 17.21 19.20 22.95
CA GLN A 903 17.47 20.30 22.02
C GLN A 903 18.21 19.78 20.77
N ARG A 904 18.11 20.55 19.67
CA ARG A 904 18.80 20.26 18.42
C ARG A 904 20.31 20.08 18.67
N GLY A 905 20.90 19.03 18.09
CA GLY A 905 22.30 18.67 18.34
C GLY A 905 22.50 17.52 19.34
N GLY A 906 21.42 16.99 19.93
CA GLY A 906 21.48 15.80 20.78
C GLY A 906 21.77 16.10 22.25
N TYR A 907 21.46 17.30 22.70
CA TYR A 907 21.69 17.77 24.07
C TYR A 907 20.39 17.77 24.90
N THR A 908 20.51 17.59 26.21
CA THR A 908 19.37 17.73 27.14
C THR A 908 19.12 19.20 27.47
N ALA A 909 17.89 19.68 27.26
CA ALA A 909 17.44 21.01 27.67
C ALA A 909 16.65 21.00 28.99
N TYR A 910 15.99 19.89 29.31
CA TYR A 910 15.29 19.70 30.58
C TYR A 910 15.14 18.21 30.87
N PHE A 911 15.25 17.82 32.14
CA PHE A 911 14.85 16.50 32.61
C PHE A 911 14.30 16.64 34.03
N GLY A 912 13.09 16.14 34.29
CA GLY A 912 12.45 16.30 35.59
C GLY A 912 10.95 15.98 35.61
N ASP A 913 10.35 16.12 36.79
CA ASP A 913 8.90 15.95 36.99
C ASP A 913 8.12 17.09 36.33
N LEU A 914 7.01 16.78 35.67
CA LEU A 914 6.09 17.82 35.18
C LEU A 914 5.38 18.52 36.35
N GLY A 915 4.97 17.77 37.38
CA GLY A 915 4.12 18.27 38.46
C GLY A 915 2.66 18.42 38.04
N VAL A 916 1.78 18.68 39.01
CA VAL A 916 0.36 18.96 38.73
C VAL A 916 0.28 20.20 37.83
N ASP A 917 -0.49 20.11 36.75
CA ASP A 917 -0.62 21.14 35.72
C ASP A 917 0.70 21.63 35.10
N SER A 918 1.71 20.75 35.04
CA SER A 918 3.05 21.06 34.51
C SER A 918 3.82 22.17 35.22
N VAL A 919 3.42 22.55 36.45
CA VAL A 919 3.93 23.74 37.16
C VAL A 919 5.45 23.67 37.40
N LYS A 920 6.00 22.50 37.76
CA LYS A 920 7.45 22.37 38.03
C LYS A 920 8.30 22.66 36.80
N MET A 921 7.83 22.24 35.62
CA MET A 921 8.50 22.52 34.36
C MET A 921 8.42 24.02 34.01
N LEU A 922 7.24 24.62 34.21
CA LEU A 922 7.03 26.04 33.94
C LEU A 922 7.87 26.94 34.86
N GLU A 923 7.95 26.63 36.15
CA GLU A 923 8.81 27.32 37.12
C GLU A 923 10.28 27.27 36.72
N TYR A 924 10.76 26.11 36.24
CA TYR A 924 12.13 25.97 35.74
C TYR A 924 12.41 26.92 34.58
N PHE A 925 11.57 26.93 33.54
CA PHE A 925 11.79 27.82 32.39
C PHE A 925 11.63 29.30 32.76
N ALA A 926 10.69 29.64 33.65
CA ALA A 926 10.50 31.00 34.16
C ALA A 926 11.71 31.49 34.98
N SER A 927 12.42 30.58 35.66
CA SER A 927 13.64 30.93 36.43
C SER A 927 14.83 31.33 35.55
N ILE A 928 14.82 30.99 34.26
CA ILE A 928 15.93 31.26 33.34
C ILE A 928 15.77 32.67 32.74
N PRO A 929 16.69 33.63 33.00
CA PRO A 929 16.58 34.99 32.51
C PRO A 929 16.53 35.05 30.98
N GLY A 930 15.59 35.84 30.44
CA GLY A 930 15.38 36.03 29.00
C GLY A 930 14.49 34.99 28.33
N THR A 931 13.95 34.04 29.08
CA THR A 931 12.92 33.11 28.58
C THR A 931 11.56 33.81 28.52
N MET A 932 10.82 33.61 27.42
CA MET A 932 9.47 34.16 27.27
C MET A 932 8.54 33.56 28.33
N GLU A 933 7.70 34.34 29.00
CA GLU A 933 6.69 33.79 29.92
C GLU A 933 5.55 33.09 29.15
N ILE A 934 4.96 32.05 29.77
CA ILE A 934 3.81 31.35 29.20
C ILE A 934 2.56 32.23 29.22
N ARG A 935 1.82 32.26 28.12
CA ARG A 935 0.55 32.99 28.04
C ARG A 935 -0.56 32.23 28.79
N PRO A 936 -1.59 32.93 29.31
CA PRO A 936 -2.76 32.25 29.87
C PRO A 936 -3.37 31.29 28.85
N GLN A 937 -3.80 30.10 29.30
CA GLN A 937 -4.46 29.07 28.48
C GLN A 937 -3.56 28.44 27.39
N TYR A 938 -2.27 28.73 27.38
CA TYR A 938 -1.34 28.20 26.39
C TYR A 938 -0.88 26.79 26.76
N ASN A 939 -0.77 25.90 25.78
CA ASN A 939 -0.36 24.52 26.01
C ASN A 939 1.12 24.47 26.49
N PRO A 940 1.40 23.96 27.71
CA PRO A 940 2.77 23.88 28.23
C PRO A 940 3.74 23.09 27.33
N ALA A 941 3.24 22.05 26.64
CA ALA A 941 4.04 21.24 25.74
C ALA A 941 4.44 22.00 24.47
N THR A 942 3.55 22.86 23.95
CA THR A 942 3.84 23.75 22.83
C THR A 942 4.82 24.84 23.25
N TYR A 943 4.54 25.49 24.38
CA TYR A 943 5.39 26.51 24.97
C TYR A 943 6.85 26.07 25.10
N MET A 944 7.12 24.92 25.74
CA MET A 944 8.49 24.48 25.97
C MET A 944 9.23 24.18 24.66
N LEU A 945 8.52 23.71 23.62
CA LEU A 945 9.10 23.42 22.31
C LEU A 945 9.46 24.72 21.57
N GLU A 946 8.61 25.75 21.64
CA GLU A 946 8.91 27.07 21.09
C GLU A 946 10.08 27.74 21.81
N VAL A 947 10.10 27.65 23.14
CA VAL A 947 11.18 28.19 23.98
C VAL A 947 12.54 27.64 23.56
N ILE A 948 12.66 26.33 23.31
CA ILE A 948 13.92 25.71 22.86
C ILE A 948 14.18 25.85 21.35
N GLY A 949 13.33 26.59 20.62
CA GLY A 949 13.49 26.86 19.19
C GLY A 949 13.09 25.72 18.26
N ALA A 950 12.19 24.83 18.69
CA ALA A 950 11.62 23.82 17.81
C ALA A 950 10.65 24.50 16.82
N GLY A 951 10.95 24.42 15.52
CA GLY A 951 10.05 24.89 14.44
C GLY A 951 10.23 26.34 13.99
N ILE A 952 11.00 27.17 14.71
CA ILE A 952 11.22 28.57 14.35
C ILE A 952 12.73 28.83 14.28
N GLY A 953 13.25 29.14 13.09
CA GLY A 953 14.68 29.44 12.84
C GLY A 953 15.15 30.79 13.42
N ARG A 954 14.83 31.08 14.69
CA ARG A 954 15.35 32.23 15.43
C ARG A 954 16.69 31.87 16.07
N ASP A 955 17.53 32.87 16.32
CA ASP A 955 18.70 32.76 17.22
C ASP A 955 18.19 32.50 18.64
N VAL A 956 17.98 31.22 18.97
CA VAL A 956 17.47 30.79 20.28
C VAL A 956 18.62 30.54 21.24
N LYS A 957 18.44 30.96 22.50
CA LYS A 957 19.36 30.71 23.61
C LYS A 957 19.66 29.20 23.74
N ASP A 958 20.89 28.84 24.08
CA ASP A 958 21.27 27.44 24.26
C ASP A 958 20.85 26.92 25.65
N TYR A 959 19.64 26.36 25.72
CA TYR A 959 19.06 25.81 26.95
C TYR A 959 19.82 24.58 27.47
N SER A 960 20.65 23.92 26.65
CA SER A 960 21.49 22.82 27.12
C SER A 960 22.58 23.29 28.09
N VAL A 961 23.12 24.49 27.88
CA VAL A 961 24.11 25.10 28.77
C VAL A 961 23.45 25.52 30.08
N GLU A 962 22.27 26.13 30.01
CA GLU A 962 21.49 26.53 31.19
C GLU A 962 21.10 25.31 32.03
N TYR A 963 20.66 24.22 31.40
CA TYR A 963 20.39 22.96 32.10
C TYR A 963 21.63 22.43 32.80
N LYS A 964 22.78 22.35 32.13
CA LYS A 964 24.04 21.84 32.71
C LYS A 964 24.52 22.66 33.92
N ASN A 965 24.22 23.96 33.96
CA ASN A 965 24.57 24.85 35.06
C ASN A 965 23.52 24.87 36.20
N SER A 966 22.32 24.34 35.96
CA SER A 966 21.21 24.37 36.91
C SER A 966 21.38 23.43 38.11
N GLU A 967 20.71 23.74 39.23
CA GLU A 967 20.59 22.83 40.38
C GLU A 967 19.85 21.54 40.02
N LEU A 968 18.88 21.63 39.11
CA LEU A 968 18.11 20.49 38.60
C LEU A 968 19.02 19.43 37.97
N TYR A 969 19.98 19.83 37.14
CA TYR A 969 20.96 18.90 36.56
C TYR A 969 21.82 18.22 37.62
N LYS A 970 22.31 18.97 38.63
CA LYS A 970 23.10 18.40 39.72
C LYS A 970 22.30 17.35 40.50
N SER A 971 21.06 17.68 40.86
CA SER A 971 20.14 16.79 41.57
C SER A 971 19.82 15.52 40.76
N ASN A 972 19.49 15.69 39.46
CA ASN A 972 19.21 14.57 38.57
C ASN A 972 20.42 13.66 38.38
N ARG A 973 21.62 14.24 38.24
CA ARG A 973 22.86 13.47 38.09
C ARG A 973 23.17 12.69 39.36
N GLU A 974 23.05 13.29 40.54
CA GLU A 974 23.22 12.60 41.82
C GLU A 974 22.21 11.47 41.99
N ARG A 975 20.92 11.71 41.69
CA ARG A 975 19.87 10.69 41.74
C ARG A 975 20.12 9.55 40.76
N THR A 976 20.55 9.86 39.53
CA THR A 976 20.90 8.85 38.52
C THR A 976 22.08 8.00 38.99
N LEU A 977 23.10 8.62 39.61
CA LEU A 977 24.25 7.88 40.16
C LEU A 977 23.83 6.98 41.32
N LYS A 978 22.97 7.45 42.23
CA LYS A 978 22.43 6.63 43.34
C LYS A 978 21.61 5.44 42.83
N LEU A 979 20.74 5.67 41.83
CA LEU A 979 19.93 4.60 41.23
C LEU A 979 20.74 3.63 40.37
N ALA A 980 21.92 4.06 39.92
CA ALA A 980 22.88 3.25 39.19
C ALA A 980 23.75 2.37 40.10
N GLU A 981 23.74 2.56 41.43
CA GLU A 981 24.42 1.67 42.36
C GLU A 981 23.70 0.31 42.46
N VAL A 982 24.46 -0.78 42.41
CA VAL A 982 23.93 -2.15 42.51
C VAL A 982 23.40 -2.38 43.93
N SER A 983 22.10 -2.67 44.09
CA SER A 983 21.59 -3.13 45.40
C SER A 983 22.14 -4.52 45.74
N SER A 984 22.52 -4.74 46.99
CA SER A 984 23.06 -6.03 47.48
C SER A 984 22.12 -7.21 47.26
N ASP A 985 20.81 -6.97 47.22
CA ASP A 985 19.78 -8.00 47.02
C ASP A 985 19.69 -8.48 45.55
N PHE A 986 20.20 -7.69 44.60
CA PHE A 986 20.13 -7.98 43.16
C PHE A 986 21.33 -8.81 42.63
N VAL A 987 22.36 -9.00 43.46
CA VAL A 987 23.65 -9.60 43.06
C VAL A 987 23.57 -11.13 42.81
N CYS A 988 22.44 -11.80 43.07
CA CYS A 988 22.38 -13.27 43.10
C CYS A 988 21.69 -13.99 41.91
N HIS A 989 21.50 -13.36 40.74
CA HIS A 989 20.82 -14.05 39.61
C HIS A 989 21.55 -14.06 38.25
N SER A 990 22.77 -13.55 38.13
CA SER A 990 23.43 -13.33 36.84
C SER A 990 24.33 -14.48 36.31
N THR A 991 24.05 -15.74 36.66
CA THR A 991 24.83 -16.91 36.14
C THR A 991 23.97 -17.99 35.48
N LEU A 992 22.79 -17.65 34.97
CA LEU A 992 21.98 -18.57 34.17
C LEU A 992 22.23 -18.34 32.67
N ASN A 993 22.70 -19.38 31.97
CA ASN A 993 22.74 -19.46 30.52
C ASN A 993 21.31 -19.25 29.97
N TYR A 994 20.97 -18.01 29.61
CA TYR A 994 19.65 -17.68 29.09
C TYR A 994 19.56 -18.01 27.60
N THR A 995 18.48 -18.68 27.22
CA THR A 995 18.11 -18.84 25.81
C THR A 995 17.20 -17.69 25.42
N PRO A 996 17.49 -16.91 24.36
CA PRO A 996 16.79 -15.68 24.01
C PRO A 996 15.28 -15.83 23.71
N ILE A 997 14.77 -17.06 23.59
CA ILE A 997 13.37 -17.36 23.26
C ILE A 997 12.77 -18.20 24.39
N ALA A 998 11.60 -17.78 24.88
CA ALA A 998 11.00 -18.33 26.10
C ALA A 998 10.42 -19.75 26.00
N THR A 999 10.15 -20.27 24.80
CA THR A 999 9.48 -21.57 24.61
C THR A 999 10.32 -22.54 23.78
N GLY A 1000 10.14 -23.84 24.02
CA GLY A 1000 10.80 -24.89 23.23
C GLY A 1000 10.34 -24.93 21.77
N PHE A 1001 11.17 -25.50 20.92
CA PHE A 1001 10.96 -25.60 19.47
C PHE A 1001 9.57 -26.10 19.06
N LEU A 1002 9.08 -27.20 19.66
CA LEU A 1002 7.78 -27.80 19.30
C LEU A 1002 6.60 -26.87 19.59
N ASN A 1003 6.66 -26.12 20.69
CA ASN A 1003 5.60 -25.16 21.04
C ASN A 1003 5.62 -23.96 20.09
N GLN A 1004 6.81 -23.43 19.76
CA GLN A 1004 6.95 -22.38 18.75
C GLN A 1004 6.34 -22.83 17.42
N LEU A 1005 6.73 -24.02 16.95
CA LEU A 1005 6.25 -24.58 15.69
C LEU A 1005 4.73 -24.76 15.68
N LYS A 1006 4.15 -25.29 16.76
CA LYS A 1006 2.71 -25.50 16.87
C LYS A 1006 1.91 -24.20 16.80
N GLU A 1007 2.30 -23.19 17.57
CA GLU A 1007 1.59 -21.90 17.59
C GLU A 1007 1.78 -21.13 16.28
N LEU A 1008 2.98 -21.18 15.69
CA LEU A 1008 3.24 -20.60 14.38
C LEU A 1008 2.47 -21.31 13.26
N ALA A 1009 2.41 -22.65 13.27
CA ALA A 1009 1.63 -23.40 12.29
C ALA A 1009 0.13 -23.07 12.40
N LYS A 1010 -0.40 -22.95 13.63
CA LYS A 1010 -1.78 -22.53 13.87
C LYS A 1010 -2.03 -21.10 13.38
N LYS A 1011 -1.12 -20.16 13.67
CA LYS A 1011 -1.17 -18.78 13.17
C LYS A 1011 -1.20 -18.77 11.64
N GLN A 1012 -0.28 -19.49 11.01
CA GLN A 1012 -0.13 -19.50 9.56
C GLN A 1012 -1.33 -20.15 8.85
N GLN A 1013 -1.86 -21.26 9.39
CA GLN A 1013 -3.06 -21.90 8.87
C GLN A 1013 -4.28 -20.97 8.95
N LEU A 1014 -4.41 -20.21 10.04
CA LEU A 1014 -5.47 -19.21 10.19
C LEU A 1014 -5.29 -18.04 9.22
N THR A 1015 -4.06 -17.54 9.03
CA THR A 1015 -3.74 -16.51 8.04
C THR A 1015 -4.15 -16.96 6.63
N TYR A 1016 -3.81 -18.19 6.27
CA TYR A 1016 -4.13 -18.77 4.97
C TYR A 1016 -5.64 -18.97 4.77
N TRP A 1017 -6.36 -19.37 5.81
CA TRP A 1017 -7.82 -19.53 5.78
C TRP A 1017 -8.57 -18.19 5.69
N ARG A 1018 -8.02 -17.15 6.32
CA ARG A 1018 -8.52 -15.77 6.28
C ARG A 1018 -7.99 -14.97 5.08
N ASN A 1019 -7.21 -15.58 4.21
CA ASN A 1019 -6.79 -15.02 2.93
C ASN A 1019 -7.45 -15.79 1.77
N PRO A 1020 -8.75 -15.56 1.52
CA PRO A 1020 -9.46 -16.24 0.46
C PRO A 1020 -8.80 -16.03 -0.90
N GLN A 1021 -8.29 -14.84 -1.18
CA GLN A 1021 -7.69 -14.53 -2.49
C GLN A 1021 -6.55 -15.51 -2.84
N TYR A 1022 -5.73 -15.91 -1.88
CA TYR A 1022 -4.61 -16.83 -2.12
C TYR A 1022 -5.06 -18.29 -2.37
N ASN A 1023 -5.83 -18.89 -1.46
CA ASN A 1023 -6.16 -20.32 -1.53
C ASN A 1023 -7.40 -20.63 -2.37
N PHE A 1024 -8.41 -19.75 -2.36
CA PHE A 1024 -9.66 -19.97 -3.08
C PHE A 1024 -9.45 -20.01 -4.59
N MET A 1025 -8.63 -19.09 -5.12
CA MET A 1025 -8.34 -19.06 -6.55
C MET A 1025 -7.68 -20.37 -7.01
N ARG A 1026 -6.74 -20.94 -6.24
CA ARG A 1026 -6.10 -22.22 -6.58
C ARG A 1026 -7.09 -23.38 -6.53
N MET A 1027 -7.91 -23.47 -5.48
CA MET A 1027 -8.93 -24.52 -5.34
C MET A 1027 -10.02 -24.48 -6.42
N PHE A 1028 -10.30 -23.32 -7.00
CA PHE A 1028 -11.24 -23.18 -8.10
C PHE A 1028 -10.58 -23.42 -9.47
N LEU A 1029 -9.43 -22.79 -9.72
CA LEU A 1029 -8.76 -22.80 -11.02
C LEU A 1029 -8.21 -24.16 -11.41
N PHE A 1030 -7.69 -24.92 -10.45
CA PHE A 1030 -7.02 -26.18 -10.73
C PHE A 1030 -8.01 -27.23 -11.24
N PRO A 1031 -9.15 -27.51 -10.57
CA PRO A 1031 -10.17 -28.39 -11.16
C PRO A 1031 -10.63 -27.91 -12.55
N LEU A 1032 -10.77 -26.60 -12.75
CA LEU A 1032 -11.12 -26.03 -14.06
C LEU A 1032 -10.06 -26.39 -15.12
N PHE A 1033 -8.76 -26.28 -14.82
CA PHE A 1033 -7.70 -26.73 -15.71
C PHE A 1033 -7.74 -28.23 -15.96
N GLY A 1034 -8.01 -29.04 -14.93
CA GLY A 1034 -8.18 -30.49 -15.08
C GLY A 1034 -9.29 -30.83 -16.07
N VAL A 1035 -10.42 -30.13 -16.02
CA VAL A 1035 -11.53 -30.30 -16.99
C VAL A 1035 -11.11 -29.86 -18.39
N ILE A 1036 -10.48 -28.69 -18.53
CA ILE A 1036 -10.05 -28.18 -19.85
C ILE A 1036 -9.05 -29.14 -20.49
N PHE A 1037 -8.02 -29.54 -19.76
CA PHE A 1037 -6.98 -30.45 -20.22
C PHE A 1037 -7.55 -31.83 -20.54
N GLY A 1038 -8.34 -32.38 -19.61
CA GLY A 1038 -8.98 -33.68 -19.78
C GLY A 1038 -9.96 -33.73 -20.95
N THR A 1039 -10.76 -32.69 -21.19
CA THR A 1039 -11.70 -32.64 -22.32
C THR A 1039 -11.02 -32.34 -23.66
N THR A 1040 -9.84 -31.73 -23.66
CA THR A 1040 -9.05 -31.51 -24.89
C THR A 1040 -8.40 -32.81 -25.36
N PHE A 1041 -8.02 -33.67 -24.41
CA PHE A 1041 -7.36 -34.95 -24.64
C PHE A 1041 -8.27 -36.15 -24.32
N TYR A 1042 -9.59 -35.96 -24.45
CA TYR A 1042 -10.58 -36.93 -23.99
C TYR A 1042 -10.36 -38.30 -24.64
N GLN A 1043 -9.97 -39.29 -23.83
CA GLN A 1043 -9.68 -40.66 -24.25
C GLN A 1043 -8.81 -40.76 -25.52
N LEU A 1044 -7.76 -39.93 -25.60
CA LEU A 1044 -6.84 -39.96 -26.73
C LEU A 1044 -6.03 -41.27 -26.71
N GLU A 1045 -6.06 -42.02 -27.82
CA GLU A 1045 -5.31 -43.28 -27.96
C GLU A 1045 -3.81 -43.03 -28.21
N ALA A 1046 -2.95 -43.92 -27.69
CA ALA A 1046 -1.49 -43.83 -27.80
C ALA A 1046 -0.91 -44.70 -28.94
N ASP A 1047 -1.56 -44.72 -30.11
CA ASP A 1047 -1.25 -45.60 -31.25
C ASP A 1047 -0.28 -44.99 -32.29
N SER A 1048 0.09 -43.73 -32.13
CA SER A 1048 0.95 -43.02 -33.09
C SER A 1048 1.93 -42.08 -32.40
N VAL A 1049 3.07 -41.83 -33.07
CA VAL A 1049 4.12 -40.91 -32.58
C VAL A 1049 3.56 -39.51 -32.31
N LYS A 1050 2.66 -38.99 -33.17
CA LYS A 1050 2.01 -37.68 -32.97
C LYS A 1050 1.19 -37.66 -31.68
N ARG A 1051 0.37 -38.68 -31.42
CA ARG A 1051 -0.49 -38.77 -30.22
C ARG A 1051 0.31 -39.00 -28.94
N ILE A 1052 1.32 -39.88 -28.96
CA ILE A 1052 2.22 -40.12 -27.81
C ILE A 1052 2.95 -38.82 -27.42
N ASN A 1053 3.51 -38.10 -28.39
CA ASN A 1053 4.14 -36.81 -28.15
C ASN A 1053 3.17 -35.77 -27.56
N SER A 1054 1.89 -35.84 -27.93
CA SER A 1054 0.84 -34.97 -27.38
C SER A 1054 0.53 -35.31 -25.92
N HIS A 1055 0.50 -36.59 -25.52
CA HIS A 1055 0.38 -36.98 -24.11
C HIS A 1055 1.57 -36.52 -23.25
N ILE A 1056 2.80 -36.67 -23.75
CA ILE A 1056 4.00 -36.17 -23.05
C ILE A 1056 3.93 -34.64 -22.94
N GLY A 1057 3.48 -33.97 -24.01
CA GLY A 1057 3.23 -32.53 -24.04
C GLY A 1057 2.18 -32.09 -23.02
N LEU A 1058 1.12 -32.87 -22.82
CA LEU A 1058 0.09 -32.62 -21.79
C LEU A 1058 0.68 -32.70 -20.38
N ILE A 1059 1.40 -33.78 -20.05
CA ILE A 1059 2.04 -33.93 -18.73
C ILE A 1059 3.01 -32.76 -18.47
N TYR A 1060 3.82 -32.39 -19.47
CA TYR A 1060 4.71 -31.23 -19.43
C TYR A 1060 3.93 -29.92 -19.19
N ASN A 1061 2.86 -29.68 -19.94
CA ASN A 1061 2.05 -28.48 -19.85
C ASN A 1061 1.38 -28.36 -18.47
N SER A 1062 0.82 -29.47 -17.97
CA SER A 1062 0.20 -29.54 -16.65
C SER A 1062 1.19 -29.26 -15.54
N MET A 1063 2.40 -29.81 -15.64
CA MET A 1063 3.49 -29.46 -14.72
C MET A 1063 3.88 -27.98 -14.83
N ASP A 1064 4.22 -27.47 -16.02
CA ASP A 1064 4.64 -26.08 -16.20
C ASP A 1064 3.61 -25.12 -15.62
N PHE A 1065 2.37 -25.30 -16.04
CA PHE A 1065 1.30 -24.37 -15.77
C PHE A 1065 0.93 -24.33 -14.28
N ILE A 1066 0.74 -25.51 -13.67
CA ILE A 1066 0.49 -25.62 -12.23
C ILE A 1066 1.71 -25.15 -11.43
N GLY A 1067 2.92 -25.54 -11.82
CA GLY A 1067 4.17 -25.15 -11.16
C GLY A 1067 4.37 -23.63 -11.14
N VAL A 1068 4.20 -22.96 -12.28
CA VAL A 1068 4.35 -21.51 -12.42
C VAL A 1068 3.30 -20.74 -11.61
N ILE A 1069 2.04 -21.17 -11.60
CA ILE A 1069 1.01 -20.52 -10.77
C ILE A 1069 1.42 -20.56 -9.28
N ASN A 1070 1.89 -21.71 -8.80
CA ASN A 1070 2.32 -21.85 -7.41
C ASN A 1070 3.54 -20.97 -7.09
N LEU A 1071 4.52 -20.93 -7.99
CA LEU A 1071 5.71 -20.08 -7.87
C LEU A 1071 5.36 -18.60 -7.72
N MET A 1072 4.41 -18.11 -8.54
CA MET A 1072 4.06 -16.68 -8.59
C MET A 1072 3.11 -16.26 -7.45
N THR A 1073 2.09 -17.07 -7.16
CA THR A 1073 1.06 -16.69 -6.17
C THR A 1073 1.60 -16.64 -4.74
N VAL A 1074 2.52 -17.54 -4.39
CA VAL A 1074 3.11 -17.60 -3.03
C VAL A 1074 4.07 -16.44 -2.74
N LEU A 1075 4.64 -15.83 -3.79
CA LEU A 1075 5.64 -14.78 -3.68
C LEU A 1075 5.08 -13.52 -3.01
N GLU A 1076 3.89 -13.06 -3.42
CA GLU A 1076 3.26 -11.85 -2.86
C GLU A 1076 2.92 -12.04 -1.37
N VAL A 1077 2.33 -13.19 -1.02
CA VAL A 1077 1.94 -13.53 0.35
C VAL A 1077 3.17 -13.64 1.25
N THR A 1078 4.22 -14.32 0.78
CA THR A 1078 5.45 -14.51 1.57
C THR A 1078 6.21 -13.18 1.75
N CYS A 1079 6.20 -12.30 0.74
CA CYS A 1079 6.82 -10.97 0.85
C CYS A 1079 6.13 -10.10 1.91
N ALA A 1080 4.80 -10.18 2.00
CA ALA A 1080 4.02 -9.47 3.02
C ALA A 1080 4.30 -10.01 4.43
N GLU A 1081 4.30 -11.34 4.60
CA GLU A 1081 4.58 -12.00 5.90
C GLU A 1081 6.03 -11.78 6.36
N ARG A 1082 6.99 -11.70 5.44
CA ARG A 1082 8.40 -11.43 5.76
C ARG A 1082 8.58 -10.12 6.54
N ALA A 1083 7.79 -9.08 6.25
CA ALA A 1083 7.86 -7.83 6.99
C ALA A 1083 7.43 -8.01 8.46
N VAL A 1084 6.39 -8.83 8.69
CA VAL A 1084 5.91 -9.20 10.03
C VAL A 1084 6.95 -10.07 10.75
N PHE A 1085 7.52 -11.06 10.05
CA PHE A 1085 8.59 -11.91 10.56
C PHE A 1085 9.79 -11.10 11.06
N TYR A 1086 10.25 -10.12 10.29
CA TYR A 1086 11.38 -9.29 10.71
C TYR A 1086 11.08 -8.52 12.01
N ARG A 1087 9.85 -8.00 12.16
CA ARG A 1087 9.42 -7.33 13.39
C ARG A 1087 9.39 -8.29 14.58
N GLU A 1088 8.70 -9.43 14.44
CA GLU A 1088 8.54 -10.42 15.51
C GLU A 1088 9.88 -11.06 15.92
N ARG A 1089 10.81 -11.20 14.96
CA ARG A 1089 12.17 -11.67 15.22
C ARG A 1089 13.01 -10.66 15.99
N MET A 1090 12.88 -9.36 15.72
CA MET A 1090 13.57 -8.33 16.51
C MET A 1090 13.13 -8.35 17.98
N SER A 1091 11.88 -8.74 18.25
CA SER A 1091 11.35 -8.93 19.60
C SER A 1091 11.60 -10.34 20.18
N ASN A 1092 12.40 -11.20 19.53
CA ASN A 1092 12.72 -12.57 19.94
C ASN A 1092 11.50 -13.48 20.23
N TYR A 1093 10.37 -13.29 19.53
CA TYR A 1093 9.17 -14.12 19.77
C TYR A 1093 9.40 -15.59 19.44
N TYR A 1094 10.15 -15.88 18.38
CA TYR A 1094 10.44 -17.23 17.90
C TYR A 1094 11.68 -17.26 16.98
N GLY A 1095 12.21 -18.46 16.77
CA GLY A 1095 13.39 -18.69 15.92
C GLY A 1095 13.06 -18.81 14.42
N PRO A 1096 14.04 -18.63 13.52
CA PRO A 1096 13.83 -18.79 12.08
C PRO A 1096 13.37 -20.19 11.64
N LEU A 1097 13.82 -21.25 12.34
CA LEU A 1097 13.50 -22.64 11.98
C LEU A 1097 12.02 -23.02 12.25
N PRO A 1098 11.45 -22.77 13.45
CA PRO A 1098 10.01 -22.92 13.67
C PRO A 1098 9.15 -22.14 12.67
N TYR A 1099 9.59 -20.92 12.32
CA TYR A 1099 8.90 -20.10 11.34
C TYR A 1099 8.93 -20.72 9.94
N SER A 1100 10.10 -21.09 9.41
CA SER A 1100 10.20 -21.71 8.09
C SER A 1100 9.39 -23.01 8.01
N LEU A 1101 9.39 -23.82 9.06
CA LEU A 1101 8.59 -25.05 9.11
C LEU A 1101 7.08 -24.78 9.23
N SER A 1102 6.67 -23.70 9.90
CA SER A 1102 5.25 -23.33 9.96
C SER A 1102 4.67 -22.93 8.61
N LEU A 1103 5.47 -22.26 7.75
CA LEU A 1103 5.10 -21.99 6.36
C LEU A 1103 4.88 -23.29 5.59
N TRP A 1104 5.75 -24.28 5.79
CA TRP A 1104 5.60 -25.61 5.21
C TRP A 1104 4.30 -26.29 5.68
N PHE A 1105 4.07 -26.40 6.99
CA PHE A 1105 2.87 -27.05 7.52
C PHE A 1105 1.57 -26.39 7.06
N ALA A 1106 1.58 -25.07 6.88
CA ALA A 1106 0.41 -24.35 6.39
C ALA A 1106 0.08 -24.65 4.93
N GLU A 1107 1.08 -24.90 4.07
CA GLU A 1107 0.87 -25.19 2.63
C GLU A 1107 0.38 -26.62 2.38
N VAL A 1108 0.82 -27.60 3.19
CA VAL A 1108 0.57 -29.03 2.94
C VAL A 1108 -0.91 -29.37 2.71
N PRO A 1109 -1.88 -28.96 3.58
CA PRO A 1109 -3.28 -29.32 3.39
C PRO A 1109 -3.88 -28.76 2.10
N TYR A 1110 -3.56 -27.51 1.76
CA TYR A 1110 -4.09 -26.85 0.57
C TYR A 1110 -3.49 -27.46 -0.70
N LEU A 1111 -2.19 -27.74 -0.71
CA LEU A 1111 -1.54 -28.43 -1.83
C LEU A 1111 -2.17 -29.80 -2.08
N ILE A 1112 -2.37 -30.61 -1.03
CA ILE A 1112 -2.98 -31.95 -1.16
C ILE A 1112 -4.37 -31.83 -1.80
N ILE A 1113 -5.25 -30.98 -1.27
CA ILE A 1113 -6.62 -30.81 -1.79
C ILE A 1113 -6.59 -30.40 -3.27
N VAL A 1114 -5.78 -29.39 -3.58
CA VAL A 1114 -5.70 -28.81 -4.92
C VAL A 1114 -5.16 -29.83 -5.95
N ILE A 1115 -4.18 -30.65 -5.55
CA ILE A 1115 -3.59 -31.69 -6.41
C ILE A 1115 -4.55 -32.86 -6.60
N VAL A 1116 -5.21 -33.31 -5.53
CA VAL A 1116 -6.22 -34.37 -5.63
C VAL A 1116 -7.32 -33.96 -6.61
N LEU A 1117 -7.82 -32.73 -6.50
CA LEU A 1117 -8.86 -32.22 -7.40
C LEU A 1117 -8.39 -32.14 -8.86
N PHE A 1118 -7.17 -31.65 -9.11
CA PHE A 1118 -6.63 -31.53 -10.46
C PHE A 1118 -6.32 -32.88 -11.10
N VAL A 1119 -5.46 -33.67 -10.46
CA VAL A 1119 -4.92 -34.92 -11.01
C VAL A 1119 -6.04 -35.94 -11.19
N THR A 1120 -6.99 -36.04 -10.27
CA THR A 1120 -8.11 -36.98 -10.43
C THR A 1120 -8.92 -36.65 -11.69
N ILE A 1121 -9.23 -35.37 -11.93
CA ILE A 1121 -10.03 -34.99 -13.10
C ILE A 1121 -9.23 -35.23 -14.39
N GLU A 1122 -7.98 -34.75 -14.45
CA GLU A 1122 -7.15 -34.88 -15.65
C GLU A 1122 -6.88 -36.35 -16.00
N TYR A 1123 -6.40 -37.14 -15.02
CA TYR A 1123 -5.95 -38.51 -15.24
C TYR A 1123 -7.04 -39.41 -15.84
N TRP A 1124 -8.25 -39.34 -15.29
CA TRP A 1124 -9.37 -40.18 -15.72
C TRP A 1124 -10.04 -39.68 -17.01
N LEU A 1125 -10.06 -38.36 -17.27
CA LEU A 1125 -10.62 -37.82 -18.51
C LEU A 1125 -9.72 -38.11 -19.73
N VAL A 1126 -8.39 -38.05 -19.54
CA VAL A 1126 -7.43 -38.37 -20.61
C VAL A 1126 -7.44 -39.86 -20.94
N GLY A 1127 -7.76 -40.72 -19.98
CA GLY A 1127 -7.75 -42.18 -20.16
C GLY A 1127 -6.38 -42.81 -19.93
N TRP A 1128 -5.62 -42.32 -18.95
CA TRP A 1128 -4.35 -42.93 -18.52
C TRP A 1128 -4.57 -44.25 -17.77
N SER A 1129 -3.48 -44.97 -17.45
CA SER A 1129 -3.49 -46.35 -16.92
C SER A 1129 -4.53 -46.58 -15.80
N ASP A 1130 -5.40 -47.59 -15.95
CA ASP A 1130 -6.43 -47.96 -14.96
C ASP A 1130 -5.85 -48.56 -13.65
N ASN A 1131 -4.54 -48.78 -13.58
CA ASN A 1131 -3.88 -49.32 -12.41
C ASN A 1131 -3.83 -48.30 -11.26
N GLY A 1132 -4.48 -48.63 -10.13
CA GLY A 1132 -4.50 -47.77 -8.94
C GLY A 1132 -3.12 -47.44 -8.37
N GLY A 1133 -2.12 -48.31 -8.55
CA GLY A 1133 -0.74 -48.04 -8.14
C GLY A 1133 -0.09 -46.91 -8.94
N ASP A 1134 -0.31 -46.87 -10.25
CA ASP A 1134 0.25 -45.87 -11.15
C ASP A 1134 -0.42 -44.51 -10.93
N PHE A 1135 -1.72 -44.49 -10.66
CA PHE A 1135 -2.46 -43.28 -10.26
C PHE A 1135 -1.92 -42.66 -8.97
N ILE A 1136 -1.75 -43.46 -7.90
CA ILE A 1136 -1.22 -42.97 -6.62
C ILE A 1136 0.23 -42.46 -6.79
N PHE A 1137 1.05 -43.16 -7.57
CA PHE A 1137 2.41 -42.74 -7.86
C PHE A 1137 2.44 -41.42 -8.65
N PHE A 1138 1.61 -41.29 -9.68
CA PHE A 1138 1.45 -40.07 -10.47
C PHE A 1138 1.08 -38.90 -9.56
N MET A 1139 0.06 -39.07 -8.72
CA MET A 1139 -0.40 -38.05 -7.78
C MET A 1139 0.69 -37.62 -6.79
N PHE A 1140 1.45 -38.58 -6.25
CA PHE A 1140 2.52 -38.28 -5.31
C PHE A 1140 3.69 -37.52 -5.96
N VAL A 1141 4.14 -37.94 -7.15
CA VAL A 1141 5.19 -37.24 -7.90
C VAL A 1141 4.75 -35.83 -8.28
N PHE A 1142 3.50 -35.67 -8.73
CA PHE A 1142 2.94 -34.36 -9.06
C PHE A 1142 2.83 -33.45 -7.81
N TYR A 1143 2.51 -34.02 -6.65
CA TYR A 1143 2.56 -33.30 -5.37
C TYR A 1143 3.96 -32.82 -5.03
N LEU A 1144 4.95 -33.71 -5.11
CA LEU A 1144 6.31 -33.34 -4.78
C LEU A 1144 6.83 -32.23 -5.70
N TYR A 1145 6.55 -32.30 -7.01
CA TYR A 1145 6.88 -31.25 -7.98
C TYR A 1145 6.24 -29.90 -7.63
N THR A 1146 4.92 -29.90 -7.46
CA THR A 1146 4.14 -28.67 -7.20
C THR A 1146 4.56 -28.03 -5.87
N SER A 1147 4.86 -28.86 -4.87
CA SER A 1147 5.38 -28.38 -3.59
C SER A 1147 6.78 -27.79 -3.74
N ALA A 1148 7.68 -28.41 -4.51
CA ALA A 1148 9.01 -27.86 -4.79
C ALA A 1148 8.94 -26.48 -5.48
N CYS A 1149 8.03 -26.32 -6.45
CA CYS A 1149 7.73 -25.02 -7.06
C CYS A 1149 7.26 -23.97 -6.03
N THR A 1150 6.35 -24.35 -5.12
CA THR A 1150 5.88 -23.45 -4.05
C THR A 1150 7.05 -23.00 -3.16
N TYR A 1151 7.94 -23.91 -2.76
CA TYR A 1151 9.07 -23.58 -1.89
C TYR A 1151 10.14 -22.75 -2.59
N VAL A 1152 10.36 -22.94 -3.89
CA VAL A 1152 11.22 -22.06 -4.68
C VAL A 1152 10.68 -20.62 -4.68
N GLY A 1153 9.36 -20.44 -4.81
CA GLY A 1153 8.73 -19.11 -4.73
C GLY A 1153 8.93 -18.46 -3.35
N GLN A 1154 8.74 -19.23 -2.27
CA GLN A 1154 9.01 -18.77 -0.90
C GLN A 1154 10.48 -18.42 -0.69
N TRP A 1155 11.40 -19.23 -1.22
CA TRP A 1155 12.83 -18.99 -1.13
C TRP A 1155 13.22 -17.70 -1.84
N MET A 1156 12.72 -17.46 -3.06
CA MET A 1156 12.98 -16.23 -3.80
C MET A 1156 12.40 -14.99 -3.10
N SER A 1157 11.21 -15.12 -2.51
CA SER A 1157 10.62 -14.06 -1.67
C SER A 1157 11.49 -13.73 -0.45
N ALA A 1158 12.11 -14.72 0.18
CA ALA A 1158 13.03 -14.49 1.29
C ALA A 1158 14.36 -13.87 0.82
N LEU A 1159 14.90 -14.34 -0.31
CA LEU A 1159 16.23 -13.99 -0.81
C LEU A 1159 16.29 -12.60 -1.44
N MET A 1160 15.24 -12.17 -2.15
CA MET A 1160 15.25 -10.95 -2.97
C MET A 1160 14.79 -9.71 -2.19
N PRO A 1161 15.33 -8.51 -2.44
CA PRO A 1161 15.08 -7.33 -1.61
C PRO A 1161 13.62 -6.83 -1.70
N ASN A 1162 13.01 -6.92 -2.87
CA ASN A 1162 11.64 -6.47 -3.10
C ASN A 1162 10.90 -7.45 -4.03
N GLU A 1163 9.56 -7.33 -4.02
CA GLU A 1163 8.64 -8.17 -4.79
C GLU A 1163 8.90 -8.11 -6.30
N LYS A 1164 9.23 -6.92 -6.84
CA LYS A 1164 9.51 -6.74 -8.28
C LYS A 1164 10.72 -7.55 -8.73
N VAL A 1165 11.82 -7.47 -7.99
CA VAL A 1165 13.06 -8.22 -8.28
C VAL A 1165 12.85 -9.72 -8.07
N ALA A 1166 12.09 -10.10 -7.05
CA ALA A 1166 11.69 -11.50 -6.83
C ALA A 1166 10.92 -12.06 -8.03
N ASN A 1167 9.97 -11.31 -8.57
CA ASN A 1167 9.19 -11.72 -9.75
C ASN A 1167 10.06 -11.92 -11.01
N VAL A 1168 11.08 -11.08 -11.22
CA VAL A 1168 12.04 -11.26 -12.33
C VAL A 1168 12.86 -12.55 -12.13
N ALA A 1169 13.39 -12.77 -10.93
CA ALA A 1169 14.19 -13.95 -10.62
C ALA A 1169 13.39 -15.26 -10.75
N VAL A 1170 12.15 -15.29 -10.21
CA VAL A 1170 11.25 -16.45 -10.34
C VAL A 1170 10.88 -16.69 -11.80
N GLY A 1171 10.64 -15.62 -12.57
CA GLY A 1171 10.40 -15.70 -14.01
C GLY A 1171 11.54 -16.44 -14.73
N ALA A 1172 12.78 -15.98 -14.57
CA ALA A 1172 13.95 -16.60 -15.16
C ALA A 1172 14.15 -18.07 -14.73
N LEU A 1173 13.97 -18.36 -13.43
CA LEU A 1173 14.12 -19.72 -12.90
C LEU A 1173 13.04 -20.67 -13.44
N SER A 1174 11.80 -20.20 -13.58
CA SER A 1174 10.73 -20.98 -14.18
C SER A 1174 11.02 -21.33 -15.65
N CYS A 1175 11.67 -20.42 -16.39
CA CYS A 1175 12.12 -20.70 -17.76
C CYS A 1175 13.17 -21.82 -17.79
N LEU A 1176 14.11 -21.83 -16.85
CA LEU A 1176 15.09 -22.91 -16.72
C LEU A 1176 14.43 -24.25 -16.37
N PHE A 1177 13.45 -24.26 -15.47
CA PHE A 1177 12.69 -25.48 -15.16
C PHE A 1177 12.01 -26.06 -16.41
N ASN A 1178 11.46 -25.21 -17.27
CA ASN A 1178 10.84 -25.65 -18.50
C ASN A 1178 11.83 -26.20 -19.52
N LEU A 1179 12.89 -25.44 -19.76
CA LEU A 1179 13.86 -25.74 -20.79
C LEU A 1179 14.59 -27.06 -20.57
N PHE A 1180 14.88 -27.37 -19.30
CA PHE A 1180 15.55 -28.61 -18.90
C PHE A 1180 14.59 -29.69 -18.39
N SER A 1181 13.29 -29.56 -18.63
CA SER A 1181 12.29 -30.57 -18.25
C SER A 1181 12.45 -31.89 -18.99
N GLY A 1182 13.00 -31.87 -20.22
CA GLY A 1182 13.16 -33.05 -21.09
C GLY A 1182 12.08 -33.20 -22.17
N TYR A 1183 11.02 -32.38 -22.18
CA TYR A 1183 10.02 -32.36 -23.26
C TYR A 1183 10.48 -31.52 -24.46
N LEU A 1184 10.85 -30.26 -24.21
CA LEU A 1184 11.22 -29.29 -25.24
C LEU A 1184 12.47 -29.74 -26.01
N LEU A 1185 13.48 -30.20 -25.27
CA LEU A 1185 14.64 -30.88 -25.82
C LEU A 1185 14.91 -32.14 -24.99
N PRO A 1186 14.80 -33.34 -25.57
CA PRO A 1186 15.08 -34.59 -24.87
C PRO A 1186 16.54 -34.70 -24.43
N ARG A 1187 16.77 -35.40 -23.32
CA ARG A 1187 18.10 -35.55 -22.71
C ARG A 1187 19.14 -36.20 -23.64
N PRO A 1188 18.82 -37.21 -24.48
CA PRO A 1188 19.76 -37.74 -25.47
C PRO A 1188 20.27 -36.67 -26.43
N ALA A 1189 19.37 -35.80 -26.92
CA ALA A 1189 19.63 -34.75 -27.89
C ALA A 1189 20.39 -33.53 -27.33
N MET A 1190 20.42 -33.35 -26.00
CA MET A 1190 21.24 -32.32 -25.35
C MET A 1190 22.74 -32.54 -25.61
N LYS A 1191 23.55 -31.49 -25.62
CA LYS A 1191 25.03 -31.62 -25.70
C LYS A 1191 25.66 -31.87 -24.33
N ALA A 1192 26.76 -32.62 -24.31
CA ALA A 1192 27.41 -33.10 -23.08
C ALA A 1192 27.74 -31.99 -22.06
N GLY A 1193 28.12 -30.79 -22.51
CA GLY A 1193 28.56 -29.69 -21.64
C GLY A 1193 27.50 -29.17 -20.65
N TYR A 1194 26.21 -29.28 -20.97
CA TYR A 1194 25.11 -28.81 -20.12
C TYR A 1194 24.11 -29.91 -19.72
N LYS A 1195 24.34 -31.17 -20.13
CA LYS A 1195 23.53 -32.33 -19.70
C LYS A 1195 23.44 -32.46 -18.17
N TRP A 1196 24.45 -32.00 -17.42
CA TRP A 1196 24.45 -32.09 -15.96
C TRP A 1196 23.40 -31.16 -15.31
N PHE A 1197 22.96 -30.11 -15.99
CA PHE A 1197 22.01 -29.15 -15.45
C PHE A 1197 20.64 -29.79 -15.18
N THR A 1198 20.27 -30.84 -15.95
CA THR A 1198 19.03 -31.60 -15.71
C THR A 1198 18.99 -32.22 -14.32
N TYR A 1199 20.14 -32.49 -13.69
CA TYR A 1199 20.19 -33.06 -12.33
C TYR A 1199 19.82 -32.06 -11.23
N LEU A 1200 19.83 -30.76 -11.51
CA LEU A 1200 19.41 -29.72 -10.57
C LEU A 1200 17.92 -29.37 -10.70
N MET A 1201 17.27 -29.80 -11.79
CA MET A 1201 15.96 -29.28 -12.19
C MET A 1201 14.84 -30.24 -11.74
N PRO A 1202 13.92 -29.83 -10.86
CA PRO A 1202 12.85 -30.71 -10.37
C PRO A 1202 11.94 -31.20 -11.49
N SER A 1203 11.70 -30.37 -12.51
CA SER A 1203 10.91 -30.71 -13.69
C SER A 1203 11.44 -31.92 -14.48
N SER A 1204 12.77 -32.09 -14.56
CA SER A 1204 13.38 -33.21 -15.29
C SER A 1204 13.06 -34.54 -14.62
N TYR A 1205 13.19 -34.60 -13.29
CA TYR A 1205 12.86 -35.78 -12.50
C TYR A 1205 11.36 -36.10 -12.56
N SER A 1206 10.51 -35.08 -12.42
CA SER A 1206 9.06 -35.25 -12.46
C SER A 1206 8.58 -35.78 -13.81
N LEU A 1207 8.98 -35.14 -14.92
CA LEU A 1207 8.51 -35.56 -16.25
C LEU A 1207 8.97 -36.99 -16.55
N SER A 1208 10.23 -37.31 -16.25
CA SER A 1208 10.78 -38.67 -16.44
C SER A 1208 10.01 -39.71 -15.63
N ALA A 1209 9.62 -39.39 -14.39
CA ALA A 1209 8.87 -40.29 -13.53
C ALA A 1209 7.40 -40.47 -13.99
N LEU A 1210 6.73 -39.39 -14.38
CA LEU A 1210 5.33 -39.42 -14.80
C LEU A 1210 5.17 -40.07 -16.18
N VAL A 1211 6.02 -39.75 -17.15
CA VAL A 1211 5.99 -40.39 -18.49
C VAL A 1211 6.41 -41.85 -18.37
N GLY A 1212 7.43 -42.14 -17.56
CA GLY A 1212 7.90 -43.50 -17.31
C GLY A 1212 6.85 -44.41 -16.66
N VAL A 1213 5.96 -43.88 -15.81
CA VAL A 1213 4.87 -44.69 -15.23
C VAL A 1213 3.73 -44.94 -16.22
N GLN A 1214 3.46 -43.99 -17.13
CA GLN A 1214 2.34 -44.11 -18.08
C GLN A 1214 2.68 -44.92 -19.34
N PHE A 1215 3.87 -44.73 -19.90
CA PHE A 1215 4.24 -45.32 -21.19
C PHE A 1215 5.41 -46.29 -21.12
N GLY A 1216 6.07 -46.39 -19.96
CA GLY A 1216 7.30 -47.17 -19.83
C GLY A 1216 7.12 -48.68 -19.93
N GLU A 1217 5.91 -49.20 -19.72
CA GLU A 1217 5.63 -50.64 -19.75
C GLU A 1217 4.72 -51.04 -20.94
N VAL A 1218 4.32 -50.08 -21.79
CA VAL A 1218 3.40 -50.27 -22.92
C VAL A 1218 4.12 -50.97 -24.09
N GLN A 1219 3.59 -52.12 -24.52
CA GLN A 1219 4.17 -52.97 -25.58
C GLN A 1219 3.52 -52.81 -26.96
N ASP A 1220 2.62 -51.84 -27.12
CA ASP A 1220 1.99 -51.56 -28.41
C ASP A 1220 3.04 -51.14 -29.45
N ILE A 1221 2.87 -51.58 -30.69
CA ILE A 1221 3.81 -51.34 -31.79
C ILE A 1221 3.41 -50.07 -32.53
N ILE A 1222 4.37 -49.16 -32.73
CA ILE A 1222 4.20 -47.93 -33.49
C ILE A 1222 5.25 -47.83 -34.60
N SER A 1223 4.87 -47.24 -35.72
CA SER A 1223 5.79 -46.95 -36.83
C SER A 1223 6.42 -45.57 -36.63
N VAL A 1224 7.75 -45.54 -36.58
CA VAL A 1224 8.55 -44.32 -36.41
C VAL A 1224 9.29 -44.04 -37.70
N THR A 1225 9.03 -42.90 -38.33
CA THR A 1225 9.75 -42.46 -39.52
C THR A 1225 10.82 -41.44 -39.14
N GLU A 1226 12.08 -41.81 -39.22
CA GLU A 1226 13.21 -40.92 -38.96
C GLU A 1226 14.20 -40.95 -40.14
N GLY A 1227 14.57 -39.77 -40.67
CA GLY A 1227 15.50 -39.68 -41.81
C GLY A 1227 15.03 -40.37 -43.10
N GLY A 1228 13.72 -40.55 -43.29
CA GLY A 1228 13.14 -41.23 -44.47
C GLY A 1228 13.05 -42.75 -44.36
N VAL A 1229 13.47 -43.34 -43.23
CA VAL A 1229 13.35 -44.78 -42.94
C VAL A 1229 12.24 -44.98 -41.89
N THR A 1230 11.31 -45.89 -42.16
CA THR A 1230 10.24 -46.24 -41.22
C THR A 1230 10.61 -47.53 -40.50
N THR A 1231 10.70 -47.48 -39.17
CA THR A 1231 10.99 -48.62 -38.30
C THR A 1231 9.84 -48.86 -37.33
N ASP A 1232 9.47 -50.13 -37.14
CA ASP A 1232 8.48 -50.51 -36.14
C ASP A 1232 9.18 -50.80 -34.82
N MET A 1233 8.72 -50.15 -33.74
CA MET A 1233 9.23 -50.35 -32.38
C MET A 1233 8.10 -50.26 -31.36
N THR A 1234 8.31 -50.77 -30.15
CA THR A 1234 7.30 -50.64 -29.09
C THR A 1234 7.26 -49.23 -28.52
N VAL A 1235 6.12 -48.81 -27.97
CA VAL A 1235 6.01 -47.52 -27.26
C VAL A 1235 7.07 -47.39 -26.17
N ALA A 1236 7.27 -48.43 -25.36
CA ALA A 1236 8.31 -48.45 -24.33
C ALA A 1236 9.74 -48.22 -24.90
N GLN A 1237 10.07 -48.86 -26.03
CA GLN A 1237 11.36 -48.65 -26.71
C GLN A 1237 11.50 -47.22 -27.24
N TYR A 1238 10.46 -46.68 -27.89
CA TYR A 1238 10.45 -45.32 -28.39
C TYR A 1238 10.71 -44.28 -27.27
N ILE A 1239 10.08 -44.46 -26.10
CA ILE A 1239 10.26 -43.58 -24.94
C ILE A 1239 11.67 -43.70 -24.35
N GLU A 1240 12.23 -44.91 -24.28
CA GLU A 1240 13.61 -45.10 -23.80
C GLU A 1240 14.64 -44.48 -24.75
N ASP A 1241 14.51 -44.70 -26.06
CA ASP A 1241 15.49 -44.24 -27.05
C ASP A 1241 15.40 -42.73 -27.30
N THR A 1242 14.18 -42.18 -27.39
CA THR A 1242 13.97 -40.75 -27.72
C THR A 1242 14.15 -39.85 -26.50
N TYR A 1243 13.69 -40.28 -25.32
CA TYR A 1243 13.64 -39.44 -24.12
C TYR A 1243 14.61 -39.85 -22.99
N ASP A 1244 15.25 -41.04 -23.05
CA ASP A 1244 16.03 -41.66 -21.96
C ASP A 1244 15.20 -41.86 -20.67
N PHE A 1245 13.90 -42.09 -20.83
CA PHE A 1245 12.99 -42.34 -19.72
C PHE A 1245 12.90 -43.83 -19.44
N ARG A 1246 13.65 -44.28 -18.42
CA ARG A 1246 13.71 -45.70 -18.06
C ARG A 1246 12.67 -46.06 -16.99
N PRO A 1247 11.76 -47.00 -17.26
CA PRO A 1247 10.69 -47.39 -16.32
C PRO A 1247 11.25 -47.89 -14.99
N ASN A 1248 12.33 -48.68 -15.06
CA ASN A 1248 13.05 -49.24 -13.92
C ASN A 1248 13.66 -48.19 -12.97
N ARG A 1249 13.75 -46.92 -13.40
CA ARG A 1249 14.32 -45.81 -12.64
C ARG A 1249 13.27 -44.85 -12.06
N LYS A 1250 11.97 -45.13 -12.21
CA LYS A 1250 10.88 -44.25 -11.72
C LYS A 1250 11.05 -43.86 -10.24
N TYR A 1251 11.43 -44.81 -9.37
CA TYR A 1251 11.72 -44.54 -7.96
C TYR A 1251 13.00 -43.72 -7.74
N ASN A 1252 14.04 -43.89 -8.55
CA ASN A 1252 15.27 -43.09 -8.46
C ASN A 1252 14.96 -41.62 -8.75
N PHE A 1253 14.09 -41.36 -9.73
CA PHE A 1253 13.69 -39.99 -10.04
C PHE A 1253 12.89 -39.35 -8.91
N MET A 1254 11.95 -40.11 -8.31
CA MET A 1254 11.20 -39.68 -7.13
C MET A 1254 12.14 -39.35 -5.94
N VAL A 1255 13.13 -40.21 -5.66
CA VAL A 1255 14.13 -39.96 -4.60
C VAL A 1255 14.95 -38.70 -4.89
N GLY A 1256 15.39 -38.50 -6.14
CA GLY A 1256 16.09 -37.28 -6.54
C GLY A 1256 15.27 -36.03 -6.26
N LEU A 1257 13.96 -36.09 -6.50
CA LEU A 1257 13.06 -34.97 -6.24
C LEU A 1257 12.83 -34.71 -4.75
N LEU A 1258 12.76 -35.77 -3.92
CA LEU A 1258 12.76 -35.65 -2.45
C LEU A 1258 14.04 -35.00 -1.91
N VAL A 1259 15.20 -35.27 -2.52
CA VAL A 1259 16.47 -34.62 -2.16
C VAL A 1259 16.42 -33.12 -2.49
N ILE A 1260 16.00 -32.75 -3.70
CA ILE A 1260 15.83 -31.32 -4.09
C ILE A 1260 14.88 -30.62 -3.11
N TRP A 1261 13.77 -31.27 -2.80
CA TRP A 1261 12.77 -30.79 -1.85
C TRP A 1261 13.38 -30.51 -0.47
N ALA A 1262 14.18 -31.43 0.07
CA ALA A 1262 14.84 -31.26 1.37
C ALA A 1262 15.88 -30.13 1.34
N VAL A 1263 16.66 -30.02 0.26
CA VAL A 1263 17.65 -28.94 0.06
C VAL A 1263 16.98 -27.57 0.04
N LEU A 1264 15.83 -27.44 -0.63
CA LEU A 1264 15.05 -26.19 -0.67
C LEU A 1264 14.58 -25.75 0.73
N GLN A 1265 14.10 -26.68 1.55
CA GLN A 1265 13.68 -26.38 2.92
C GLN A 1265 14.85 -25.85 3.77
N VAL A 1266 16.03 -26.46 3.63
CA VAL A 1266 17.25 -25.98 4.29
C VAL A 1266 17.65 -24.60 3.77
N ALA A 1267 17.57 -24.35 2.47
CA ALA A 1267 17.90 -23.06 1.86
C ALA A 1267 16.97 -21.93 2.35
N ILE A 1268 15.66 -22.17 2.46
CA ILE A 1268 14.69 -21.21 3.01
C ILE A 1268 15.06 -20.85 4.45
N TYR A 1269 15.31 -21.86 5.29
CA TYR A 1269 15.72 -21.66 6.68
C TYR A 1269 17.01 -20.83 6.77
N LEU A 1270 18.06 -21.19 6.01
CA LEU A 1270 19.32 -20.46 6.00
C LEU A 1270 19.15 -19.02 5.53
N THR A 1271 18.31 -18.78 4.52
CA THR A 1271 18.03 -17.44 4.01
C THR A 1271 17.35 -16.59 5.07
N PHE A 1272 16.28 -17.08 5.71
CA PHE A 1272 15.66 -16.37 6.82
C PHE A 1272 16.61 -16.16 7.99
N LYS A 1273 17.55 -17.10 8.25
CA LYS A 1273 18.52 -16.96 9.33
C LYS A 1273 19.56 -15.86 9.07
N TYR A 1274 20.11 -15.77 7.86
CA TYR A 1274 21.30 -14.96 7.56
C TYR A 1274 21.04 -13.72 6.69
N VAL A 1275 19.93 -13.64 5.96
CA VAL A 1275 19.61 -12.51 5.06
C VAL A 1275 18.55 -11.60 5.68
N SER A 1276 18.84 -10.30 5.73
CA SER A 1276 17.89 -9.25 6.15
C SER A 1276 17.93 -8.08 5.18
N HIS A 1277 16.76 -7.72 4.65
CA HIS A 1277 16.59 -6.61 3.72
C HIS A 1277 16.12 -5.31 4.39
N LEU A 1278 16.00 -5.29 5.73
CA LEU A 1278 15.78 -4.06 6.46
C LEU A 1278 17.02 -3.17 6.31
N LYS A 1279 16.85 -1.97 5.75
CA LYS A 1279 17.91 -0.94 5.74
C LYS A 1279 18.24 -0.60 7.21
N ARG A 1280 19.46 -0.91 7.64
CA ARG A 1280 19.99 -0.57 8.97
C ARG A 1280 20.23 0.93 9.14
#